data_AF-A0A4V6P834-F1
#
_entry.id   AF-A0A4V6P834-F1
#
_cell.length_a   1.000
_cell.length_b   1.000
_cell.length_c   1.000
_cell.angle_alpha   90.00
_cell.angle_beta   90.00
_cell.angle_gamma   90.00
#
_symmetry.space_group_name_H-M   'P 1'
#
loop_
_entity.id
_entity.type
_entity.pdbx_description
1 polymer ?
#
loop_
_entity_poly.entity_id
_entity_poly.type
_entity_poly.pdbx_seq_one_letter_code
_entity_poly.pdbx_strand_id
1 'polypeptide(L)'
;AVQQVINRHDILRTAFIWQGLSVPAQVVWRQAPLSVTELTLDHADGPVYEQLIQRFDPRQHRLDLSQAPLLRFVIAQETDGRWIALQLQHHLIGDHTAMEVMNRDVQAYLAGQGESLPIPVPFRNLVAQARLGMNQAEHTRFFTDMLAEVDQPTLPFGLTEVHRDGSQVAESRRMLAATLNDRLRHQARRLGVSLAALCHLAWAQVLSRTSGQAKAVFGTVLFGRMQAGEGADSSMGLFINTLPLRLDMDDTPVQDSVRAAHTRLAGLLEHEHASLALAQRCSGVQNEIPLFSALLNYRHNAPAVITDEIISGIESLGGRERTNYPFVLSVEDFGNALGLTAQIVQPIDPDRICGYMQQALESLAEALEQRPETPVRSLNILPAAEKKLLLETWNATQALYPDQCCIHRLFEQQAGKTPDAIALMYGEHILSYAELNARANRLARRLIGLGIRPDDRVAVLLERSVELVAAQLAILKAGAVYVPIDPRMPDERQRWLISDCEAKLLLTDIPVDLTIPLFCFADEVDDIKEEGYLNPDLPRSSTELAYIMYTSGSTGTPKGVMVPHRAVVRLVINNGYAEIRPDDRVAFEANPAFDASTFEVWAPLLNGGTLVVIDHATVLTPQEFVQALQTYRITVMWLSVGLFNRLAAELSPALPQLKILIVGGDVLDQHVMVQVLRDSPPQQLLNGYGPSEGTTFTTTYRITALSPGMTQIPIGRPIANTRVYLLDADGQPVPQGVTGEIYIGGDGVACGYLNRPELTAERFLVDPFSDSPNARMYRTGDLARYLPDGNLEFLGRNDQQIKIRGFRIEPGEIEARLVEHPTVQEAIVLVQGDGQDKHLVAYVVAQEDEGLANSLHTYLSAILPDYMVPSAFVRLDDFPLTPNGKLDRYVLPAPSNEAFARQVYETPQGETEIVLAAIWRELLGVEQVSRHDNFFALGGHSLFAMRMINLAANHGLTCTLNDLFQFPVLSDLATKMTSAQLSQPLNHAISVRSGGTGRPLFFVPSGMGDYSYVFGLSQYLHSGYPIYTLPWPSISEVPMFTMEEQATRMINFMKVVQPEGPYRICGYSSGGILAYAIAQQLLYSGEEVNFLGLIDTPAPHYYRQQITSPKLQFLIELARQAEDGDIEEIAALYQRIDKLNLVQLIETVQKLALCPANPRADLIARRWEQIENYAQIVRNYEPQVLAITLHQFYATEPSPPVTIVIDTKVMDVEPLSLNRDPSLGWAQVLPDSSLRSTPISGNHFSLLENNEDKVVLVRALNMALAVSCDEEVQRD
;
A
#
# COMPACT_ATOMS: atom_id res chain seq x y z
N ALA A 1 -26.71 46.88 -41.38
CA ALA A 1 -25.49 47.43 -40.73
C ALA A 1 -24.35 46.40 -40.67
N VAL A 2 -24.46 45.27 -39.96
CA VAL A 2 -23.34 44.29 -39.80
C VAL A 2 -22.69 43.85 -41.12
N GLN A 3 -23.48 43.53 -42.16
CA GLN A 3 -22.94 43.19 -43.48
C GLN A 3 -22.06 44.31 -44.09
N GLN A 4 -22.42 45.59 -43.87
CA GLN A 4 -21.62 46.71 -44.37
C GLN A 4 -20.28 46.80 -43.63
N VAL A 5 -20.25 46.48 -42.34
CA VAL A 5 -19.02 46.38 -41.54
C VAL A 5 -18.13 45.22 -42.05
N ILE A 6 -18.71 44.06 -42.36
CA ILE A 6 -17.97 42.94 -42.98
C ILE A 6 -17.37 43.36 -44.33
N ASN A 7 -18.12 44.09 -45.15
CA ASN A 7 -17.61 44.56 -46.44
C ASN A 7 -16.46 45.56 -46.27
N ARG A 8 -16.51 46.37 -45.21
CA ARG A 8 -15.54 47.42 -44.89
C ARG A 8 -14.18 46.86 -44.43
N HIS A 9 -14.18 45.85 -43.56
CA HIS A 9 -12.95 45.35 -42.91
C HIS A 9 -12.50 44.01 -43.51
N ASP A 10 -11.22 43.88 -43.87
CA ASP A 10 -10.68 42.69 -44.55
C ASP A 10 -10.64 41.46 -43.64
N ILE A 11 -10.31 41.63 -42.36
CA ILE A 11 -10.24 40.53 -41.39
C ILE A 11 -11.57 39.80 -41.22
N LEU A 12 -12.71 40.51 -41.28
CA LEU A 12 -14.03 39.92 -41.17
C LEU A 12 -14.39 39.05 -42.39
N ARG A 13 -13.67 39.21 -43.52
CA ARG A 13 -13.79 38.40 -44.74
C ARG A 13 -12.67 37.38 -44.88
N THR A 14 -11.92 37.11 -43.81
CA THR A 14 -10.75 36.24 -43.86
C THR A 14 -11.07 34.81 -43.41
N ALA A 15 -10.64 33.85 -44.22
CA ALA A 15 -10.60 32.42 -43.90
C ALA A 15 -9.15 31.96 -43.67
N PHE A 16 -8.98 30.87 -42.95
CA PHE A 16 -7.68 30.28 -42.60
C PHE A 16 -7.56 28.90 -43.24
N ILE A 17 -6.51 28.69 -44.04
CA ILE A 17 -6.26 27.44 -44.76
C ILE A 17 -4.86 26.92 -44.39
N TRP A 18 -4.76 25.63 -44.07
CA TRP A 18 -3.50 24.98 -43.72
C TRP A 18 -3.30 23.62 -44.39
N GLN A 19 -4.38 22.95 -44.81
CA GLN A 19 -4.29 21.64 -45.46
C GLN A 19 -3.60 21.76 -46.83
N GLY A 20 -2.53 20.99 -47.03
CA GLY A 20 -1.77 20.97 -48.28
C GLY A 20 -0.83 22.17 -48.50
N LEU A 21 -0.62 23.02 -47.49
CA LEU A 21 0.29 24.17 -47.54
C LEU A 21 1.49 23.98 -46.60
N SER A 22 2.67 24.47 -46.98
CA SER A 22 3.87 24.43 -46.14
C SER A 22 3.82 25.39 -44.95
N VAL A 23 2.99 26.45 -45.06
CA VAL A 23 2.71 27.42 -43.99
C VAL A 23 1.22 27.77 -44.06
N PRO A 24 0.51 27.87 -42.92
CA PRO A 24 -0.88 28.33 -42.91
C PRO A 24 -1.04 29.71 -43.55
N ALA A 25 -2.13 29.92 -44.28
CA ALA A 25 -2.42 31.14 -45.01
C ALA A 25 -3.76 31.78 -44.57
N GLN A 26 -3.77 33.10 -44.48
CA GLN A 26 -4.97 33.92 -44.34
C GLN A 26 -5.45 34.32 -45.75
N VAL A 27 -6.71 33.99 -46.09
CA VAL A 27 -7.30 34.25 -47.41
C VAL A 27 -8.49 35.19 -47.27
N VAL A 28 -8.33 36.43 -47.74
CA VAL A 28 -9.40 37.44 -47.73
C VAL A 28 -10.33 37.22 -48.92
N TRP A 29 -11.58 36.86 -48.65
CA TRP A 29 -12.61 36.69 -49.69
C TRP A 29 -13.07 38.04 -50.22
N ARG A 30 -13.31 38.14 -51.54
CA ARG A 30 -13.80 39.40 -52.15
C ARG A 30 -15.14 39.83 -51.55
N GLN A 31 -16.01 38.86 -51.25
CA GLN A 31 -17.29 39.06 -50.59
C GLN A 31 -17.52 37.91 -49.61
N ALA A 32 -17.99 38.22 -48.41
CA ALA A 32 -18.37 37.22 -47.41
C ALA A 32 -19.75 37.60 -46.86
N PRO A 33 -20.82 36.87 -47.23
CA PRO A 33 -22.16 37.16 -46.74
C PRO A 33 -22.31 36.76 -45.26
N LEU A 34 -22.96 37.61 -44.47
CA LEU A 34 -23.30 37.35 -43.07
C LEU A 34 -24.27 36.17 -42.97
N SER A 35 -23.90 35.17 -42.18
CA SER A 35 -24.80 34.07 -41.85
C SER A 35 -25.73 34.48 -40.71
N VAL A 36 -27.03 34.58 -40.98
CA VAL A 36 -28.08 34.75 -39.98
C VAL A 36 -29.00 33.52 -40.04
N THR A 37 -29.10 32.79 -38.93
CA THR A 37 -29.96 31.60 -38.82
C THR A 37 -31.12 31.90 -37.87
N GLU A 38 -32.34 31.84 -38.38
CA GLU A 38 -33.55 31.97 -37.57
C GLU A 38 -33.99 30.60 -37.06
N LEU A 39 -34.28 30.50 -35.75
CA LEU A 39 -34.79 29.29 -35.12
C LEU A 39 -36.14 29.54 -34.47
N THR A 40 -37.03 28.56 -34.59
CA THR A 40 -38.23 28.45 -33.77
C THR A 40 -37.90 27.54 -32.58
N LEU A 41 -37.99 28.08 -31.36
CA LEU A 41 -37.71 27.36 -30.12
C LEU A 41 -39.00 27.12 -29.35
N ASP A 42 -39.06 26.02 -28.59
CA ASP A 42 -40.22 25.75 -27.73
C ASP A 42 -40.07 26.52 -26.43
N HIS A 43 -41.01 27.42 -26.13
CA HIS A 43 -41.00 28.22 -24.90
C HIS A 43 -41.17 27.37 -23.64
N ALA A 44 -41.66 26.13 -23.76
CA ALA A 44 -41.75 25.19 -22.65
C ALA A 44 -40.37 24.77 -22.10
N ASP A 45 -39.31 24.87 -22.90
CA ASP A 45 -37.94 24.47 -22.55
C ASP A 45 -37.15 25.59 -21.81
N GLY A 46 -37.80 26.70 -21.47
CA GLY A 46 -37.20 27.85 -20.77
C GLY A 46 -36.98 29.09 -21.66
N PRO A 47 -36.36 30.16 -21.15
CA PRO A 47 -36.12 31.40 -21.90
C PRO A 47 -35.31 31.16 -23.18
N VAL A 48 -35.64 31.88 -24.26
CA VAL A 48 -35.00 31.69 -25.58
C VAL A 48 -33.47 31.88 -25.51
N TYR A 49 -32.98 32.83 -24.71
CA TYR A 49 -31.55 33.07 -24.59
C TYR A 49 -30.79 31.90 -23.97
N GLU A 50 -31.36 31.19 -23.00
CA GLU A 50 -30.71 30.03 -22.36
C GLU A 50 -30.63 28.85 -23.33
N GLN A 51 -31.71 28.61 -24.07
CA GLN A 51 -31.76 27.58 -25.10
C GLN A 51 -30.74 27.84 -26.22
N LEU A 52 -30.59 29.09 -26.67
CA LEU A 52 -29.59 29.45 -27.68
C LEU A 52 -28.15 29.22 -27.15
N ILE A 53 -27.87 29.63 -25.91
CA ILE A 53 -26.55 29.40 -25.28
C ILE A 53 -26.24 27.91 -25.15
N GLN A 54 -27.24 27.09 -24.79
CA GLN A 54 -27.06 25.64 -24.64
C GLN A 54 -26.85 24.94 -25.99
N ARG A 55 -27.65 25.29 -27.02
CA ARG A 55 -27.57 24.65 -28.36
C ARG A 55 -26.32 25.03 -29.14
N PHE A 56 -25.84 26.26 -28.98
CA PHE A 56 -24.64 26.76 -29.65
C PHE A 56 -23.47 26.90 -28.69
N ASP A 57 -23.41 26.02 -27.69
CA ASP A 57 -22.27 25.94 -26.80
C ASP A 57 -20.99 25.73 -27.63
N PRO A 58 -19.99 26.63 -27.52
CA PRO A 58 -18.75 26.51 -28.26
C PRO A 58 -18.04 25.17 -28.08
N ARG A 59 -18.36 24.37 -27.04
CA ARG A 59 -17.86 23.01 -26.81
C ARG A 59 -18.43 21.96 -27.76
N GLN A 60 -19.63 22.17 -28.30
CA GLN A 60 -20.29 21.26 -29.24
C GLN A 60 -20.40 21.86 -30.64
N HIS A 61 -20.41 23.19 -30.74
CA HIS A 61 -20.54 23.93 -31.99
C HIS A 61 -19.25 24.69 -32.30
N ARG A 62 -18.54 24.33 -33.38
CA ARG A 62 -17.34 25.04 -33.87
C ARG A 62 -17.62 25.71 -35.21
N LEU A 63 -17.00 26.89 -35.42
CA LEU A 63 -16.97 27.54 -36.72
C LEU A 63 -15.88 26.89 -37.59
N ASP A 64 -16.20 26.63 -38.86
CA ASP A 64 -15.22 26.16 -39.83
C ASP A 64 -14.27 27.30 -40.21
N LEU A 65 -13.00 27.18 -39.79
CA LEU A 65 -11.98 28.20 -40.01
C LEU A 65 -11.71 28.47 -41.50
N SER A 66 -12.08 27.54 -42.39
CA SER A 66 -11.91 27.67 -43.84
C SER A 66 -13.03 28.50 -44.52
N GLN A 67 -14.07 28.90 -43.77
CA GLN A 67 -15.25 29.59 -44.31
C GLN A 67 -15.41 30.99 -43.71
N ALA A 68 -15.16 32.03 -44.50
CA ALA A 68 -15.42 33.40 -44.09
C ALA A 68 -16.90 33.79 -44.32
N PRO A 69 -17.52 34.62 -43.46
CA PRO A 69 -16.93 35.24 -42.27
C PRO A 69 -16.91 34.27 -41.07
N LEU A 70 -15.89 34.36 -40.21
CA LEU A 70 -15.86 33.65 -38.91
C LEU A 70 -16.72 34.35 -37.84
N LEU A 71 -17.90 34.81 -38.27
CA LEU A 71 -18.90 35.56 -37.54
C LEU A 71 -20.29 35.08 -37.99
N ARG A 72 -21.12 34.62 -37.05
CA ARG A 72 -22.47 34.12 -37.31
C ARG A 72 -23.45 34.69 -36.29
N PHE A 73 -24.68 34.95 -36.73
CA PHE A 73 -25.79 35.29 -35.86
C PHE A 73 -26.83 34.18 -35.87
N VAL A 74 -27.33 33.82 -34.70
CA VAL A 74 -28.50 32.98 -34.53
C VAL A 74 -29.56 33.79 -33.84
N ILE A 75 -30.77 33.84 -34.41
CA ILE A 75 -31.87 34.63 -33.88
C ILE A 75 -33.09 33.76 -33.57
N ALA A 76 -33.79 34.10 -32.51
CA ALA A 76 -35.08 33.51 -32.17
C ALA A 76 -35.94 34.57 -31.46
N GLN A 77 -37.26 34.45 -31.61
CA GLN A 77 -38.21 35.39 -31.02
C GLN A 77 -38.75 34.87 -29.70
N GLU A 78 -38.85 35.75 -28.71
CA GLU A 78 -39.48 35.51 -27.41
C GLU A 78 -41.00 35.71 -27.49
N THR A 79 -41.75 35.16 -26.53
CA THR A 79 -43.23 35.25 -26.50
C THR A 79 -43.78 36.68 -26.45
N ASP A 80 -43.01 37.64 -25.94
CA ASP A 80 -43.37 39.06 -25.87
C ASP A 80 -43.05 39.85 -27.15
N GLY A 81 -42.54 39.16 -28.18
CA GLY A 81 -42.18 39.72 -29.47
C GLY A 81 -40.75 40.25 -29.57
N ARG A 82 -39.96 40.23 -28.47
CA ARG A 82 -38.54 40.58 -28.50
C ARG A 82 -37.73 39.56 -29.29
N TRP A 83 -36.69 40.04 -29.98
CA TRP A 83 -35.74 39.18 -30.69
C TRP A 83 -34.49 39.00 -29.86
N ILE A 84 -34.08 37.74 -29.68
CA ILE A 84 -32.80 37.38 -29.08
C ILE A 84 -31.83 37.07 -30.20
N ALA A 85 -30.66 37.70 -30.19
CA ALA A 85 -29.60 37.49 -31.16
C ALA A 85 -28.34 36.97 -30.45
N LEU A 86 -27.95 35.73 -30.75
CA LEU A 86 -26.68 35.16 -30.33
C LEU A 86 -25.62 35.42 -31.41
N GLN A 87 -24.61 36.20 -31.07
CA GLN A 87 -23.43 36.43 -31.91
C GLN A 87 -22.34 35.40 -31.57
N LEU A 88 -21.96 34.59 -32.56
CA LEU A 88 -20.83 33.66 -32.49
C LEU A 88 -19.68 34.22 -33.33
N GLN A 89 -18.52 34.39 -32.71
CA GLN A 89 -17.34 34.91 -33.39
C GLN A 89 -16.09 34.15 -32.99
N HIS A 90 -15.25 33.82 -33.97
CA HIS A 90 -13.96 33.21 -33.69
C HIS A 90 -12.90 34.26 -33.32
N HIS A 91 -12.13 34.01 -32.26
CA HIS A 91 -11.14 34.97 -31.75
C HIS A 91 -10.02 35.29 -32.77
N LEU A 92 -9.78 34.43 -33.76
CA LEU A 92 -8.81 34.67 -34.85
C LEU A 92 -9.10 35.92 -35.70
N ILE A 93 -10.33 36.43 -35.71
CA ILE A 93 -10.71 37.60 -36.51
C ILE A 93 -10.92 38.88 -35.68
N GLY A 94 -10.73 38.83 -34.36
CA GLY A 94 -10.91 40.00 -33.50
C GLY A 94 -10.64 39.75 -32.02
N ASP A 95 -10.18 40.78 -31.34
CA ASP A 95 -10.10 40.92 -29.88
C ASP A 95 -11.21 41.85 -29.35
N HIS A 96 -11.19 42.18 -28.05
CA HIS A 96 -12.18 43.08 -27.44
C HIS A 96 -12.24 44.46 -28.12
N THR A 97 -11.08 45.03 -28.49
CA THR A 97 -11.02 46.31 -29.21
C THR A 97 -11.67 46.19 -30.59
N ALA A 98 -11.45 45.08 -31.30
CA ALA A 98 -12.15 44.83 -32.56
C ALA A 98 -13.69 44.79 -32.39
N MET A 99 -14.18 44.35 -31.23
CA MET A 99 -15.62 44.39 -30.90
C MET A 99 -16.14 45.79 -30.64
N GLU A 100 -15.39 46.64 -29.92
CA GLU A 100 -15.75 48.05 -29.74
C GLU A 100 -15.81 48.79 -31.08
N VAL A 101 -14.80 48.59 -31.94
CA VAL A 101 -14.76 49.15 -33.29
C VAL A 101 -15.94 48.65 -34.12
N MET A 102 -16.29 47.35 -34.02
CA MET A 102 -17.43 46.78 -34.74
C MET A 102 -18.75 47.38 -34.27
N ASN A 103 -18.96 47.51 -32.97
CA ASN A 103 -20.17 48.09 -32.40
C ASN A 103 -20.34 49.56 -32.81
N ARG A 104 -19.26 50.35 -32.74
CA ARG A 104 -19.25 51.75 -33.19
C ARG A 104 -19.60 51.87 -34.67
N ASP A 105 -18.98 51.05 -35.52
CA ASP A 105 -19.23 51.08 -36.97
C ASP A 105 -20.66 50.61 -37.29
N VAL A 106 -21.17 49.56 -36.63
CA VAL A 106 -22.57 49.11 -36.75
C VAL A 106 -23.54 50.23 -36.40
N GLN A 107 -23.30 50.93 -35.29
CA GLN A 107 -24.14 52.05 -34.86
C GLN A 107 -24.13 53.19 -35.88
N ALA A 108 -22.97 53.58 -36.40
CA ALA A 108 -22.87 54.59 -37.43
C ALA A 108 -23.67 54.21 -38.69
N TYR A 109 -23.63 52.93 -39.10
CA TYR A 109 -24.44 52.45 -40.22
C TYR A 109 -25.95 52.45 -39.92
N LEU A 110 -26.38 52.10 -38.69
CA LEU A 110 -27.79 52.19 -38.29
C LEU A 110 -28.30 53.64 -38.23
N ALA A 111 -27.44 54.58 -37.84
CA ALA A 111 -27.74 56.01 -37.79
C ALA A 111 -27.65 56.71 -39.16
N GLY A 112 -27.33 55.99 -40.24
CA GLY A 112 -27.14 56.56 -41.58
C GLY A 112 -25.86 57.39 -41.74
N GLN A 113 -24.91 57.27 -40.81
CA GLN A 113 -23.63 58.02 -40.75
C GLN A 113 -22.45 57.19 -41.27
N GLY A 114 -22.68 56.08 -41.97
CA GLY A 114 -21.59 55.19 -42.42
C GLY A 114 -20.55 55.84 -43.35
N GLU A 115 -20.92 56.90 -44.08
CA GLU A 115 -20.01 57.63 -44.98
C GLU A 115 -19.03 58.55 -44.22
N SER A 116 -19.29 58.89 -42.96
CA SER A 116 -18.38 59.71 -42.14
C SER A 116 -17.30 58.88 -41.41
N LEU A 117 -17.33 57.56 -41.54
CA LEU A 117 -16.33 56.67 -40.92
C LEU A 117 -14.95 56.77 -41.64
N PRO A 118 -13.84 56.85 -40.89
CA PRO A 118 -12.48 56.97 -41.43
C PRO A 118 -12.03 55.69 -42.17
N ILE A 119 -11.21 55.82 -43.23
CA ILE A 119 -10.76 54.69 -44.06
C ILE A 119 -10.20 53.55 -43.17
N PRO A 120 -10.68 52.30 -43.31
CA PRO A 120 -10.24 51.20 -42.47
C PRO A 120 -8.80 50.79 -42.78
N VAL A 121 -8.00 50.56 -41.74
CA VAL A 121 -6.63 50.05 -41.88
C VAL A 121 -6.65 48.52 -42.06
N PRO A 122 -6.16 47.98 -43.20
CA PRO A 122 -6.17 46.54 -43.47
C PRO A 122 -5.32 45.73 -42.48
N PHE A 123 -5.84 44.62 -41.96
CA PHE A 123 -5.13 43.79 -40.98
C PHE A 123 -3.83 43.19 -41.52
N ARG A 124 -3.75 42.93 -42.84
CA ARG A 124 -2.53 42.44 -43.50
C ARG A 124 -1.29 43.32 -43.25
N ASN A 125 -1.47 44.61 -42.95
CA ASN A 125 -0.36 45.51 -42.67
C ASN A 125 0.35 45.11 -41.36
N LEU A 126 -0.42 44.72 -40.33
CA LEU A 126 0.12 44.16 -39.09
C LEU A 126 0.84 42.85 -39.35
N VAL A 127 0.25 41.95 -40.15
CA VAL A 127 0.88 40.67 -40.51
C VAL A 127 2.23 40.90 -41.21
N ALA A 128 2.30 41.90 -42.09
CA ALA A 128 3.55 42.29 -42.74
C ALA A 128 4.56 42.85 -41.73
N GLN A 129 4.14 43.72 -40.80
CA GLN A 129 5.00 44.24 -39.73
C GLN A 129 5.54 43.12 -38.83
N ALA A 130 4.70 42.17 -38.40
CA ALA A 130 5.13 41.04 -37.58
C ALA A 130 6.10 40.10 -38.32
N ARG A 131 5.99 39.98 -39.65
CA ARG A 131 6.89 39.16 -40.49
C ARG A 131 8.20 39.87 -40.87
N LEU A 132 8.17 41.20 -41.00
CA LEU A 132 9.29 42.04 -41.45
C LEU A 132 9.95 42.81 -40.29
N GLY A 133 9.46 42.66 -39.06
CA GLY A 133 9.94 43.33 -37.85
C GLY A 133 11.29 42.80 -37.33
N MET A 134 11.53 42.97 -36.03
CA MET A 134 12.80 42.61 -35.36
C MET A 134 13.30 41.20 -35.70
N ASN A 135 14.64 41.03 -35.70
CA ASN A 135 15.28 39.76 -36.03
C ASN A 135 15.04 38.73 -34.92
N GLN A 136 14.75 37.47 -35.26
CA GLN A 136 14.52 36.39 -34.29
C GLN A 136 15.65 36.26 -33.25
N ALA A 137 16.90 36.55 -33.62
CA ALA A 137 18.03 36.53 -32.69
C ALA A 137 17.89 37.51 -31.52
N GLU A 138 17.27 38.68 -31.73
CA GLU A 138 17.05 39.68 -30.68
C GLU A 138 15.96 39.21 -29.70
N HIS A 139 14.87 38.64 -30.21
CA HIS A 139 13.86 37.98 -29.38
C HIS A 139 14.46 36.85 -28.54
N THR A 140 15.26 35.98 -29.17
CA THR A 140 15.93 34.89 -28.45
C THR A 140 16.81 35.40 -27.34
N ARG A 141 17.68 36.40 -27.59
CA ARG A 141 18.54 36.97 -26.54
C ARG A 141 17.73 37.50 -25.37
N PHE A 142 16.70 38.30 -25.63
CA PHE A 142 15.85 38.88 -24.58
C PHE A 142 15.18 37.80 -23.72
N PHE A 143 14.60 36.77 -24.34
CA PHE A 143 13.95 35.69 -23.60
C PHE A 143 14.94 34.75 -22.91
N THR A 144 16.12 34.52 -23.48
CA THR A 144 17.20 33.78 -22.80
C THR A 144 17.63 34.53 -21.53
N ASP A 145 17.86 35.84 -21.61
CA ASP A 145 18.23 36.66 -20.45
C ASP A 145 17.14 36.61 -19.36
N MET A 146 15.86 36.53 -19.74
CA MET A 146 14.74 36.42 -18.79
C MET A 146 14.55 35.00 -18.22
N LEU A 147 14.65 33.96 -19.04
CA LEU A 147 14.12 32.62 -18.75
C LEU A 147 15.17 31.52 -18.59
N ALA A 148 16.45 31.76 -18.88
CA ALA A 148 17.48 30.71 -18.86
C ALA A 148 17.60 30.00 -17.51
N GLU A 149 17.34 30.71 -16.40
CA GLU A 149 17.39 30.13 -15.05
C GLU A 149 16.06 29.54 -14.56
N VAL A 150 15.08 29.40 -15.45
CA VAL A 150 13.79 28.75 -15.16
C VAL A 150 13.88 27.32 -15.66
N ASP A 151 14.02 26.39 -14.72
CA ASP A 151 14.14 24.95 -14.95
C ASP A 151 12.84 24.19 -14.61
N GLN A 152 11.91 24.84 -13.90
CA GLN A 152 10.61 24.30 -13.55
C GLN A 152 9.46 25.23 -13.99
N PRO A 153 8.30 24.67 -14.37
CA PRO A 153 7.15 25.47 -14.74
C PRO A 153 6.47 26.07 -13.50
N THR A 154 5.83 27.24 -13.69
CA THR A 154 4.96 27.82 -12.65
C THR A 154 3.54 27.30 -12.81
N LEU A 155 3.15 26.39 -11.92
CA LEU A 155 1.87 25.67 -11.96
C LEU A 155 1.10 25.89 -10.66
N PRO A 156 0.27 26.95 -10.54
CA PRO A 156 -0.53 27.17 -9.33
C PRO A 156 -1.43 25.97 -9.07
N PHE A 157 -1.43 25.49 -7.82
CA PHE A 157 -2.15 24.30 -7.37
C PHE A 157 -1.82 23.01 -8.15
N GLY A 158 -0.68 22.97 -8.85
CA GLY A 158 -0.28 21.83 -9.68
C GLY A 158 -1.09 21.68 -10.97
N LEU A 159 -1.81 22.71 -11.42
CA LEU A 159 -2.60 22.65 -12.65
C LEU A 159 -1.71 22.62 -13.89
N THR A 160 -1.52 21.44 -14.49
CA THR A 160 -0.65 21.21 -15.67
C THR A 160 -1.37 21.35 -17.02
N GLU A 161 -2.69 21.10 -17.06
CA GLU A 161 -3.43 20.98 -18.32
C GLU A 161 -3.87 22.34 -18.91
N VAL A 162 -3.09 22.86 -19.85
CA VAL A 162 -3.34 24.13 -20.59
C VAL A 162 -4.17 23.98 -21.88
N HIS A 163 -4.82 22.83 -22.07
CA HIS A 163 -5.57 22.46 -23.29
C HIS A 163 -6.96 21.87 -23.02
N ARG A 164 -7.62 22.24 -21.91
CA ARG A 164 -9.00 21.82 -21.65
C ARG A 164 -9.98 22.52 -22.59
N ASP A 165 -11.14 21.91 -22.82
CA ASP A 165 -12.26 22.50 -23.58
C ASP A 165 -13.00 23.64 -22.83
N GLY A 166 -12.47 24.04 -21.67
CA GLY A 166 -13.04 25.06 -20.79
C GLY A 166 -14.31 24.64 -20.05
N SER A 167 -14.73 23.36 -20.10
CA SER A 167 -15.99 22.87 -19.51
C SER A 167 -16.08 23.02 -17.99
N GLN A 168 -14.95 22.98 -17.30
CA GLN A 168 -14.85 23.02 -15.83
C GLN A 168 -14.43 24.39 -15.26
N VAL A 169 -14.39 25.43 -16.09
CA VAL A 169 -13.98 26.77 -15.65
C VAL A 169 -15.15 27.48 -14.97
N ALA A 170 -14.95 27.89 -13.72
CA ALA A 170 -15.84 28.76 -12.98
C ALA A 170 -15.30 30.21 -13.00
N GLU A 171 -16.21 31.19 -12.88
CA GLU A 171 -15.86 32.61 -12.90
C GLU A 171 -16.33 33.30 -11.61
N SER A 172 -15.51 34.20 -11.06
CA SER A 172 -15.91 35.15 -10.02
C SER A 172 -15.42 36.55 -10.37
N ARG A 173 -16.21 37.55 -9.97
CA ARG A 173 -15.92 38.97 -10.18
C ARG A 173 -15.94 39.72 -8.86
N ARG A 174 -14.97 40.61 -8.66
CA ARG A 174 -14.84 41.41 -7.44
C ARG A 174 -14.38 42.82 -7.75
N MET A 175 -15.16 43.80 -7.31
CA MET A 175 -14.73 45.21 -7.31
C MET A 175 -13.85 45.48 -6.10
N LEU A 176 -12.71 46.14 -6.32
CA LEU A 176 -11.83 46.59 -5.24
C LEU A 176 -12.37 47.85 -4.59
N ALA A 177 -12.10 48.03 -3.29
CA ALA A 177 -12.45 49.24 -2.58
C ALA A 177 -11.79 50.47 -3.23
N ALA A 178 -12.55 51.56 -3.39
CA ALA A 178 -12.05 52.79 -4.00
C ALA A 178 -10.78 53.32 -3.30
N THR A 179 -10.72 53.18 -1.97
CA THR A 179 -9.55 53.55 -1.16
C THR A 179 -8.29 52.78 -1.54
N LEU A 180 -8.39 51.49 -1.86
CA LEU A 180 -7.26 50.68 -2.31
C LEU A 180 -6.78 51.12 -3.71
N ASN A 181 -7.70 51.37 -4.64
CA ASN A 181 -7.38 51.92 -5.96
C ASN A 181 -6.61 53.25 -5.84
N ASP A 182 -7.10 54.18 -5.01
CA ASP A 182 -6.47 55.48 -4.82
C ASP A 182 -5.05 55.36 -4.22
N ARG A 183 -4.87 54.47 -3.23
CA ARG A 183 -3.55 54.18 -2.65
C ARG A 183 -2.59 53.62 -3.69
N LEU A 184 -2.98 52.60 -4.45
CA LEU A 184 -2.16 51.99 -5.49
C LEU A 184 -1.78 53.01 -6.58
N ARG A 185 -2.72 53.85 -7.02
CA ARG A 185 -2.46 54.91 -8.01
C ARG A 185 -1.51 55.97 -7.47
N HIS A 186 -1.65 56.36 -6.21
CA HIS A 186 -0.71 57.26 -5.56
C HIS A 186 0.70 56.66 -5.57
N GLN A 187 0.83 55.38 -5.21
CA GLN A 187 2.12 54.67 -5.23
C GLN A 187 2.73 54.57 -6.62
N ALA A 188 1.93 54.22 -7.63
CA ALA A 188 2.37 54.14 -9.02
C ALA A 188 2.95 55.50 -9.50
N ARG A 189 2.24 56.60 -9.22
CA ARG A 189 2.71 57.97 -9.53
C ARG A 189 3.98 58.34 -8.77
N ARG A 190 4.05 58.04 -7.47
CA ARG A 190 5.21 58.35 -6.61
C ARG A 190 6.48 57.64 -7.08
N LEU A 191 6.36 56.40 -7.53
CA LEU A 191 7.49 55.59 -8.00
C LEU A 191 7.84 55.84 -9.48
N GLY A 192 6.95 56.48 -10.24
CA GLY A 192 7.10 56.69 -11.68
C GLY A 192 6.91 55.41 -12.49
N VAL A 193 6.00 54.53 -12.05
CA VAL A 193 5.71 53.24 -12.68
C VAL A 193 4.24 53.13 -13.08
N SER A 194 3.90 52.17 -13.92
CA SER A 194 2.51 51.87 -14.28
C SER A 194 1.78 51.15 -13.14
N LEU A 195 0.48 51.39 -13.00
CA LEU A 195 -0.38 50.62 -12.09
C LEU A 195 -0.39 49.13 -12.47
N ALA A 196 -0.31 48.83 -13.77
CA ALA A 196 -0.14 47.47 -14.26
C ALA A 196 1.08 46.77 -13.63
N ALA A 197 2.22 47.45 -13.44
CA ALA A 197 3.40 46.85 -12.81
C ALA A 197 3.14 46.42 -11.36
N LEU A 198 2.38 47.21 -10.59
CA LEU A 198 1.95 46.82 -9.24
C LEU A 198 1.05 45.58 -9.27
N CYS A 199 0.09 45.52 -10.19
CA CYS A 199 -0.78 44.36 -10.35
C CYS A 199 0.00 43.10 -10.78
N HIS A 200 0.95 43.23 -11.70
CA HIS A 200 1.79 42.10 -12.13
C HIS A 200 2.66 41.58 -10.98
N LEU A 201 3.22 42.46 -10.15
CA LEU A 201 3.99 42.04 -8.98
C LEU A 201 3.12 41.33 -7.93
N ALA A 202 1.95 41.89 -7.62
CA ALA A 202 1.00 41.25 -6.70
C ALA A 202 0.56 39.87 -7.22
N TRP A 203 0.30 39.74 -8.52
CA TRP A 203 -0.04 38.46 -9.12
C TRP A 203 1.10 37.45 -9.09
N ALA A 204 2.34 37.89 -9.35
CA ALA A 204 3.51 37.04 -9.22
C ALA A 204 3.66 36.47 -7.81
N GLN A 205 3.38 37.27 -6.78
CA GLN A 205 3.37 36.81 -5.40
C GLN A 205 2.27 35.78 -5.14
N VAL A 206 1.06 35.98 -5.68
CA VAL A 206 -0.03 34.98 -5.59
C VAL A 206 0.39 33.66 -6.25
N LEU A 207 0.97 33.72 -7.46
CA LEU A 207 1.43 32.54 -8.17
C LEU A 207 2.60 31.84 -7.47
N SER A 208 3.54 32.59 -6.91
CA SER A 208 4.65 32.03 -6.16
C SER A 208 4.15 31.23 -4.97
N ARG A 209 3.25 31.79 -4.17
CA ARG A 209 2.67 31.13 -3.00
C ARG A 209 1.74 29.97 -3.34
N THR A 210 1.13 29.95 -4.52
CA THR A 210 0.21 28.86 -4.93
C THR A 210 0.89 27.75 -5.74
N SER A 211 2.09 27.99 -6.26
CA SER A 211 2.90 27.01 -6.99
C SER A 211 4.14 26.52 -6.23
N GLY A 212 4.56 27.23 -5.17
CA GLY A 212 5.80 26.98 -4.45
C GLY A 212 7.06 27.49 -5.18
N GLN A 213 6.92 28.19 -6.31
CA GLN A 213 8.04 28.65 -7.12
C GLN A 213 8.43 30.08 -6.77
N ALA A 214 9.69 30.32 -6.41
CA ALA A 214 10.20 31.68 -6.15
C ALA A 214 10.32 32.50 -7.45
N LYS A 215 10.67 31.86 -8.57
CA LYS A 215 10.74 32.47 -9.90
C LYS A 215 9.39 32.33 -10.60
N ALA A 216 8.43 33.17 -10.25
CA ALA A 216 7.09 33.09 -10.81
C ALA A 216 7.09 33.49 -12.29
N VAL A 217 6.68 32.57 -13.16
CA VAL A 217 6.51 32.80 -14.60
C VAL A 217 5.04 32.67 -14.98
N PHE A 218 4.51 33.65 -15.71
CA PHE A 218 3.13 33.60 -16.18
C PHE A 218 2.97 34.36 -17.48
N GLY A 219 1.90 34.06 -18.22
CA GLY A 219 1.58 34.79 -19.43
C GLY A 219 0.97 36.15 -19.11
N THR A 220 1.53 37.21 -19.65
CA THR A 220 0.88 38.53 -19.68
C THR A 220 0.31 38.78 -21.06
N VAL A 221 -0.93 39.27 -21.12
CA VAL A 221 -1.60 39.62 -22.38
C VAL A 221 -1.23 41.06 -22.76
N LEU A 222 -0.52 41.20 -23.87
CA LEU A 222 -0.14 42.49 -24.43
C LEU A 222 -1.15 42.95 -25.48
N PHE A 223 -1.34 44.27 -25.58
CA PHE A 223 -2.34 44.89 -26.44
C PHE A 223 -1.99 44.83 -27.94
N GLY A 224 -0.71 44.75 -28.30
CA GLY A 224 -0.24 44.53 -29.68
C GLY A 224 -0.45 45.69 -30.66
N ARG A 225 -1.03 46.81 -30.22
CA ARG A 225 -1.41 47.96 -31.06
C ARG A 225 -0.49 49.18 -30.91
N MET A 226 0.45 49.15 -29.96
CA MET A 226 1.31 50.30 -29.64
C MET A 226 2.32 50.60 -30.76
N GLN A 227 2.79 49.59 -31.50
CA GLN A 227 3.70 49.78 -32.64
C GLN A 227 3.02 49.84 -34.02
N ALA A 228 1.69 49.66 -34.10
CA ALA A 228 0.97 49.50 -35.37
C ALA A 228 0.78 50.81 -36.19
N GLY A 229 1.28 51.96 -35.71
CA GLY A 229 1.28 53.25 -36.42
C GLY A 229 -0.03 54.04 -36.33
N GLU A 230 -0.10 55.20 -37.01
CA GLU A 230 -1.32 56.03 -37.04
C GLU A 230 -2.54 55.23 -37.55
N GLY A 231 -3.62 55.21 -36.76
CA GLY A 231 -4.88 54.52 -37.11
C GLY A 231 -5.03 53.10 -36.55
N ALA A 232 -4.06 52.59 -35.79
CA ALA A 232 -4.11 51.27 -35.14
C ALA A 232 -5.33 51.08 -34.21
N ASP A 233 -5.79 52.15 -33.54
CA ASP A 233 -6.99 52.15 -32.68
C ASP A 233 -8.29 51.87 -33.45
N SER A 234 -8.26 52.00 -34.78
CA SER A 234 -9.41 51.78 -35.67
C SER A 234 -9.31 50.53 -36.54
N SER A 235 -8.22 49.76 -36.43
CA SER A 235 -8.01 48.52 -37.20
C SER A 235 -8.72 47.35 -36.52
N MET A 236 -9.41 46.52 -37.30
CA MET A 236 -9.99 45.27 -36.79
C MET A 236 -9.02 44.12 -36.99
N GLY A 237 -8.96 43.23 -36.00
CA GLY A 237 -8.26 41.95 -36.07
C GLY A 237 -7.75 41.48 -34.72
N LEU A 238 -6.96 40.40 -34.72
CA LEU A 238 -6.34 39.87 -33.52
C LEU A 238 -4.99 40.56 -33.30
N PHE A 239 -4.91 41.47 -32.34
CA PHE A 239 -3.66 42.15 -31.98
C PHE A 239 -3.07 41.62 -30.67
N ILE A 240 -3.89 41.08 -29.78
CA ILE A 240 -3.40 40.58 -28.50
C ILE A 240 -2.38 39.44 -28.69
N ASN A 241 -1.33 39.47 -27.88
CA ASN A 241 -0.35 38.40 -27.80
C ASN A 241 -0.05 38.06 -26.35
N THR A 242 0.26 36.80 -26.09
CA THR A 242 0.61 36.32 -24.75
C THR A 242 2.09 36.01 -24.71
N LEU A 243 2.83 36.71 -23.85
CA LEU A 243 4.27 36.50 -23.65
C LEU A 243 4.57 36.14 -22.20
N PRO A 244 5.61 35.32 -21.94
CA PRO A 244 6.01 35.01 -20.58
C PRO A 244 6.60 36.25 -19.91
N LEU A 245 6.19 36.46 -18.66
CA LEU A 245 6.84 37.37 -17.73
C LEU A 245 7.33 36.56 -16.53
N ARG A 246 8.63 36.62 -16.27
CA ARG A 246 9.22 36.15 -15.01
C ARG A 246 9.30 37.32 -14.03
N LEU A 247 8.95 37.08 -12.77
CA LEU A 247 9.26 37.96 -11.64
C LEU A 247 9.79 37.12 -10.47
N ASP A 248 10.82 37.61 -9.80
CA ASP A 248 11.51 36.89 -8.74
C ASP A 248 10.96 37.32 -7.37
N MET A 249 10.40 36.38 -6.61
CA MET A 249 9.87 36.59 -5.26
C MET A 249 10.93 36.19 -4.23
N ASP A 250 11.86 37.10 -3.95
CA ASP A 250 13.03 36.87 -3.09
C ASP A 250 13.15 37.96 -2.01
N ASP A 251 14.37 38.17 -1.49
CA ASP A 251 14.67 39.19 -0.49
C ASP A 251 14.80 40.61 -1.04
N THR A 252 14.57 40.81 -2.34
CA THR A 252 14.59 42.13 -2.96
C THR A 252 13.52 43.03 -2.33
N PRO A 253 13.85 44.28 -1.96
CA PRO A 253 12.89 45.27 -1.52
C PRO A 253 11.70 45.40 -2.47
N VAL A 254 10.49 45.46 -1.91
CA VAL A 254 9.25 45.62 -2.68
C VAL A 254 9.33 46.79 -3.66
N GLN A 255 9.91 47.92 -3.26
CA GLN A 255 10.07 49.08 -4.15
C GLN A 255 10.90 48.77 -5.40
N ASP A 256 11.98 48.02 -5.25
CA ASP A 256 12.89 47.67 -6.35
C ASP A 256 12.26 46.59 -7.23
N SER A 257 11.56 45.62 -6.64
CA SER A 257 10.80 44.60 -7.38
C SER A 257 9.69 45.23 -8.23
N VAL A 258 9.03 46.29 -7.76
CA VAL A 258 8.05 47.05 -8.56
C VAL A 258 8.73 47.73 -9.77
N ARG A 259 9.90 48.35 -9.57
CA ARG A 259 10.66 48.97 -10.68
C ARG A 259 11.15 47.94 -11.69
N ALA A 260 11.59 46.77 -11.21
CA ALA A 260 12.00 45.65 -12.04
C ALA A 260 10.81 45.13 -12.86
N ALA A 261 9.65 44.94 -12.25
CA ALA A 261 8.42 44.55 -12.95
C ALA A 261 8.03 45.58 -14.03
N HIS A 262 8.09 46.87 -13.72
CA HIS A 262 7.83 47.93 -14.69
C HIS A 262 8.81 47.89 -15.87
N THR A 263 10.11 47.71 -15.60
CA THR A 263 11.16 47.64 -16.62
C THR A 263 10.99 46.40 -17.52
N ARG A 264 10.70 45.23 -16.93
CA ARG A 264 10.45 43.99 -17.69
C ARG A 264 9.20 44.11 -18.57
N LEU A 265 8.12 44.71 -18.05
CA LEU A 265 6.91 44.98 -18.83
C LEU A 265 7.17 45.95 -19.99
N ALA A 266 7.96 47.01 -19.77
CA ALA A 266 8.34 47.93 -20.83
C ALA A 266 9.18 47.23 -21.92
N GLY A 267 10.14 46.38 -21.53
CA GLY A 267 10.94 45.60 -22.47
C GLY A 267 10.10 44.59 -23.28
N LEU A 268 9.07 43.99 -22.69
CA LEU A 268 8.15 43.10 -23.40
C LEU A 268 7.41 43.81 -24.55
N LEU A 269 7.13 45.11 -24.45
CA LEU A 269 6.47 45.87 -25.51
C LEU A 269 7.36 46.01 -26.77
N GLU A 270 8.68 46.00 -26.63
CA GLU A 270 9.60 45.99 -27.78
C GLU A 270 9.57 44.65 -28.52
N HIS A 271 9.11 43.60 -27.84
CA HIS A 271 9.06 42.23 -28.36
C HIS A 271 7.61 41.71 -28.49
N GLU A 272 6.61 42.59 -28.57
CA GLU A 272 5.19 42.24 -28.52
C GLU A 272 4.71 41.30 -29.64
N HIS A 273 5.48 41.16 -30.74
CA HIS A 273 5.20 40.25 -31.86
C HIS A 273 5.95 38.91 -31.78
N ALA A 274 6.74 38.66 -30.73
CA ALA A 274 7.45 37.40 -30.57
C ALA A 274 6.49 36.22 -30.38
N SER A 275 6.91 35.03 -30.81
CA SER A 275 6.14 33.81 -30.57
C SER A 275 6.39 33.27 -29.16
N LEU A 276 5.32 32.95 -28.42
CA LEU A 276 5.42 32.26 -27.13
C LEU A 276 6.26 30.97 -27.22
N ALA A 277 6.14 30.22 -28.33
CA ALA A 277 6.93 29.00 -28.54
C ALA A 277 8.43 29.28 -28.66
N LEU A 278 8.83 30.45 -29.18
CA LEU A 278 10.24 30.88 -29.19
C LEU A 278 10.69 31.20 -27.78
N ALA A 279 9.90 31.95 -27.01
CA ALA A 279 10.24 32.31 -25.64
C ALA A 279 10.36 31.07 -24.73
N GLN A 280 9.45 30.09 -24.87
CA GLN A 280 9.48 28.84 -24.09
C GLN A 280 10.75 28.02 -24.33
N ARG A 281 11.24 27.95 -25.57
CA ARG A 281 12.52 27.29 -25.90
C ARG A 281 13.76 27.95 -25.28
N CYS A 282 13.62 29.17 -24.75
CA CYS A 282 14.70 29.88 -24.08
C CYS A 282 14.79 29.55 -22.58
N SER A 283 13.89 28.70 -22.06
CA SER A 283 13.92 28.20 -20.68
C SER A 283 14.58 26.81 -20.59
N GLY A 284 14.90 26.37 -19.37
CA GLY A 284 15.35 25.01 -19.08
C GLY A 284 14.22 23.98 -18.96
N VAL A 285 12.95 24.40 -19.07
CA VAL A 285 11.78 23.51 -19.01
C VAL A 285 11.71 22.66 -20.28
N GLN A 286 11.44 21.36 -20.13
CA GLN A 286 11.28 20.45 -21.26
C GLN A 286 10.15 20.90 -22.19
N ASN A 287 10.36 20.80 -23.51
CA ASN A 287 9.44 21.35 -24.53
C ASN A 287 8.01 20.78 -24.50
N GLU A 288 7.81 19.61 -23.87
CA GLU A 288 6.51 18.93 -23.75
C GLU A 288 5.67 19.45 -22.57
N ILE A 289 6.31 20.17 -21.63
CA ILE A 289 5.68 20.74 -20.43
C ILE A 289 5.44 22.23 -20.68
N PRO A 290 4.23 22.77 -20.39
CA PRO A 290 3.99 24.20 -20.52
C PRO A 290 4.84 24.98 -19.51
N LEU A 291 5.45 26.08 -19.96
CA LEU A 291 6.26 26.97 -19.10
C LEU A 291 5.46 27.54 -17.92
N PHE A 292 4.17 27.80 -18.15
CA PHE A 292 3.22 28.29 -17.14
C PHE A 292 1.80 27.87 -17.52
N SER A 293 0.92 27.77 -16.52
CA SER A 293 -0.52 27.54 -16.73
C SER A 293 -1.41 28.71 -16.33
N ALA A 294 -0.79 29.82 -15.88
CA ALA A 294 -1.49 31.01 -15.41
C ALA A 294 -1.35 32.21 -16.35
N LEU A 295 -2.42 33.01 -16.46
CA LEU A 295 -2.41 34.28 -17.19
C LEU A 295 -2.82 35.46 -16.30
N LEU A 296 -2.23 36.62 -16.57
CA LEU A 296 -2.74 37.92 -16.13
C LEU A 296 -3.13 38.78 -17.33
N ASN A 297 -4.37 39.23 -17.36
CA ASN A 297 -4.88 40.15 -18.37
C ASN A 297 -5.21 41.51 -17.74
N TYR A 298 -4.35 42.50 -17.91
CA TYR A 298 -4.61 43.86 -17.44
C TYR A 298 -5.30 44.66 -18.53
N ARG A 299 -6.59 44.96 -18.36
CA ARG A 299 -7.42 45.68 -19.34
C ARG A 299 -7.65 47.11 -18.86
N HIS A 300 -7.21 48.08 -19.65
CA HIS A 300 -7.64 49.46 -19.46
C HIS A 300 -8.98 49.67 -20.17
N ASN A 301 -10.05 49.57 -19.41
CA ASN A 301 -11.38 49.94 -19.88
C ASN A 301 -11.49 51.45 -19.67
N ALA A 302 -11.07 52.25 -20.66
CA ALA A 302 -11.46 53.66 -20.67
C ALA A 302 -12.99 53.70 -20.44
N PRO A 303 -13.52 54.66 -19.66
CA PRO A 303 -14.96 54.73 -19.43
C PRO A 303 -15.63 54.90 -20.79
N ALA A 304 -16.05 53.78 -21.38
CA ALA A 304 -17.05 53.77 -22.40
C ALA A 304 -18.23 54.46 -21.73
N VAL A 305 -18.68 55.54 -22.36
CA VAL A 305 -20.07 55.99 -22.20
C VAL A 305 -20.90 54.71 -22.13
N ILE A 306 -21.57 54.50 -21.00
CA ILE A 306 -22.32 53.30 -20.65
C ILE A 306 -22.96 52.71 -21.90
N THR A 307 -22.43 51.57 -22.38
CA THR A 307 -22.87 50.91 -23.61
C THR A 307 -24.24 50.27 -23.49
N ASP A 308 -24.83 50.25 -22.29
CA ASP A 308 -26.13 49.64 -22.03
C ASP A 308 -27.30 50.38 -22.71
N GLU A 309 -27.08 51.55 -23.34
CA GLU A 309 -28.14 52.32 -24.04
C GLU A 309 -27.77 52.85 -25.44
N ILE A 310 -26.71 52.36 -26.10
CA ILE A 310 -26.14 53.09 -27.25
C ILE A 310 -26.89 52.85 -28.59
N ILE A 311 -27.64 51.74 -28.74
CA ILE A 311 -28.59 51.56 -29.86
C ILE A 311 -29.99 51.47 -29.28
N SER A 312 -30.78 52.54 -29.44
CA SER A 312 -32.18 52.60 -28.99
C SER A 312 -32.96 51.35 -29.42
N GLY A 313 -33.39 50.54 -28.45
CA GLY A 313 -34.15 49.30 -28.68
C GLY A 313 -33.33 48.00 -28.71
N ILE A 314 -32.02 48.03 -28.41
CA ILE A 314 -31.17 46.84 -28.27
C ILE A 314 -30.57 46.81 -26.86
N GLU A 315 -30.67 45.65 -26.20
CA GLU A 315 -30.12 45.37 -24.87
C GLU A 315 -29.05 44.28 -24.97
N SER A 316 -27.95 44.45 -24.24
CA SER A 316 -26.91 43.42 -24.11
C SER A 316 -27.25 42.46 -22.98
N LEU A 317 -27.51 41.19 -23.32
CA LEU A 317 -27.87 40.16 -22.33
C LEU A 317 -26.65 39.45 -21.70
N GLY A 318 -25.45 39.67 -22.25
CA GLY A 318 -24.20 39.10 -21.73
C GLY A 318 -23.25 38.60 -22.83
N GLY A 319 -22.07 38.15 -22.40
CA GLY A 319 -21.04 37.58 -23.27
C GLY A 319 -20.17 36.57 -22.53
N ARG A 320 -19.61 35.59 -23.26
CA ARG A 320 -18.71 34.57 -22.71
C ARG A 320 -17.43 34.54 -23.52
N GLU A 321 -16.32 34.89 -22.89
CA GLU A 321 -14.96 34.74 -23.41
C GLU A 321 -14.29 33.61 -22.59
N ARG A 322 -13.72 32.60 -23.25
CA ARG A 322 -13.04 31.48 -22.59
C ARG A 322 -11.65 31.29 -23.20
N THR A 323 -10.66 31.16 -22.33
CA THR A 323 -9.29 30.84 -22.72
C THR A 323 -9.03 29.33 -22.55
N ASN A 324 -7.96 28.83 -23.16
CA ASN A 324 -7.49 27.47 -22.97
C ASN A 324 -6.69 27.25 -21.67
N TYR A 325 -6.35 28.33 -20.95
CA TYR A 325 -5.58 28.27 -19.72
C TYR A 325 -6.50 28.00 -18.51
N PRO A 326 -6.10 27.12 -17.57
CA PRO A 326 -6.94 26.73 -16.45
C PRO A 326 -6.98 27.77 -15.32
N PHE A 327 -6.10 28.79 -15.36
CA PHE A 327 -5.92 29.73 -14.26
C PHE A 327 -5.72 31.17 -14.78
N VAL A 328 -6.80 31.91 -14.98
CA VAL A 328 -6.76 33.27 -15.56
C VAL A 328 -7.29 34.30 -14.58
N LEU A 329 -6.55 35.38 -14.40
CA LEU A 329 -7.01 36.58 -13.71
C LEU A 329 -7.01 37.77 -14.66
N SER A 330 -8.13 38.48 -14.73
CA SER A 330 -8.22 39.77 -15.41
C SER A 330 -8.34 40.90 -14.40
N VAL A 331 -7.60 41.98 -14.62
CA VAL A 331 -7.74 43.25 -13.89
C VAL A 331 -8.44 44.24 -14.82
N GLU A 332 -9.61 44.70 -14.41
CA GLU A 332 -10.42 45.68 -15.14
C GLU A 332 -10.17 47.07 -14.58
N ASP A 333 -9.43 47.91 -15.31
CA ASP A 333 -9.15 49.28 -14.92
C ASP A 333 -10.12 50.27 -15.58
N PHE A 334 -11.03 50.83 -14.77
CA PHE A 334 -12.02 51.84 -15.17
C PHE A 334 -11.55 53.29 -14.94
N GLY A 335 -10.28 53.49 -14.59
CA GLY A 335 -9.70 54.79 -14.25
C GLY A 335 -9.92 55.21 -12.80
N ASN A 336 -11.17 55.22 -12.31
CA ASN A 336 -11.50 55.54 -10.91
C ASN A 336 -11.80 54.32 -10.03
N ALA A 337 -11.84 53.13 -10.62
CA ALA A 337 -12.10 51.86 -9.94
C ALA A 337 -11.30 50.73 -10.59
N LEU A 338 -11.05 49.67 -9.81
CA LEU A 338 -10.42 48.43 -10.27
C LEU A 338 -11.36 47.26 -10.00
N GLY A 339 -11.59 46.43 -11.01
CA GLY A 339 -12.26 45.14 -10.89
C GLY A 339 -11.27 43.97 -11.07
N LEU A 340 -11.59 42.84 -10.46
CA LEU A 340 -10.91 41.56 -10.64
C LEU A 340 -11.92 40.55 -11.19
N THR A 341 -11.54 39.83 -12.24
CA THR A 341 -12.32 38.73 -12.82
C THR A 341 -11.44 37.49 -12.90
N ALA A 342 -11.71 36.49 -12.05
CA ALA A 342 -10.98 35.24 -12.01
C ALA A 342 -11.76 34.15 -12.75
N GLN A 343 -11.11 33.48 -13.69
CA GLN A 343 -11.63 32.33 -14.45
C GLN A 343 -10.74 31.12 -14.17
N ILE A 344 -11.21 30.22 -13.31
CA ILE A 344 -10.39 29.15 -12.72
C ILE A 344 -11.07 27.80 -12.92
N VAL A 345 -10.29 26.77 -13.23
CA VAL A 345 -10.79 25.40 -13.32
C VAL A 345 -11.17 24.87 -11.93
N GLN A 346 -12.33 24.21 -11.84
CA GLN A 346 -12.77 23.53 -10.63
C GLN A 346 -11.79 22.41 -10.23
N PRO A 347 -11.63 22.10 -8.93
CA PRO A 347 -12.47 22.54 -7.79
C PRO A 347 -12.01 23.84 -7.10
N ILE A 348 -11.04 24.57 -7.65
CA ILE A 348 -10.54 25.80 -7.03
C ILE A 348 -11.59 26.90 -7.18
N ASP A 349 -11.95 27.52 -6.07
CA ASP A 349 -12.93 28.61 -6.05
C ASP A 349 -12.30 29.91 -6.61
N PRO A 350 -12.81 30.46 -7.73
CA PRO A 350 -12.32 31.71 -8.30
C PRO A 350 -12.44 32.91 -7.35
N ASP A 351 -13.42 32.93 -6.43
CA ASP A 351 -13.56 34.04 -5.47
C ASP A 351 -12.38 34.11 -4.49
N ARG A 352 -11.83 32.95 -4.09
CA ARG A 352 -10.60 32.88 -3.27
C ARG A 352 -9.42 33.50 -4.00
N ILE A 353 -9.31 33.30 -5.31
CA ILE A 353 -8.23 33.87 -6.12
C ILE A 353 -8.36 35.40 -6.22
N CYS A 354 -9.57 35.93 -6.39
CA CYS A 354 -9.85 37.37 -6.25
C CYS A 354 -9.44 37.88 -4.85
N GLY A 355 -9.71 37.11 -3.80
CA GLY A 355 -9.26 37.38 -2.43
C GLY A 355 -7.75 37.45 -2.27
N TYR A 356 -7.01 36.50 -2.86
CA TYR A 356 -5.54 36.50 -2.82
C TYR A 356 -4.95 37.69 -3.53
N MET A 357 -5.46 38.02 -4.71
CA MET A 357 -5.00 39.19 -5.44
C MET A 357 -5.29 40.49 -4.68
N GLN A 358 -6.49 40.64 -4.12
CA GLN A 358 -6.84 41.79 -3.31
C GLN A 358 -5.89 41.92 -2.11
N GLN A 359 -5.69 40.85 -1.35
CA GLN A 359 -4.83 40.86 -0.17
C GLN A 359 -3.36 41.15 -0.54
N ALA A 360 -2.87 40.62 -1.65
CA ALA A 360 -1.53 40.90 -2.17
C ALA A 360 -1.38 42.38 -2.54
N LEU A 361 -2.38 42.99 -3.19
CA LEU A 361 -2.41 44.42 -3.50
C LEU A 361 -2.47 45.30 -2.25
N GLU A 362 -3.25 44.91 -1.24
CA GLU A 362 -3.31 45.60 0.05
C GLU A 362 -1.97 45.56 0.77
N SER A 363 -1.35 44.37 0.84
CA SER A 363 -0.03 44.17 1.45
C SER A 363 1.06 44.95 0.70
N LEU A 364 1.01 44.98 -0.64
CA LEU A 364 1.92 45.76 -1.48
C LEU A 364 1.78 47.26 -1.22
N ALA A 365 0.56 47.78 -1.18
CA ALA A 365 0.31 49.19 -0.88
C ALA A 365 0.81 49.56 0.51
N GLU A 366 0.54 48.73 1.52
CA GLU A 366 1.00 48.95 2.90
C GLU A 366 2.53 48.90 3.03
N ALA A 367 3.19 47.91 2.43
CA ALA A 367 4.64 47.80 2.42
C ALA A 367 5.28 49.05 1.78
N LEU A 368 4.77 49.48 0.62
CA LEU A 368 5.26 50.69 -0.03
C LEU A 368 5.00 51.97 0.78
N GLU A 369 3.94 52.03 1.59
CA GLU A 369 3.63 53.19 2.42
C GLU A 369 4.50 53.26 3.67
N GLN A 370 4.72 52.12 4.34
CA GLN A 370 5.31 52.08 5.67
C GLN A 370 6.79 51.65 5.67
N ARG A 371 7.13 50.63 4.87
CA ARG A 371 8.44 49.95 4.88
C ARG A 371 8.81 49.45 3.48
N PRO A 372 9.17 50.34 2.53
CA PRO A 372 9.47 49.96 1.14
C PRO A 372 10.62 48.95 0.98
N GLU A 373 11.48 48.85 2.00
CA GLU A 373 12.60 47.91 2.14
C GLU A 373 12.18 46.48 2.50
N THR A 374 10.89 46.26 2.80
CA THR A 374 10.34 44.93 3.09
C THR A 374 10.63 43.96 1.93
N PRO A 375 11.11 42.73 2.19
CA PRO A 375 11.29 41.70 1.16
C PRO A 375 10.01 41.40 0.40
N VAL A 376 10.06 41.33 -0.94
CA VAL A 376 8.86 41.08 -1.76
C VAL A 376 8.19 39.74 -1.43
N ARG A 377 8.97 38.70 -1.12
CA ARG A 377 8.43 37.38 -0.73
C ARG A 377 7.56 37.42 0.53
N SER A 378 7.74 38.43 1.40
CA SER A 378 7.00 38.58 2.66
C SER A 378 5.61 39.20 2.48
N LEU A 379 5.26 39.66 1.28
CA LEU A 379 3.93 40.18 0.99
C LEU A 379 2.88 39.11 1.27
N ASN A 380 1.92 39.44 2.12
CA ASN A 380 0.85 38.53 2.52
C ASN A 380 -0.18 38.42 1.39
N ILE A 381 -0.56 37.18 1.06
CA ILE A 381 -1.66 36.90 0.12
C ILE A 381 -2.89 36.32 0.81
N LEU A 382 -2.79 35.88 2.07
CA LEU A 382 -3.87 35.17 2.74
C LEU A 382 -4.85 36.16 3.39
N PRO A 383 -6.13 36.16 2.97
CA PRO A 383 -7.17 36.96 3.63
C PRO A 383 -7.33 36.50 5.08
N ALA A 384 -7.66 37.45 5.97
CA ALA A 384 -7.81 37.17 7.40
C ALA A 384 -8.79 36.02 7.72
N ALA A 385 -9.89 35.90 6.95
CA ALA A 385 -10.87 34.84 7.12
C ALA A 385 -10.30 33.44 6.82
N GLU A 386 -9.53 33.28 5.74
CA GLU A 386 -8.90 32.00 5.41
C GLU A 386 -7.76 31.69 6.39
N LYS A 387 -6.97 32.70 6.79
CA LYS A 387 -5.95 32.52 7.84
C LYS A 387 -6.57 32.00 9.15
N LYS A 388 -7.70 32.57 9.57
CA LYS A 388 -8.48 32.10 10.72
C LYS A 388 -9.04 30.69 10.52
N LEU A 389 -9.47 30.35 9.30
CA LEU A 389 -9.93 29.00 8.98
C LEU A 389 -8.83 27.97 9.21
N LEU A 390 -7.64 28.22 8.64
CA LEU A 390 -6.48 27.34 8.66
C LEU A 390 -5.84 27.21 10.05
N LEU A 391 -5.65 28.32 10.76
CA LEU A 391 -4.93 28.31 12.05
C LEU A 391 -5.83 28.04 13.26
N GLU A 392 -7.09 28.49 13.23
CA GLU A 392 -7.98 28.41 14.40
C GLU A 392 -9.16 27.47 14.16
N THR A 393 -9.92 27.65 13.09
CA THR A 393 -11.24 27.01 12.93
C THR A 393 -11.13 25.50 12.73
N TRP A 394 -10.25 25.04 11.83
CA TRP A 394 -9.99 23.61 11.65
C TRP A 394 -9.13 22.99 12.77
N ASN A 395 -8.54 23.84 13.61
CA ASN A 395 -7.71 23.49 14.75
C ASN A 395 -8.42 23.72 16.11
N ALA A 396 -9.73 23.94 16.08
CA ALA A 396 -10.60 24.07 17.26
C ALA A 396 -10.93 22.69 17.84
N THR A 397 -9.89 21.96 18.25
CA THR A 397 -9.95 20.56 18.69
C THR A 397 -9.98 20.41 20.21
N GLN A 398 -10.10 21.50 20.96
CA GLN A 398 -10.06 21.45 22.43
C GLN A 398 -11.20 20.58 22.97
N ALA A 399 -10.85 19.57 23.77
CA ALA A 399 -11.80 18.69 24.43
C ALA A 399 -11.36 18.46 25.88
N LEU A 400 -12.34 18.39 26.79
CA LEU A 400 -12.06 18.13 28.20
C LEU A 400 -11.56 16.70 28.39
N TYR A 401 -10.40 16.56 29.03
CA TYR A 401 -9.81 15.28 29.43
C TYR A 401 -9.02 15.50 30.74
N PRO A 402 -8.70 14.45 31.51
CA PRO A 402 -7.98 14.59 32.78
C PRO A 402 -6.48 14.85 32.56
N ASP A 403 -6.18 16.01 31.99
CA ASP A 403 -4.86 16.48 31.55
C ASP A 403 -3.84 16.60 32.69
N GLN A 404 -4.28 16.69 33.95
CA GLN A 404 -3.42 16.73 35.14
C GLN A 404 -3.07 15.34 35.71
N CYS A 405 -3.74 14.27 35.26
CA CYS A 405 -3.55 12.93 35.81
C CYS A 405 -2.55 12.11 34.99
N CYS A 406 -1.68 11.36 35.69
CA CYS A 406 -0.83 10.36 35.06
C CYS A 406 -1.63 9.09 34.73
N ILE A 407 -1.15 8.34 33.74
CA ILE A 407 -1.75 7.07 33.26
C ILE A 407 -2.05 6.11 34.43
N HIS A 408 -1.07 5.87 35.29
CA HIS A 408 -1.21 4.93 36.41
C HIS A 408 -2.30 5.35 37.40
N ARG A 409 -2.48 6.66 37.66
CA ARG A 409 -3.55 7.16 38.54
C ARG A 409 -4.92 6.98 37.92
N LEU A 410 -5.06 7.17 36.61
CA LEU A 410 -6.32 6.94 35.91
C LEU A 410 -6.69 5.45 35.92
N PHE A 411 -5.71 4.57 35.71
CA PHE A 411 -5.89 3.13 35.87
C PHE A 411 -6.32 2.76 37.31
N GLU A 412 -5.68 3.32 38.32
CA GLU A 412 -6.06 3.10 39.73
C GLU A 412 -7.48 3.54 40.04
N GLN A 413 -7.89 4.70 39.51
CA GLN A 413 -9.27 5.18 39.63
C GLN A 413 -10.25 4.23 38.94
N GLN A 414 -9.90 3.70 37.77
CA GLN A 414 -10.74 2.72 37.08
C GLN A 414 -10.82 1.40 37.85
N ALA A 415 -9.71 0.90 38.38
CA ALA A 415 -9.67 -0.30 39.20
C ALA A 415 -10.47 -0.15 40.50
N GLY A 416 -10.52 1.05 41.08
CA GLY A 416 -11.41 1.35 42.20
C GLY A 416 -12.89 1.43 41.83
N LYS A 417 -13.22 1.85 40.59
CA LYS A 417 -14.61 1.97 40.11
C LYS A 417 -15.22 0.61 39.76
N THR A 418 -14.47 -0.26 39.08
CA THR A 418 -14.94 -1.56 38.57
C THR A 418 -13.94 -2.68 38.89
N PRO A 419 -13.72 -3.01 40.17
CA PRO A 419 -12.66 -3.92 40.59
C PRO A 419 -12.80 -5.33 40.01
N ASP A 420 -14.02 -5.85 39.91
CA ASP A 420 -14.31 -7.22 39.47
C ASP A 420 -14.45 -7.35 37.94
N ALA A 421 -14.42 -6.22 37.20
CA ALA A 421 -14.48 -6.26 35.74
C ALA A 421 -13.18 -6.81 35.16
N ILE A 422 -13.25 -7.48 34.01
CA ILE A 422 -12.08 -8.07 33.35
C ILE A 422 -11.23 -6.96 32.72
N ALA A 423 -9.99 -6.82 33.18
CA ALA A 423 -9.02 -5.87 32.62
C ALA A 423 -8.19 -6.48 31.50
N LEU A 424 -7.74 -7.72 31.66
CA LEU A 424 -6.79 -8.36 30.76
C LEU A 424 -7.13 -9.84 30.54
N MET A 425 -7.07 -10.28 29.29
CA MET A 425 -7.20 -11.68 28.88
C MET A 425 -5.98 -12.13 28.06
N TYR A 426 -5.41 -13.28 28.40
CA TYR A 426 -4.34 -13.94 27.63
C TYR A 426 -4.46 -15.46 27.78
N GLY A 427 -4.88 -16.16 26.72
CA GLY A 427 -5.17 -17.60 26.82
C GLY A 427 -6.23 -17.89 27.90
N GLU A 428 -5.89 -18.74 28.87
CA GLU A 428 -6.71 -19.05 30.04
C GLU A 428 -6.53 -18.04 31.20
N HIS A 429 -5.54 -17.17 31.13
CA HIS A 429 -5.28 -16.16 32.16
C HIS A 429 -6.23 -14.97 31.98
N ILE A 430 -7.18 -14.84 32.89
CA ILE A 430 -8.15 -13.74 32.94
C ILE A 430 -7.93 -13.00 34.24
N LEU A 431 -7.55 -11.72 34.16
CA LEU A 431 -7.35 -10.86 35.32
C LEU A 431 -8.40 -9.76 35.38
N SER A 432 -9.00 -9.62 36.55
CA SER A 432 -9.80 -8.45 36.90
C SER A 432 -8.93 -7.20 37.06
N TYR A 433 -9.56 -6.02 37.03
CA TYR A 433 -8.87 -4.77 37.32
C TYR A 433 -8.21 -4.77 38.70
N ALA A 434 -8.85 -5.35 39.72
CA ALA A 434 -8.30 -5.46 41.06
C ALA A 434 -7.05 -6.35 41.10
N GLU A 435 -7.09 -7.52 40.45
CA GLU A 435 -5.96 -8.46 40.39
C GLU A 435 -4.77 -7.88 39.63
N LEU A 436 -5.01 -7.27 38.47
CA LEU A 436 -3.96 -6.63 37.68
C LEU A 436 -3.32 -5.47 38.46
N ASN A 437 -4.14 -4.65 39.11
CA ASN A 437 -3.64 -3.55 39.95
C ASN A 437 -2.81 -4.06 41.13
N ALA A 438 -3.27 -5.11 41.82
CA ALA A 438 -2.53 -5.74 42.91
C ALA A 438 -1.18 -6.28 42.43
N ARG A 439 -1.14 -6.97 41.28
CA ARG A 439 0.10 -7.49 40.68
C ARG A 439 1.07 -6.35 40.34
N ALA A 440 0.58 -5.29 39.69
CA ALA A 440 1.39 -4.11 39.39
C ALA A 440 1.89 -3.38 40.65
N ASN A 441 1.09 -3.32 41.72
CA ASN A 441 1.49 -2.71 43.00
C ASN A 441 2.63 -3.47 43.67
N ARG A 442 2.56 -4.81 43.68
CA ARG A 442 3.63 -5.66 44.22
C ARG A 442 4.94 -5.43 43.48
N LEU A 443 4.87 -5.47 42.15
CA LEU A 443 6.03 -5.22 41.30
C LEU A 443 6.58 -3.80 41.50
N ALA A 444 5.72 -2.77 41.53
CA ALA A 444 6.16 -1.38 41.75
C ALA A 444 6.95 -1.21 43.05
N ARG A 445 6.47 -1.82 44.15
CA ARG A 445 7.18 -1.80 45.44
C ARG A 445 8.50 -2.55 45.39
N ARG A 446 8.57 -3.65 44.64
CA ARG A 446 9.82 -4.37 44.42
C ARG A 446 10.81 -3.53 43.62
N LEU A 447 10.38 -2.86 42.56
CA LEU A 447 11.20 -1.92 41.79
C LEU A 447 11.75 -0.80 42.69
N ILE A 448 10.90 -0.20 43.52
CA ILE A 448 11.32 0.81 44.51
C ILE A 448 12.34 0.22 45.50
N GLY A 449 12.11 -1.01 45.99
CA GLY A 449 13.03 -1.73 46.87
C GLY A 449 14.39 -2.07 46.23
N LEU A 450 14.42 -2.25 44.91
CA LEU A 450 15.64 -2.42 44.11
C LEU A 450 16.36 -1.09 43.82
N GLY A 451 15.79 0.03 44.28
CA GLY A 451 16.40 1.36 44.20
C GLY A 451 15.93 2.20 43.01
N ILE A 452 14.90 1.77 42.28
CA ILE A 452 14.28 2.60 41.23
C ILE A 452 13.67 3.86 41.85
N ARG A 453 14.00 5.01 41.27
CA ARG A 453 13.51 6.33 41.66
C ARG A 453 12.64 6.92 40.54
N PRO A 454 11.85 7.96 40.83
CA PRO A 454 11.18 8.72 39.79
C PRO A 454 12.16 9.20 38.72
N ASP A 455 11.72 9.23 37.46
CA ASP A 455 12.51 9.55 36.26
C ASP A 455 13.62 8.57 35.85
N ASP A 456 13.88 7.52 36.65
CA ASP A 456 14.75 6.43 36.21
C ASP A 456 14.13 5.70 35.02
N ARG A 457 14.99 5.20 34.13
CA ARG A 457 14.58 4.46 32.93
C ARG A 457 14.71 2.98 33.19
N VAL A 458 13.63 2.24 32.96
CA VAL A 458 13.57 0.79 33.12
C VAL A 458 13.35 0.18 31.75
N ALA A 459 14.34 -0.59 31.28
CA ALA A 459 14.24 -1.31 30.02
C ALA A 459 13.34 -2.54 30.19
N VAL A 460 12.50 -2.79 29.20
CA VAL A 460 11.57 -3.92 29.21
C VAL A 460 11.80 -4.76 27.95
N LEU A 461 12.33 -5.96 28.14
CA LEU A 461 12.61 -6.94 27.09
C LEU A 461 11.74 -8.18 27.35
N LEU A 462 10.46 -8.06 27.00
CA LEU A 462 9.43 -9.07 27.22
C LEU A 462 8.55 -9.18 25.97
N GLU A 463 8.07 -10.38 25.71
CA GLU A 463 7.03 -10.61 24.72
C GLU A 463 5.65 -10.16 25.24
N ARG A 464 4.66 -10.09 24.33
CA ARG A 464 3.26 -9.81 24.67
C ARG A 464 2.75 -10.82 25.69
N SER A 465 2.49 -10.36 26.91
CA SER A 465 2.19 -11.20 28.07
C SER A 465 1.47 -10.39 29.14
N VAL A 466 0.96 -11.09 30.16
CA VAL A 466 0.41 -10.47 31.37
C VAL A 466 1.50 -9.68 32.11
N GLU A 467 2.71 -10.25 32.15
CA GLU A 467 3.89 -9.74 32.82
C GLU A 467 4.33 -8.40 32.21
N LEU A 468 4.31 -8.28 30.88
CA LEU A 468 4.60 -7.02 30.19
C LEU A 468 3.66 -5.89 30.61
N VAL A 469 2.34 -6.14 30.66
CA VAL A 469 1.37 -5.11 31.03
C VAL A 469 1.49 -4.74 32.52
N ALA A 470 1.71 -5.75 33.38
CA ALA A 470 1.99 -5.52 34.79
C ALA A 470 3.29 -4.71 35.00
N ALA A 471 4.33 -4.98 34.21
CA ALA A 471 5.60 -4.25 34.22
C ALA A 471 5.43 -2.79 33.84
N GLN A 472 4.72 -2.50 32.74
CA GLN A 472 4.42 -1.13 32.32
C GLN A 472 3.70 -0.36 33.43
N LEU A 473 2.62 -0.92 33.99
CA LEU A 473 1.89 -0.31 35.11
C LEU A 473 2.79 -0.11 36.33
N ALA A 474 3.60 -1.10 36.69
CA ALA A 474 4.47 -1.04 37.86
C ALA A 474 5.56 0.02 37.74
N ILE A 475 6.19 0.15 36.58
CA ILE A 475 7.20 1.18 36.28
C ILE A 475 6.57 2.57 36.43
N LEU A 476 5.39 2.78 35.83
CA LEU A 476 4.67 4.05 35.93
C LEU A 476 4.24 4.36 37.38
N LYS A 477 3.80 3.36 38.14
CA LYS A 477 3.47 3.48 39.57
C LYS A 477 4.69 3.80 40.45
N ALA A 478 5.87 3.36 40.05
CA ALA A 478 7.13 3.74 40.69
C ALA A 478 7.60 5.16 40.29
N GLY A 479 6.87 5.85 39.40
CA GLY A 479 7.24 7.17 38.86
C GLY A 479 8.36 7.12 37.83
N ALA A 480 8.76 5.93 37.40
CA ALA A 480 9.81 5.68 36.42
C ALA A 480 9.27 5.65 34.99
N VAL A 481 10.18 5.58 34.02
CA VAL A 481 9.90 5.66 32.58
C VAL A 481 10.19 4.29 31.95
N TYR A 482 9.20 3.70 31.27
CA TYR A 482 9.43 2.41 30.61
C TYR A 482 10.04 2.59 29.21
N VAL A 483 11.01 1.73 28.88
CA VAL A 483 11.70 1.71 27.59
C VAL A 483 11.54 0.31 26.98
N PRO A 484 10.53 0.10 26.11
CA PRO A 484 10.29 -1.21 25.52
C PRO A 484 11.33 -1.52 24.43
N ILE A 485 11.87 -2.73 24.46
CA ILE A 485 12.84 -3.25 23.50
C ILE A 485 12.23 -4.50 22.86
N ASP A 486 12.24 -4.59 21.53
CA ASP A 486 11.74 -5.75 20.82
C ASP A 486 12.71 -6.94 21.00
N PRO A 487 12.26 -8.07 21.57
CA PRO A 487 13.07 -9.27 21.76
C PRO A 487 13.72 -9.83 20.50
N ARG A 488 13.17 -9.51 19.32
CA ARG A 488 13.63 -10.04 18.03
C ARG A 488 14.72 -9.18 17.39
N MET A 489 15.11 -8.07 18.03
CA MET A 489 16.21 -7.24 17.54
C MET A 489 17.55 -7.93 17.78
N PRO A 490 18.59 -7.70 16.95
CA PRO A 490 19.92 -8.24 17.21
C PRO A 490 20.48 -7.79 18.57
N ASP A 491 21.20 -8.67 19.26
CA ASP A 491 21.74 -8.44 20.61
C ASP A 491 22.59 -7.17 20.73
N GLU A 492 23.33 -6.81 19.67
CA GLU A 492 24.12 -5.58 19.63
C GLU A 492 23.25 -4.33 19.65
N ARG A 493 22.14 -4.34 18.90
CA ARG A 493 21.18 -3.25 18.91
C ARG A 493 20.46 -3.16 20.25
N GLN A 494 20.08 -4.29 20.84
CA GLN A 494 19.51 -4.32 22.20
C GLN A 494 20.47 -3.69 23.22
N ARG A 495 21.75 -4.11 23.22
CA ARG A 495 22.81 -3.55 24.06
C ARG A 495 22.97 -2.04 23.87
N TRP A 496 22.98 -1.58 22.63
CA TRP A 496 23.09 -0.17 22.30
C TRP A 496 21.91 0.64 22.87
N LEU A 497 20.67 0.17 22.68
CA LEU A 497 19.45 0.85 23.16
C LEU A 497 19.44 0.97 24.70
N ILE A 498 19.85 -0.10 25.38
CA ILE A 498 19.98 -0.16 26.84
C ILE A 498 21.04 0.83 27.34
N SER A 499 22.15 0.94 26.61
CA SER A 499 23.22 1.89 26.92
C SER A 499 22.79 3.34 26.69
N ASP A 500 22.16 3.65 25.56
CA ASP A 500 21.72 5.02 25.23
C ASP A 500 20.64 5.51 26.20
N CYS A 501 19.72 4.63 26.61
CA CYS A 501 18.73 5.00 27.62
C CYS A 501 19.27 5.00 29.05
N GLU A 502 20.54 4.64 29.29
CA GLU A 502 21.13 4.52 30.62
C GLU A 502 20.22 3.75 31.60
N ALA A 503 19.66 2.62 31.16
CA ALA A 503 18.68 1.87 31.93
C ALA A 503 19.23 1.48 33.31
N LYS A 504 18.45 1.72 34.38
CA LYS A 504 18.82 1.35 35.75
C LYS A 504 18.57 -0.12 36.05
N LEU A 505 17.63 -0.72 35.33
CA LEU A 505 17.17 -2.08 35.51
C LEU A 505 16.61 -2.57 34.18
N LEU A 506 16.84 -3.85 33.87
CA LEU A 506 16.19 -4.56 32.78
C LEU A 506 15.23 -5.60 33.34
N LEU A 507 13.98 -5.52 32.91
CA LEU A 507 12.96 -6.54 33.18
C LEU A 507 12.95 -7.51 32.00
N THR A 508 13.32 -8.76 32.24
CA THR A 508 13.38 -9.79 31.19
C THR A 508 13.33 -11.19 31.78
N ASP A 509 12.69 -12.12 31.07
CA ASP A 509 12.81 -13.57 31.29
C ASP A 509 13.67 -14.23 30.20
N ILE A 510 14.25 -13.42 29.31
CA ILE A 510 15.08 -13.86 28.20
C ILE A 510 16.53 -13.84 28.70
N PRO A 511 17.31 -14.92 28.51
CA PRO A 511 18.71 -14.93 28.91
C PRO A 511 19.50 -13.95 28.06
N VAL A 512 20.05 -12.90 28.68
CA VAL A 512 20.91 -11.91 28.03
C VAL A 512 22.21 -11.72 28.80
N ASP A 513 23.34 -11.74 28.11
CA ASP A 513 24.67 -11.46 28.70
C ASP A 513 24.92 -9.95 28.79
N LEU A 514 24.42 -9.34 29.87
CA LEU A 514 24.43 -7.89 30.08
C LEU A 514 24.95 -7.51 31.46
N THR A 515 25.74 -6.43 31.52
CA THR A 515 26.32 -5.86 32.75
C THR A 515 25.38 -4.94 33.54
N ILE A 516 24.06 -5.05 33.36
CA ILE A 516 23.06 -4.25 34.10
C ILE A 516 22.25 -5.14 35.05
N PRO A 517 21.71 -4.59 36.16
CA PRO A 517 20.84 -5.35 37.05
C PRO A 517 19.64 -5.92 36.29
N LEU A 518 19.40 -7.23 36.48
CA LEU A 518 18.30 -7.97 35.87
C LEU A 518 17.22 -8.27 36.89
N PHE A 519 15.97 -8.24 36.47
CA PHE A 519 14.84 -8.77 37.22
C PHE A 519 14.06 -9.74 36.33
N CYS A 520 14.10 -11.01 36.73
CA CYS A 520 13.34 -12.11 36.11
C CYS A 520 12.06 -12.35 36.91
N PHE A 521 10.93 -12.53 36.21
CA PHE A 521 9.65 -12.85 36.84
C PHE A 521 9.63 -14.28 37.38
N ALA A 522 10.44 -15.18 36.81
CA ALA A 522 10.58 -16.56 37.27
C ALA A 522 11.17 -16.70 38.69
N ASP A 523 11.89 -15.69 39.18
CA ASP A 523 12.51 -15.69 40.52
C ASP A 523 11.58 -15.14 41.62
N GLU A 524 10.29 -14.92 41.31
CA GLU A 524 9.31 -14.38 42.26
C GLU A 524 8.96 -15.43 43.33
N VAL A 525 9.44 -15.23 44.56
CA VAL A 525 9.03 -15.99 45.75
C VAL A 525 7.90 -15.24 46.43
N ASP A 526 6.75 -15.89 46.64
CA ASP A 526 5.55 -15.37 47.29
C ASP A 526 5.80 -15.04 48.79
N ASP A 527 6.48 -13.93 49.08
CA ASP A 527 6.65 -13.40 50.43
C ASP A 527 5.68 -12.23 50.64
N ILE A 528 4.41 -12.57 50.85
CA ILE A 528 3.28 -11.62 50.84
C ILE A 528 3.21 -10.85 52.17
N LYS A 529 3.38 -9.53 52.12
CA LYS A 529 2.97 -8.60 53.20
C LYS A 529 1.69 -7.85 52.77
N GLU A 530 0.74 -7.63 53.67
CA GLU A 530 -0.53 -6.90 53.42
C GLU A 530 -0.31 -5.53 52.77
N GLU A 531 0.81 -4.86 53.09
CA GLU A 531 1.17 -3.58 52.50
C GLU A 531 1.29 -3.69 50.96
N GLY A 532 1.76 -4.82 50.41
CA GLY A 532 2.03 -5.05 48.98
C GLY A 532 0.85 -4.84 48.02
N TYR A 533 -0.38 -4.80 48.54
CA TYR A 533 -1.60 -4.61 47.75
C TYR A 533 -1.98 -3.13 47.54
N LEU A 534 -1.46 -2.21 48.34
CA LEU A 534 -1.80 -0.78 48.27
C LEU A 534 -1.00 -0.06 47.18
N ASN A 535 -1.67 0.84 46.44
CA ASN A 535 -1.04 1.68 45.42
C ASN A 535 0.11 2.51 46.02
N PRO A 536 1.28 2.57 45.38
CA PRO A 536 2.33 3.52 45.75
C PRO A 536 1.84 4.95 45.55
N ASP A 537 1.82 5.76 46.62
CA ASP A 537 1.34 7.14 46.54
C ASP A 537 2.47 8.12 46.22
N LEU A 538 3.05 8.00 45.01
CA LEU A 538 4.09 8.90 44.51
C LEU A 538 3.44 10.03 43.68
N PRO A 539 3.67 11.32 44.03
CA PRO A 539 3.12 12.44 43.25
C PRO A 539 3.94 12.66 41.97
N ARG A 540 3.25 12.77 40.83
CA ARG A 540 3.84 12.98 39.50
C ARG A 540 2.98 13.92 38.65
N SER A 541 3.63 14.67 37.77
CA SER A 541 2.97 15.54 36.80
C SER A 541 2.69 14.78 35.51
N SER A 542 1.52 15.01 34.91
CA SER A 542 1.19 14.47 33.59
C SER A 542 2.12 14.97 32.46
N THR A 543 2.87 16.06 32.71
CA THR A 543 3.88 16.57 31.77
C THR A 543 5.21 15.82 31.83
N GLU A 544 5.42 14.98 32.85
CA GLU A 544 6.59 14.11 32.97
C GLU A 544 6.48 12.88 32.06
N LEU A 545 7.61 12.23 31.81
CA LEU A 545 7.73 11.13 30.87
C LEU A 545 6.98 9.88 31.34
N ALA A 546 6.24 9.26 30.43
CA ALA A 546 5.68 7.93 30.60
C ALA A 546 6.61 6.87 29.99
N TYR A 547 7.09 7.12 28.77
CA TYR A 547 7.93 6.17 28.05
C TYR A 547 8.94 6.84 27.12
N ILE A 548 9.90 6.02 26.68
CA ILE A 548 10.81 6.34 25.58
C ILE A 548 10.75 5.20 24.57
N MET A 549 10.35 5.50 23.34
CA MET A 549 10.34 4.52 22.24
C MET A 549 11.33 4.94 21.16
N TYR A 550 12.14 4.00 20.72
CA TYR A 550 13.17 4.27 19.71
C TYR A 550 12.62 4.13 18.30
N THR A 551 13.04 5.06 17.44
CA THR A 551 12.77 5.03 15.99
C THR A 551 14.09 5.14 15.22
N SER A 552 14.11 4.80 13.94
CA SER A 552 15.28 4.98 13.07
C SER A 552 15.66 6.47 12.97
N GLY A 553 16.96 6.76 12.86
CA GLY A 553 17.49 8.13 12.87
C GLY A 553 18.22 8.49 11.58
N SER A 554 17.98 9.70 11.07
CA SER A 554 18.59 10.21 9.82
C SER A 554 20.12 10.33 9.86
N THR A 555 20.73 10.36 11.05
CA THR A 555 22.18 10.39 11.26
C THR A 555 22.82 9.01 11.43
N GLY A 556 22.03 7.94 11.28
CA GLY A 556 22.46 6.56 11.34
C GLY A 556 22.56 5.92 12.73
N THR A 557 21.93 6.54 13.73
CA THR A 557 21.72 5.93 15.05
C THR A 557 20.27 6.09 15.45
N PRO A 558 19.64 5.09 16.11
CA PRO A 558 18.27 5.21 16.57
C PRO A 558 18.07 6.44 17.47
N LYS A 559 16.87 7.00 17.46
CA LYS A 559 16.49 8.17 18.27
C LYS A 559 15.36 7.81 19.22
N GLY A 560 15.57 8.02 20.53
CA GLY A 560 14.56 7.76 21.56
C GLY A 560 13.57 8.93 21.66
N VAL A 561 12.31 8.71 21.29
CA VAL A 561 11.24 9.70 21.41
C VAL A 561 10.73 9.72 22.85
N MET A 562 10.88 10.84 23.54
CA MET A 562 10.49 10.99 24.94
C MET A 562 9.02 11.45 25.05
N VAL A 563 8.10 10.59 25.49
CA VAL A 563 6.66 10.89 25.47
C VAL A 563 6.11 11.12 26.89
N PRO A 564 5.40 12.23 27.15
CA PRO A 564 4.82 12.51 28.47
C PRO A 564 3.50 11.77 28.70
N HIS A 565 3.14 11.59 29.96
CA HIS A 565 1.87 10.94 30.36
C HIS A 565 0.64 11.58 29.69
N ARG A 566 0.54 12.91 29.69
CA ARG A 566 -0.60 13.66 29.14
C ARG A 566 -0.86 13.32 27.67
N ALA A 567 0.18 13.05 26.90
CA ALA A 567 0.07 12.77 25.47
C ALA A 567 -0.67 11.44 25.22
N VAL A 568 -0.39 10.44 26.05
CA VAL A 568 -1.09 9.15 26.02
C VAL A 568 -2.53 9.28 26.53
N VAL A 569 -2.75 10.03 27.61
CA VAL A 569 -4.11 10.24 28.14
C VAL A 569 -4.99 10.94 27.10
N ARG A 570 -4.44 11.96 26.42
CA ARG A 570 -5.07 12.68 25.31
C ARG A 570 -5.40 11.76 24.13
N LEU A 571 -4.55 10.77 23.84
CA LEU A 571 -4.77 9.81 22.76
C LEU A 571 -6.00 8.93 23.01
N VAL A 572 -6.28 8.58 24.28
CA VAL A 572 -7.23 7.50 24.58
C VAL A 572 -8.47 7.91 25.39
N ILE A 573 -8.49 9.09 26.01
CA ILE A 573 -9.65 9.61 26.76
C ILE A 573 -10.22 10.83 26.02
N ASN A 574 -11.53 10.80 25.72
CA ASN A 574 -12.22 11.89 25.01
C ASN A 574 -11.47 12.36 23.74
N ASN A 575 -10.88 11.40 23.02
CA ASN A 575 -9.98 11.64 21.89
C ASN A 575 -10.67 12.17 20.62
N GLY A 576 -12.00 12.11 20.56
CA GLY A 576 -12.83 12.62 19.46
C GLY A 576 -12.90 11.74 18.22
N TYR A 577 -12.16 10.64 18.14
CA TYR A 577 -12.14 9.76 16.95
C TYR A 577 -12.66 8.34 17.23
N ALA A 578 -12.51 7.83 18.45
CA ALA A 578 -12.91 6.50 18.86
C ALA A 578 -13.57 6.53 20.24
N GLU A 579 -14.80 6.03 20.33
CA GLU A 579 -15.50 5.90 21.61
C GLU A 579 -15.25 4.51 22.20
N ILE A 580 -14.34 4.41 23.17
CA ILE A 580 -14.04 3.17 23.89
C ILE A 580 -14.89 3.12 25.17
N ARG A 581 -15.59 2.00 25.37
CA ARG A 581 -16.54 1.78 26.46
C ARG A 581 -16.15 0.56 27.31
N PRO A 582 -16.73 0.40 28.51
CA PRO A 582 -16.42 -0.73 29.39
C PRO A 582 -16.72 -2.13 28.82
N ASP A 583 -17.59 -2.22 27.81
CA ASP A 583 -17.92 -3.46 27.10
C ASP A 583 -16.99 -3.76 25.91
N ASP A 584 -16.10 -2.83 25.56
CA ASP A 584 -15.18 -3.00 24.44
C ASP A 584 -14.02 -3.93 24.79
N ARG A 585 -13.60 -4.71 23.79
CA ARG A 585 -12.45 -5.60 23.83
C ARG A 585 -11.47 -5.17 22.76
N VAL A 586 -10.30 -4.72 23.20
CA VAL A 586 -9.25 -4.18 22.32
C VAL A 586 -8.17 -5.24 22.16
N ALA A 587 -7.84 -5.57 20.91
CA ALA A 587 -6.74 -6.49 20.63
C ALA A 587 -5.38 -5.80 20.88
N PHE A 588 -4.51 -6.44 21.65
CA PHE A 588 -3.11 -6.08 21.80
C PHE A 588 -2.27 -7.01 20.92
N GLU A 589 -1.93 -6.50 19.75
CA GLU A 589 -1.28 -7.23 18.67
C GLU A 589 -0.05 -6.51 18.10
N ALA A 590 0.02 -5.19 18.30
CA ALA A 590 1.18 -4.42 17.93
C ALA A 590 2.42 -4.86 18.70
N ASN A 591 3.57 -4.65 18.07
CA ASN A 591 4.86 -4.78 18.73
C ASN A 591 4.92 -3.81 19.95
N PRO A 592 5.24 -4.28 21.17
CA PRO A 592 5.36 -3.41 22.35
C PRO A 592 6.38 -2.28 22.22
N ALA A 593 7.39 -2.44 21.35
CA ALA A 593 8.38 -1.40 21.05
C ALA A 593 7.89 -0.35 20.03
N PHE A 594 6.69 -0.54 19.48
CA PHE A 594 6.05 0.39 18.55
C PHE A 594 4.92 1.16 19.25
N ASP A 595 4.78 2.44 18.90
CA ASP A 595 3.88 3.38 19.58
C ASP A 595 2.39 3.07 19.36
N ALA A 596 2.03 2.27 18.35
CA ALA A 596 0.67 1.75 18.21
C ALA A 596 0.20 0.96 19.45
N SER A 597 1.12 0.27 20.13
CA SER A 597 0.82 -0.46 21.37
C SER A 597 0.27 0.45 22.48
N THR A 598 0.57 1.75 22.45
CA THR A 598 0.07 2.69 23.44
C THR A 598 -1.44 2.93 23.32
N PHE A 599 -1.98 2.92 22.10
CA PHE A 599 -3.43 2.92 21.91
C PHE A 599 -4.01 1.59 22.40
N GLU A 600 -3.47 0.46 21.94
CA GLU A 600 -4.00 -0.86 22.24
C GLU A 600 -4.05 -1.16 23.74
N VAL A 601 -3.00 -0.81 24.49
CA VAL A 601 -2.91 -1.06 25.95
C VAL A 601 -3.73 -0.04 26.74
N TRP A 602 -3.55 1.26 26.48
CA TRP A 602 -4.11 2.29 27.37
C TRP A 602 -5.56 2.63 27.05
N ALA A 603 -6.04 2.40 25.82
CA ALA A 603 -7.43 2.65 25.46
C ALA A 603 -8.43 1.81 26.27
N PRO A 604 -8.32 0.47 26.38
CA PRO A 604 -9.23 -0.30 27.21
C PRO A 604 -9.00 -0.02 28.70
N LEU A 605 -7.74 -0.03 29.16
CA LEU A 605 -7.41 0.01 30.60
C LEU A 605 -7.78 1.33 31.29
N LEU A 606 -7.83 2.45 30.55
CA LEU A 606 -8.24 3.74 31.10
C LEU A 606 -9.74 4.03 30.94
N ASN A 607 -10.46 3.26 30.11
CA ASN A 607 -11.90 3.43 29.86
C ASN A 607 -12.76 2.28 30.41
N GLY A 608 -12.17 1.34 31.16
CA GLY A 608 -12.88 0.22 31.79
C GLY A 608 -13.14 -0.97 30.88
N GLY A 609 -12.59 -0.98 29.66
CA GLY A 609 -12.69 -2.09 28.71
C GLY A 609 -11.71 -3.22 29.04
N THR A 610 -11.66 -4.23 28.17
CA THR A 610 -10.77 -5.39 28.31
C THR A 610 -9.66 -5.35 27.27
N LEU A 611 -8.40 -5.49 27.72
CA LEU A 611 -7.23 -5.71 26.90
C LEU A 611 -7.11 -7.21 26.58
N VAL A 612 -7.11 -7.59 25.31
CA VAL A 612 -6.94 -8.98 24.90
C VAL A 612 -5.58 -9.15 24.25
N VAL A 613 -4.68 -9.86 24.91
CA VAL A 613 -3.34 -10.13 24.41
C VAL A 613 -3.41 -11.24 23.36
N ILE A 614 -3.00 -10.94 22.13
CA ILE A 614 -2.83 -11.91 21.06
C ILE A 614 -1.32 -12.11 20.91
N ASP A 615 -0.81 -13.32 20.81
CA ASP A 615 0.63 -13.55 20.63
C ASP A 615 1.06 -13.29 19.18
N HIS A 616 2.37 -13.22 18.95
CA HIS A 616 2.91 -12.89 17.63
C HIS A 616 2.70 -13.98 16.58
N ALA A 617 2.77 -15.25 16.97
CA ALA A 617 2.57 -16.35 16.04
C ALA A 617 1.12 -16.36 15.54
N THR A 618 0.15 -16.18 16.44
CA THR A 618 -1.28 -16.10 16.10
C THR A 618 -1.56 -14.96 15.11
N VAL A 619 -1.02 -13.74 15.33
CA VAL A 619 -1.21 -12.59 14.41
C VAL A 619 -0.72 -12.90 12.99
N LEU A 620 0.34 -13.70 12.87
CA LEU A 620 0.92 -14.04 11.57
C LEU A 620 0.23 -15.23 10.89
N THR A 621 -0.61 -15.99 11.59
CA THR A 621 -1.40 -17.10 11.04
C THR A 621 -2.84 -16.64 10.77
N PRO A 622 -3.25 -16.37 9.51
CA PRO A 622 -4.53 -15.72 9.23
C PRO A 622 -5.76 -16.43 9.80
N GLN A 623 -5.80 -17.77 9.71
CA GLN A 623 -6.92 -18.56 10.22
C GLN A 623 -7.02 -18.51 11.75
N GLU A 624 -5.90 -18.67 12.45
CA GLU A 624 -5.84 -18.58 13.92
C GLU A 624 -6.15 -17.17 14.39
N PHE A 625 -5.67 -16.14 13.68
CA PHE A 625 -5.97 -14.75 14.00
C PHE A 625 -7.47 -14.46 13.90
N VAL A 626 -8.11 -14.83 12.78
CA VAL A 626 -9.57 -14.68 12.61
C VAL A 626 -10.33 -15.43 13.70
N GLN A 627 -9.92 -16.66 14.01
CA GLN A 627 -10.52 -17.45 15.09
C GLN A 627 -10.33 -16.80 16.46
N ALA A 628 -9.17 -16.20 16.73
CA ALA A 628 -8.91 -15.46 17.97
C ALA A 628 -9.80 -14.21 18.06
N LEU A 629 -9.93 -13.44 16.98
CA LEU A 629 -10.81 -12.27 16.92
C LEU A 629 -12.26 -12.64 17.25
N GLN A 630 -12.75 -13.76 16.70
CA GLN A 630 -14.11 -14.26 16.93
C GLN A 630 -14.30 -14.84 18.34
N THR A 631 -13.37 -15.70 18.78
CA THR A 631 -13.40 -16.35 20.11
C THR A 631 -13.38 -15.32 21.23
N TYR A 632 -12.45 -14.36 21.15
CA TYR A 632 -12.32 -13.31 22.14
C TYR A 632 -13.34 -12.19 21.97
N ARG A 633 -14.12 -12.18 20.88
CA ARG A 633 -15.12 -11.15 20.54
C ARG A 633 -14.51 -9.76 20.53
N ILE A 634 -13.41 -9.60 19.82
CA ILE A 634 -12.73 -8.30 19.68
C ILE A 634 -13.69 -7.30 19.04
N THR A 635 -13.78 -6.11 19.63
CA THR A 635 -14.63 -5.01 19.13
C THR A 635 -13.78 -3.88 18.55
N VAL A 636 -12.55 -3.71 19.00
CA VAL A 636 -11.65 -2.64 18.55
C VAL A 636 -10.31 -3.23 18.16
N MET A 637 -9.83 -2.90 16.96
CA MET A 637 -8.58 -3.39 16.42
C MET A 637 -7.85 -2.27 15.67
N TRP A 638 -6.52 -2.29 15.75
CA TRP A 638 -5.65 -1.41 14.98
C TRP A 638 -4.68 -2.27 14.15
N LEU A 639 -4.53 -1.95 12.87
CA LEU A 639 -3.60 -2.65 11.99
C LEU A 639 -2.71 -1.67 11.23
N SER A 640 -1.46 -2.06 11.01
CA SER A 640 -0.63 -1.39 10.01
C SER A 640 -1.21 -1.65 8.61
N VAL A 641 -1.04 -0.71 7.67
CA VAL A 641 -1.49 -0.89 6.27
C VAL A 641 -0.91 -2.17 5.66
N GLY A 642 0.36 -2.47 5.93
CA GLY A 642 1.03 -3.68 5.44
C GLY A 642 0.34 -4.96 5.89
N LEU A 643 -0.01 -5.04 7.19
CA LEU A 643 -0.69 -6.20 7.75
C LEU A 643 -2.16 -6.26 7.31
N PHE A 644 -2.85 -5.13 7.28
CA PHE A 644 -4.25 -5.06 6.83
C PHE A 644 -4.43 -5.51 5.39
N ASN A 645 -3.63 -4.96 4.46
CA ASN A 645 -3.75 -5.32 3.04
C ASN A 645 -3.49 -6.80 2.78
N ARG A 646 -2.59 -7.41 3.57
CA ARG A 646 -2.32 -8.85 3.51
C ARG A 646 -3.53 -9.66 3.93
N LEU A 647 -4.14 -9.29 5.06
CA LEU A 647 -5.15 -10.10 5.73
C LEU A 647 -6.59 -9.72 5.37
N ALA A 648 -6.80 -8.72 4.50
CA ALA A 648 -8.12 -8.14 4.26
C ALA A 648 -9.16 -9.18 3.79
N ALA A 649 -8.75 -10.14 2.95
CA ALA A 649 -9.64 -11.19 2.45
C ALA A 649 -10.00 -12.19 3.56
N GLU A 650 -9.01 -12.63 4.34
CA GLU A 650 -9.17 -13.59 5.42
C GLU A 650 -9.92 -12.98 6.61
N LEU A 651 -9.71 -11.69 6.90
CA LEU A 651 -10.40 -10.95 7.95
C LEU A 651 -11.87 -10.69 7.63
N SER A 652 -12.28 -10.74 6.36
CA SER A 652 -13.65 -10.43 5.92
C SER A 652 -14.76 -11.02 6.80
N PRO A 653 -14.70 -12.28 7.30
CA PRO A 653 -15.72 -12.85 8.18
C PRO A 653 -15.74 -12.23 9.59
N ALA A 654 -14.63 -11.67 10.07
CA ALA A 654 -14.50 -11.04 11.38
C ALA A 654 -14.65 -9.51 11.33
N LEU A 655 -14.62 -8.87 10.17
CA LEU A 655 -14.77 -7.41 10.09
C LEU A 655 -16.12 -6.90 10.61
N PRO A 656 -17.29 -7.53 10.34
CA PRO A 656 -18.59 -7.01 10.80
C PRO A 656 -18.79 -6.99 12.32
N GLN A 657 -18.07 -7.83 13.08
CA GLN A 657 -18.11 -7.78 14.55
C GLN A 657 -17.32 -6.59 15.13
N LEU A 658 -16.38 -6.03 14.36
CA LEU A 658 -15.58 -4.91 14.82
C LEU A 658 -16.42 -3.64 14.85
N LYS A 659 -16.51 -3.04 16.03
CA LYS A 659 -17.04 -1.70 16.25
C LYS A 659 -16.12 -0.66 15.62
N ILE A 660 -14.82 -0.79 15.81
CA ILE A 660 -13.81 0.14 15.28
C ILE A 660 -12.63 -0.67 14.73
N LEU A 661 -12.32 -0.45 13.46
CA LEU A 661 -11.06 -0.84 12.84
C LEU A 661 -10.29 0.42 12.44
N ILE A 662 -9.08 0.58 12.95
CA ILE A 662 -8.17 1.64 12.55
C ILE A 662 -7.06 1.01 11.71
N VAL A 663 -6.77 1.60 10.55
CA VAL A 663 -5.66 1.19 9.68
C VAL A 663 -4.72 2.38 9.51
N GLY A 664 -3.41 2.18 9.67
CA GLY A 664 -2.46 3.29 9.62
C GLY A 664 -1.01 2.89 9.45
N GLY A 665 -0.13 3.88 9.59
CA GLY A 665 1.33 3.69 9.50
C GLY A 665 1.92 3.78 8.09
N ASP A 666 1.11 3.76 7.02
CA ASP A 666 1.52 3.95 5.62
C ASP A 666 0.34 4.49 4.77
N VAL A 667 0.54 4.67 3.46
CA VAL A 667 -0.52 5.06 2.51
C VAL A 667 -1.45 3.87 2.24
N LEU A 668 -2.75 4.07 2.44
CA LEU A 668 -3.77 3.03 2.22
C LEU A 668 -3.93 2.66 0.73
N ASP A 669 -4.14 1.37 0.46
CA ASP A 669 -4.48 0.87 -0.87
C ASP A 669 -5.98 1.00 -1.13
N GLN A 670 -6.33 1.77 -2.16
CA GLN A 670 -7.71 2.01 -2.54
C GLN A 670 -8.45 0.75 -2.98
N HIS A 671 -7.77 -0.19 -3.66
CA HIS A 671 -8.41 -1.42 -4.13
C HIS A 671 -8.83 -2.29 -2.95
N VAL A 672 -7.95 -2.42 -1.96
CA VAL A 672 -8.24 -3.15 -0.72
C VAL A 672 -9.38 -2.46 0.05
N MET A 673 -9.36 -1.13 0.18
CA MET A 673 -10.45 -0.42 0.86
C MET A 673 -11.79 -0.58 0.14
N VAL A 674 -11.81 -0.51 -1.21
CA VAL A 674 -13.03 -0.74 -2.00
C VAL A 674 -13.57 -2.15 -1.78
N GLN A 675 -12.70 -3.15 -1.72
CA GLN A 675 -13.09 -4.54 -1.45
C GLN A 675 -13.73 -4.66 -0.06
N VAL A 676 -13.07 -4.15 0.98
CA VAL A 676 -13.58 -4.22 2.36
C VAL A 676 -14.91 -3.49 2.53
N LEU A 677 -15.06 -2.30 1.94
CA LEU A 677 -16.31 -1.54 2.00
C LEU A 677 -17.47 -2.23 1.26
N ARG A 678 -17.17 -3.06 0.26
CA ARG A 678 -18.16 -3.79 -0.54
C ARG A 678 -18.61 -5.08 0.13
N ASP A 679 -17.66 -5.85 0.65
CA ASP A 679 -17.91 -7.25 1.02
C ASP A 679 -18.44 -7.36 2.45
N SER A 680 -17.71 -6.82 3.44
CA SER A 680 -18.05 -6.95 4.86
C SER A 680 -17.32 -5.86 5.69
N PRO A 681 -17.80 -4.61 5.67
CA PRO A 681 -17.12 -3.54 6.40
C PRO A 681 -17.31 -3.65 7.93
N PRO A 682 -16.35 -3.16 8.72
CA PRO A 682 -16.55 -2.91 10.15
C PRO A 682 -17.53 -1.74 10.35
N GLN A 683 -18.06 -1.57 11.58
CA GLN A 683 -19.00 -0.48 11.87
C GLN A 683 -18.37 0.91 11.69
N GLN A 684 -17.07 1.02 12.00
CA GLN A 684 -16.25 2.19 11.72
C GLN A 684 -14.90 1.76 11.19
N LEU A 685 -14.55 2.26 10.00
CA LEU A 685 -13.23 2.13 9.40
C LEU A 685 -12.53 3.49 9.44
N LEU A 686 -11.37 3.56 10.07
CA LEU A 686 -10.62 4.79 10.27
C LEU A 686 -9.23 4.67 9.64
N ASN A 687 -8.80 5.69 8.91
CA ASN A 687 -7.39 5.91 8.57
C ASN A 687 -6.74 6.67 9.73
N GLY A 688 -5.71 6.10 10.35
CA GLY A 688 -4.95 6.72 11.45
C GLY A 688 -3.57 7.20 10.97
N TYR A 689 -3.31 8.51 11.10
CA TYR A 689 -2.02 9.10 10.78
C TYR A 689 -1.41 9.78 12.01
N GLY A 690 -0.14 9.53 12.25
CA GLY A 690 0.67 10.26 13.21
C GLY A 690 2.12 9.78 13.19
N PRO A 691 3.10 10.68 13.38
CA PRO A 691 4.46 10.29 13.72
C PRO A 691 4.55 9.97 15.22
N SER A 692 5.58 9.24 15.64
CA SER A 692 5.81 8.91 17.06
C SER A 692 6.01 10.14 17.93
N GLU A 693 6.58 11.21 17.37
CA GLU A 693 6.72 12.50 18.04
C GLU A 693 5.39 13.23 18.29
N GLY A 694 4.30 12.79 17.65
CA GLY A 694 2.92 13.24 17.88
C GLY A 694 2.07 12.26 18.71
N THR A 695 2.69 11.21 19.25
CA THR A 695 2.06 10.15 20.07
C THR A 695 0.96 9.38 19.32
N THR A 696 1.39 8.46 18.45
CA THR A 696 0.55 7.49 17.71
C THR A 696 -0.40 8.11 16.67
N PHE A 697 -1.43 8.86 17.08
CA PHE A 697 -2.37 9.51 16.17
C PHE A 697 -2.40 11.02 16.34
N THR A 698 -2.21 11.71 15.23
CA THR A 698 -2.38 13.15 15.10
C THR A 698 -3.67 13.48 14.36
N THR A 699 -3.96 12.77 13.27
CA THR A 699 -5.17 12.95 12.48
C THR A 699 -5.86 11.61 12.22
N THR A 700 -7.17 11.66 12.05
CA THR A 700 -7.96 10.49 11.65
C THR A 700 -8.97 10.85 10.58
N TYR A 701 -9.17 9.93 9.63
CA TYR A 701 -10.23 10.04 8.62
C TYR A 701 -11.18 8.86 8.73
N ARG A 702 -12.48 9.12 8.84
CA ARG A 702 -13.50 8.07 8.79
C ARG A 702 -13.83 7.73 7.34
N ILE A 703 -13.53 6.50 6.95
CA ILE A 703 -13.78 6.00 5.60
C ILE A 703 -15.21 5.46 5.56
N THR A 704 -16.11 6.19 4.91
CA THR A 704 -17.50 5.77 4.69
C THR A 704 -17.77 5.35 3.25
N ALA A 705 -17.10 5.98 2.30
CA ALA A 705 -17.17 5.67 0.88
C ALA A 705 -15.90 6.17 0.17
N LEU A 706 -15.61 5.61 -0.99
CA LEU A 706 -14.56 6.10 -1.89
C LEU A 706 -15.22 6.61 -3.17
N SER A 707 -15.07 7.91 -3.44
CA SER A 707 -15.68 8.55 -4.61
C SER A 707 -14.92 8.20 -5.90
N PRO A 708 -15.61 8.01 -7.04
CA PRO A 708 -14.94 7.84 -8.33
C PRO A 708 -14.01 9.04 -8.62
N GLY A 709 -12.73 8.78 -8.89
CA GLY A 709 -11.73 9.82 -9.15
C GLY A 709 -10.96 10.31 -7.92
N MET A 710 -11.23 9.79 -6.72
CA MET A 710 -10.34 9.98 -5.57
C MET A 710 -8.99 9.33 -5.87
N THR A 711 -7.90 10.09 -5.90
CA THR A 711 -6.55 9.57 -6.17
C THR A 711 -5.84 9.06 -4.92
N GLN A 712 -6.16 9.62 -3.75
CA GLN A 712 -5.59 9.21 -2.46
C GLN A 712 -6.63 9.33 -1.35
N ILE A 713 -6.55 8.42 -0.37
CA ILE A 713 -7.43 8.45 0.81
C ILE A 713 -6.89 9.49 1.79
N PRO A 714 -7.67 10.47 2.23
CA PRO A 714 -7.22 11.49 3.17
C PRO A 714 -6.73 10.89 4.49
N ILE A 715 -5.79 11.59 5.13
CA ILE A 715 -5.38 11.34 6.52
C ILE A 715 -6.30 12.06 7.52
N GLY A 716 -7.24 12.85 7.02
CA GLY A 716 -8.40 13.36 7.77
C GLY A 716 -8.13 14.66 8.50
N ARG A 717 -8.68 14.79 9.71
CA ARG A 717 -8.58 16.02 10.52
C ARG A 717 -7.87 15.76 11.84
N PRO A 718 -7.32 16.81 12.49
CA PRO A 718 -6.66 16.67 13.79
C PRO A 718 -7.60 16.08 14.84
N ILE A 719 -7.09 15.13 15.65
CA ILE A 719 -7.84 14.56 16.77
C ILE A 719 -7.82 15.51 17.99
N ALA A 720 -8.63 15.22 19.01
CA ALA A 720 -8.86 16.15 20.12
C ALA A 720 -7.56 16.62 20.77
N ASN A 721 -7.46 17.91 21.10
CA ASN A 721 -6.29 18.54 21.71
C ASN A 721 -4.98 18.45 20.90
N THR A 722 -5.02 18.18 19.58
CA THR A 722 -3.91 18.55 18.68
C THR A 722 -4.31 19.53 17.60
N ARG A 723 -3.30 20.27 17.15
CA ARG A 723 -3.37 21.18 16.04
C ARG A 723 -2.45 20.70 14.93
N VAL A 724 -2.86 20.91 13.69
CA VAL A 724 -2.03 20.69 12.50
C VAL A 724 -1.98 21.97 11.69
N TYR A 725 -0.77 22.37 11.32
CA TYR A 725 -0.53 23.52 10.46
C TYR A 725 0.18 23.02 9.20
N LEU A 726 -0.21 23.54 8.04
CA LEU A 726 0.52 23.34 6.79
C LEU A 726 1.33 24.60 6.51
N LEU A 727 2.65 24.51 6.63
CA LEU A 727 3.54 25.66 6.53
C LEU A 727 4.49 25.53 5.34
N ASP A 728 4.94 26.67 4.82
CA ASP A 728 6.02 26.75 3.85
C ASP A 728 7.41 26.83 4.52
N ALA A 729 8.45 27.00 3.71
CA ALA A 729 9.84 27.08 4.15
C ALA A 729 10.14 28.28 5.06
N ASP A 730 9.30 29.33 5.04
CA ASP A 730 9.42 30.51 5.91
C ASP A 730 8.56 30.38 7.18
N GLY A 731 7.94 29.22 7.41
CA GLY A 731 7.06 28.97 8.55
C GLY A 731 5.72 29.71 8.47
N GLN A 732 5.29 30.12 7.28
CA GLN A 732 3.98 30.76 7.06
C GLN A 732 2.94 29.74 6.62
N PRO A 733 1.65 29.92 6.99
CA PRO A 733 0.58 29.03 6.53
C PRO A 733 0.43 29.11 5.00
N VAL A 734 0.31 27.97 4.35
CA VAL A 734 0.04 27.89 2.92
C VAL A 734 -1.46 28.05 2.62
N PRO A 735 -1.85 28.61 1.45
CA PRO A 735 -3.25 28.66 1.05
C PRO A 735 -3.90 27.27 0.96
N GLN A 736 -5.21 27.17 1.22
CA GLN A 736 -5.89 25.86 1.11
C GLN A 736 -5.77 25.31 -0.32
N GLY A 737 -5.46 24.02 -0.44
CA GLY A 737 -5.19 23.34 -1.71
C GLY A 737 -3.71 23.41 -2.16
N VAL A 738 -2.88 24.24 -1.51
CA VAL A 738 -1.43 24.29 -1.77
C VAL A 738 -0.72 23.25 -0.90
N THR A 739 0.37 22.70 -1.43
CA THR A 739 1.24 21.78 -0.68
C THR A 739 2.02 22.53 0.37
N GLY A 740 1.96 22.07 1.62
CA GLY A 740 2.77 22.55 2.73
C GLY A 740 3.30 21.39 3.57
N GLU A 741 4.33 21.65 4.36
CA GLU A 741 4.85 20.70 5.34
C GLU A 741 3.95 20.66 6.57
N ILE A 742 3.70 19.46 7.11
CA ILE A 742 2.90 19.23 8.31
C ILE A 742 3.70 19.63 9.56
N TYR A 743 3.11 20.49 10.37
CA TYR A 743 3.56 20.83 11.73
C TYR A 743 2.47 20.46 12.73
N ILE A 744 2.85 19.83 13.83
CA ILE A 744 1.91 19.28 14.81
C ILE A 744 2.08 20.00 16.14
N GLY A 745 1.03 20.69 16.60
CA GLY A 745 0.96 21.32 17.92
C GLY A 745 0.00 20.60 18.88
N GLY A 746 0.00 21.00 20.14
CA GLY A 746 -0.95 20.52 21.16
C GLY A 746 -0.38 19.46 22.11
N ASP A 747 -1.27 18.73 22.78
CA ASP A 747 -0.89 17.92 23.94
C ASP A 747 -0.24 16.57 23.60
N GLY A 748 -0.38 16.11 22.35
CA GLY A 748 0.27 14.91 21.84
C GLY A 748 1.76 15.07 21.50
N VAL A 749 2.29 16.30 21.50
CA VAL A 749 3.68 16.59 21.11
C VAL A 749 4.65 16.07 22.17
N ALA A 750 5.59 15.23 21.73
CA ALA A 750 6.62 14.63 22.56
C ALA A 750 7.57 15.68 23.18
N CYS A 751 8.31 15.26 24.20
CA CYS A 751 9.24 16.10 24.93
C CYS A 751 10.50 16.47 24.15
N GLY A 752 10.87 15.64 23.16
CA GLY A 752 12.08 15.75 22.36
C GLY A 752 12.69 14.38 22.10
N TYR A 753 13.95 14.38 21.68
CA TYR A 753 14.75 13.17 21.51
C TYR A 753 15.75 13.00 22.65
N LEU A 754 15.82 11.79 23.20
CA LEU A 754 16.75 11.43 24.27
C LEU A 754 18.19 11.65 23.78
N ASN A 755 19.02 12.29 24.61
CA ASN A 755 20.44 12.58 24.34
C ASN A 755 20.73 13.32 23.02
N ARG A 756 19.73 13.98 22.41
CA ARG A 756 19.87 14.71 21.13
C ARG A 756 19.28 16.13 21.21
N PRO A 757 19.89 17.05 21.97
CA PRO A 757 19.36 18.40 22.14
C PRO A 757 19.34 19.22 20.84
N GLU A 758 20.33 19.04 19.97
CA GLU A 758 20.41 19.75 18.68
C GLU A 758 19.26 19.36 17.75
N LEU A 759 19.06 18.05 17.55
CA LEU A 759 17.94 17.53 16.75
C LEU A 759 16.59 17.87 17.38
N THR A 760 16.51 17.91 18.72
CA THR A 760 15.31 18.35 19.42
C THR A 760 15.00 19.81 19.11
N ALA A 761 15.99 20.71 19.16
CA ALA A 761 15.80 22.12 18.84
C ALA A 761 15.43 22.34 17.36
N GLU A 762 15.94 21.50 16.45
CA GLU A 762 15.62 21.56 15.02
C GLU A 762 14.17 21.12 14.72
N ARG A 763 13.65 20.11 15.43
CA ARG A 763 12.36 19.49 15.11
C ARG A 763 11.21 19.87 16.04
N PHE A 764 11.49 20.24 17.29
CA PHE A 764 10.49 20.66 18.28
C PHE A 764 10.58 22.17 18.51
N LEU A 765 9.88 22.92 17.66
CA LEU A 765 9.91 24.37 17.61
C LEU A 765 8.90 24.98 18.60
N VAL A 766 9.06 26.27 18.90
CA VAL A 766 8.00 27.05 19.56
C VAL A 766 6.81 27.15 18.61
N ASP A 767 5.58 26.98 19.11
CA ASP A 767 4.36 27.18 18.31
C ASP A 767 3.95 28.66 18.35
N PRO A 768 4.16 29.45 17.27
CA PRO A 768 3.81 30.87 17.26
C PRO A 768 2.31 31.12 17.06
N PHE A 769 1.52 30.08 16.79
CA PHE A 769 0.08 30.16 16.51
C PHE A 769 -0.77 29.76 17.73
N SER A 770 -0.13 29.43 18.84
CA SER A 770 -0.79 29.10 20.10
C SER A 770 -0.70 30.25 21.09
N ASP A 771 -1.79 30.50 21.81
CA ASP A 771 -1.83 31.50 22.89
C ASP A 771 -1.09 31.03 24.16
N SER A 772 -0.71 29.74 24.22
CA SER A 772 0.04 29.20 25.35
C SER A 772 1.54 29.51 25.20
N PRO A 773 2.17 30.18 26.19
CA PRO A 773 3.55 30.67 26.07
C PRO A 773 4.60 29.55 25.98
N ASN A 774 4.26 28.33 26.38
CA ASN A 774 5.14 27.15 26.32
C ASN A 774 4.68 26.13 25.27
N ALA A 775 3.78 26.52 24.36
CA ALA A 775 3.34 25.64 23.29
C ALA A 775 4.51 25.32 22.35
N ARG A 776 4.61 24.06 21.98
CA ARG A 776 5.57 23.56 21.00
C ARG A 776 4.84 22.93 19.83
N MET A 777 5.49 22.98 18.68
CA MET A 777 5.09 22.26 17.48
C MET A 777 6.22 21.37 16.98
N TYR A 778 5.87 20.18 16.49
CA TYR A 778 6.79 19.24 15.88
C TYR A 778 6.74 19.34 14.35
N ARG A 779 7.91 19.49 13.72
CA ARG A 779 8.11 19.51 12.27
C ARG A 779 8.29 18.09 11.73
N THR A 780 7.38 17.60 10.90
CA THR A 780 7.34 16.17 10.56
C THR A 780 8.15 15.76 9.32
N GLY A 781 8.43 16.68 8.40
CA GLY A 781 8.96 16.38 7.06
C GLY A 781 7.91 15.83 6.08
N ASP A 782 6.66 15.66 6.50
CA ASP A 782 5.57 15.18 5.65
C ASP A 782 4.91 16.33 4.91
N LEU A 783 4.59 16.12 3.63
CA LEU A 783 3.90 17.08 2.78
C LEU A 783 2.42 16.73 2.68
N ALA A 784 1.56 17.73 2.78
CA ALA A 784 0.12 17.57 2.60
C ALA A 784 -0.53 18.83 2.03
N ARG A 785 -1.80 18.72 1.67
CA ARG A 785 -2.66 19.86 1.37
C ARG A 785 -4.04 19.70 2.02
N TYR A 786 -4.65 20.83 2.35
CA TYR A 786 -6.06 20.85 2.76
C TYR A 786 -6.99 20.73 1.55
N LEU A 787 -7.96 19.83 1.66
CA LEU A 787 -9.10 19.73 0.75
C LEU A 787 -10.16 20.80 1.06
N PRO A 788 -11.13 21.05 0.15
CA PRO A 788 -12.25 21.98 0.37
C PRO A 788 -13.01 21.76 1.69
N ASP A 789 -13.12 20.50 2.10
CA ASP A 789 -13.80 20.08 3.32
C ASP A 789 -12.89 20.11 4.57
N GLY A 790 -11.65 20.57 4.48
CA GLY A 790 -10.70 20.61 5.61
C GLY A 790 -10.07 19.28 5.99
N ASN A 791 -10.34 18.19 5.26
CA ASN A 791 -9.53 16.97 5.37
C ASN A 791 -8.15 17.20 4.74
N LEU A 792 -7.14 16.53 5.30
CA LEU A 792 -5.76 16.57 4.83
C LEU A 792 -5.51 15.42 3.86
N GLU A 793 -4.96 15.74 2.69
CA GLU A 793 -4.42 14.76 1.74
C GLU A 793 -2.90 14.71 1.88
N PHE A 794 -2.35 13.52 2.12
CA PHE A 794 -0.91 13.29 2.28
C PHE A 794 -0.24 13.12 0.92
N LEU A 795 0.78 13.91 0.62
CA LEU A 795 1.43 13.99 -0.69
C LEU A 795 2.83 13.34 -0.73
N GLY A 796 3.34 12.87 0.41
CA GLY A 796 4.66 12.27 0.53
C GLY A 796 5.53 12.98 1.55
N ARG A 797 6.85 12.91 1.38
CA ARG A 797 7.84 13.51 2.28
C ARG A 797 8.75 14.46 1.53
N ASN A 798 9.28 15.45 2.24
CA ASN A 798 10.28 16.39 1.73
C ASN A 798 11.72 15.91 1.95
N ASP A 799 11.92 14.80 2.66
CA ASP A 799 13.20 14.17 2.95
C ASP A 799 13.26 12.74 2.37
N GLN A 800 14.36 12.03 2.64
CA GLN A 800 14.61 10.69 2.12
C GLN A 800 14.05 9.58 3.02
N GLN A 801 13.37 9.94 4.09
CA GLN A 801 12.78 8.95 4.98
C GLN A 801 11.66 8.21 4.26
N ILE A 802 11.57 6.92 4.54
CA ILE A 802 10.64 6.01 3.86
C ILE A 802 9.82 5.23 4.88
N LYS A 803 8.63 4.82 4.46
CA LYS A 803 7.79 3.87 5.18
C LYS A 803 7.67 2.60 4.34
N ILE A 804 8.05 1.47 4.95
CA ILE A 804 7.90 0.14 4.35
C ILE A 804 7.11 -0.70 5.35
N ARG A 805 5.90 -1.13 4.97
CA ARG A 805 5.07 -2.07 5.76
C ARG A 805 4.78 -1.55 7.18
N GLY A 806 4.65 -0.23 7.33
CA GLY A 806 4.43 0.45 8.62
C GLY A 806 5.71 0.74 9.43
N PHE A 807 6.88 0.24 9.01
CA PHE A 807 8.15 0.60 9.63
C PHE A 807 8.69 1.89 9.04
N ARG A 808 9.09 2.82 9.92
CA ARG A 808 9.81 4.04 9.58
C ARG A 808 11.28 3.68 9.39
N ILE A 809 11.80 3.86 8.19
CA ILE A 809 13.19 3.53 7.84
C ILE A 809 13.88 4.79 7.31
N GLU A 810 15.10 5.01 7.78
CA GLU A 810 15.99 6.08 7.34
C GLU A 810 17.08 5.43 6.49
N PRO A 811 17.07 5.60 5.15
CA PRO A 811 18.09 4.99 4.28
C PRO A 811 19.51 5.37 4.71
N GLY A 812 19.70 6.60 5.18
CA GLY A 812 20.96 7.09 5.74
C GLY A 812 21.52 6.25 6.90
N GLU A 813 20.68 5.58 7.69
CA GLU A 813 21.14 4.66 8.74
C GLU A 813 21.80 3.40 8.17
N ILE A 814 21.24 2.90 7.08
CA ILE A 814 21.76 1.73 6.37
C ILE A 814 23.02 2.11 5.60
N GLU A 815 22.99 3.26 4.91
CA GLU A 815 24.13 3.81 4.17
C GLU A 815 25.35 4.03 5.09
N ALA A 816 25.14 4.63 6.27
CA ALA A 816 26.21 4.85 7.25
C ALA A 816 26.83 3.53 7.72
N ARG A 817 25.99 2.52 8.03
CA ARG A 817 26.48 1.18 8.41
C ARG A 817 27.24 0.51 7.26
N LEU A 818 26.74 0.60 6.03
CA LEU A 818 27.42 0.05 4.85
C LEU A 818 28.83 0.64 4.67
N VAL A 819 28.99 1.95 4.85
CA VAL A 819 30.29 2.63 4.72
C VAL A 819 31.27 2.28 5.85
N GLU A 820 30.79 1.79 7.01
CA GLU A 820 31.66 1.26 8.07
C GLU A 820 32.31 -0.08 7.67
N HIS A 821 31.79 -0.79 6.66
CA HIS A 821 32.36 -2.05 6.18
C HIS A 821 33.65 -1.81 5.35
N PRO A 822 34.77 -2.50 5.60
CA PRO A 822 36.08 -2.18 5.01
C PRO A 822 36.16 -2.21 3.47
N THR A 823 35.27 -2.94 2.81
CA THR A 823 35.24 -3.09 1.35
C THR A 823 34.39 -2.02 0.63
N VAL A 824 33.58 -1.25 1.38
CA VAL A 824 32.64 -0.26 0.82
C VAL A 824 33.24 1.14 0.95
N GLN A 825 33.31 1.87 -0.15
CA GLN A 825 33.79 3.25 -0.18
C GLN A 825 32.63 4.24 -0.01
N GLU A 826 31.54 4.01 -0.73
CA GLU A 826 30.33 4.81 -0.69
C GLU A 826 29.10 3.90 -0.82
N ALA A 827 27.97 4.29 -0.23
CA ALA A 827 26.74 3.52 -0.27
C ALA A 827 25.51 4.43 -0.37
N ILE A 828 24.52 4.02 -1.17
CA ILE A 828 23.21 4.65 -1.31
C ILE A 828 22.13 3.58 -1.23
N VAL A 829 21.07 3.82 -0.47
CA VAL A 829 19.96 2.88 -0.31
C VAL A 829 18.69 3.48 -0.87
N LEU A 830 18.02 2.73 -1.75
CA LEU A 830 16.77 3.12 -2.37
C LEU A 830 15.69 2.06 -2.12
N VAL A 831 14.43 2.50 -2.25
CA VAL A 831 13.28 1.60 -2.28
C VAL A 831 12.98 1.27 -3.72
N GLN A 832 12.80 -0.01 -4.01
CA GLN A 832 12.33 -0.49 -5.30
C GLN A 832 11.01 -1.27 -5.13
N GLY A 833 10.15 -1.20 -6.14
CA GLY A 833 8.79 -1.76 -6.12
C GLY A 833 7.72 -0.78 -5.60
N ASP A 834 6.45 -1.14 -5.80
CA ASP A 834 5.28 -0.35 -5.39
C ASP A 834 4.41 -1.13 -4.39
N GLY A 835 3.64 -0.41 -3.57
CA GLY A 835 2.70 -1.02 -2.63
C GLY A 835 3.35 -2.02 -1.66
N GLN A 836 2.97 -3.29 -1.75
CA GLN A 836 3.43 -4.38 -0.88
C GLN A 836 4.82 -4.95 -1.29
N ASP A 837 5.23 -4.71 -2.53
CA ASP A 837 6.49 -5.24 -3.10
C ASP A 837 7.69 -4.33 -2.83
N LYS A 838 7.48 -3.21 -2.10
CA LYS A 838 8.54 -2.32 -1.65
C LYS A 838 9.61 -3.08 -0.86
N HIS A 839 10.84 -3.02 -1.33
CA HIS A 839 12.02 -3.57 -0.67
C HIS A 839 13.23 -2.64 -0.83
N LEU A 840 14.24 -2.85 0.00
CA LEU A 840 15.44 -2.02 0.04
C LEU A 840 16.51 -2.58 -0.89
N VAL A 841 17.11 -1.72 -1.72
CA VAL A 841 18.26 -2.04 -2.56
C VAL A 841 19.41 -1.11 -2.19
N ALA A 842 20.56 -1.68 -1.84
CA ALA A 842 21.78 -0.96 -1.58
C ALA A 842 22.63 -0.91 -2.84
N TYR A 843 23.07 0.28 -3.23
CA TYR A 843 24.06 0.51 -4.25
C TYR A 843 25.37 0.87 -3.57
N VAL A 844 26.44 0.12 -3.86
CA VAL A 844 27.73 0.27 -3.18
C VAL A 844 28.86 0.46 -4.17
N VAL A 845 29.76 1.39 -3.86
CA VAL A 845 31.04 1.53 -4.56
C VAL A 845 32.08 0.68 -3.82
N ALA A 846 32.53 -0.38 -4.47
CA ALA A 846 33.46 -1.37 -3.91
C ALA A 846 34.33 -1.99 -5.01
N GLN A 847 35.40 -2.69 -4.63
CA GLN A 847 36.16 -3.51 -5.57
C GLN A 847 35.35 -4.76 -5.97
N GLU A 848 35.65 -5.32 -7.14
CA GLU A 848 34.99 -6.51 -7.65
C GLU A 848 35.30 -7.72 -6.76
N ASP A 849 34.25 -8.32 -6.18
CA ASP A 849 34.32 -9.48 -5.31
C ASP A 849 33.00 -10.26 -5.41
N GLU A 850 33.07 -11.52 -5.84
CA GLU A 850 31.90 -12.42 -6.00
C GLU A 850 31.20 -12.69 -4.65
N GLY A 851 31.89 -12.49 -3.51
CA GLY A 851 31.32 -12.66 -2.16
C GLY A 851 30.75 -11.38 -1.56
N LEU A 852 30.80 -10.23 -2.24
CA LEU A 852 30.48 -8.93 -1.65
C LEU A 852 29.05 -8.84 -1.12
N ALA A 853 28.06 -9.26 -1.91
CA ALA A 853 26.65 -9.20 -1.51
C ALA A 853 26.37 -10.04 -0.24
N ASN A 854 26.95 -11.24 -0.15
CA ASN A 854 26.88 -12.07 1.06
C ASN A 854 27.55 -11.40 2.25
N SER A 855 28.77 -10.88 2.07
CA SER A 855 29.53 -10.23 3.13
C SER A 855 28.77 -9.03 3.71
N LEU A 856 28.20 -8.19 2.85
CA LEU A 856 27.44 -7.01 3.27
C LEU A 856 26.10 -7.39 3.93
N HIS A 857 25.38 -8.37 3.38
CA HIS A 857 24.16 -8.88 4.00
C HIS A 857 24.45 -9.43 5.41
N THR A 858 25.43 -10.34 5.55
CA THR A 858 25.81 -10.90 6.85
C THR A 858 26.25 -9.83 7.84
N TYR A 859 27.04 -8.85 7.40
CA TYR A 859 27.46 -7.73 8.24
C TYR A 859 26.25 -6.91 8.72
N LEU A 860 25.35 -6.49 7.82
CA LEU A 860 24.19 -5.69 8.19
C LEU A 860 23.18 -6.45 9.06
N SER A 861 22.92 -7.74 8.79
CA SER A 861 22.01 -8.56 9.60
C SER A 861 22.46 -8.71 11.06
N ALA A 862 23.76 -8.57 11.34
CA ALA A 862 24.27 -8.63 12.71
C ALA A 862 23.98 -7.35 13.53
N ILE A 863 23.79 -6.20 12.87
CA ILE A 863 23.77 -4.87 13.49
C ILE A 863 22.47 -4.09 13.27
N LEU A 864 21.73 -4.42 12.20
CA LEU A 864 20.45 -3.80 11.84
C LEU A 864 19.29 -4.79 12.02
N PRO A 865 18.08 -4.29 12.34
CA PRO A 865 16.87 -5.10 12.30
C PRO A 865 16.61 -5.64 10.89
N ASP A 866 16.00 -6.83 10.79
CA ASP A 866 15.70 -7.49 9.51
C ASP A 866 15.01 -6.58 8.48
N TYR A 867 14.05 -5.75 8.91
CA TYR A 867 13.32 -4.85 8.01
C TYR A 867 14.16 -3.70 7.44
N MET A 868 15.35 -3.45 7.98
CA MET A 868 16.31 -2.45 7.48
C MET A 868 17.42 -3.06 6.62
N VAL A 869 17.52 -4.38 6.53
CA VAL A 869 18.55 -5.04 5.72
C VAL A 869 18.12 -5.02 4.25
N PRO A 870 18.95 -4.47 3.34
CA PRO A 870 18.70 -4.52 1.90
C PRO A 870 18.60 -5.95 1.38
N SER A 871 17.64 -6.20 0.49
CA SER A 871 17.48 -7.50 -0.17
C SER A 871 18.44 -7.70 -1.34
N ALA A 872 19.07 -6.62 -1.82
CA ALA A 872 20.07 -6.66 -2.88
C ALA A 872 21.17 -5.60 -2.67
N PHE A 873 22.39 -5.94 -3.07
CA PHE A 873 23.61 -5.13 -2.99
C PHE A 873 24.23 -5.01 -4.39
N VAL A 874 23.89 -3.92 -5.08
CA VAL A 874 24.34 -3.64 -6.44
C VAL A 874 25.70 -2.95 -6.38
N ARG A 875 26.74 -3.64 -6.85
CA ARG A 875 28.10 -3.09 -6.93
C ARG A 875 28.26 -2.18 -8.15
N LEU A 876 28.78 -0.98 -7.93
CA LEU A 876 29.13 -0.01 -8.97
C LEU A 876 30.63 0.32 -8.90
N ASP A 877 31.23 0.67 -10.04
CA ASP A 877 32.59 1.20 -10.08
C ASP A 877 32.66 2.64 -9.53
N ASP A 878 31.64 3.44 -9.81
CA ASP A 878 31.46 4.81 -9.33
C ASP A 878 29.96 5.18 -9.42
N PHE A 879 29.52 6.19 -8.67
CA PHE A 879 28.13 6.64 -8.73
C PHE A 879 27.86 7.49 -9.98
N PRO A 880 26.74 7.25 -10.70
CA PRO A 880 26.37 8.10 -11.82
C PRO A 880 26.04 9.51 -11.30
N LEU A 881 26.71 10.53 -11.85
CA LEU A 881 26.48 11.92 -11.49
C LEU A 881 25.77 12.67 -12.63
N THR A 882 24.83 13.54 -12.27
CA THR A 882 24.26 14.57 -13.14
C THR A 882 25.35 15.55 -13.61
N PRO A 883 25.11 16.35 -14.68
CA PRO A 883 26.04 17.39 -15.13
C PRO A 883 26.43 18.42 -14.05
N ASN A 884 25.64 18.52 -12.97
CA ASN A 884 25.89 19.38 -11.82
C ASN A 884 26.67 18.70 -10.68
N GLY A 885 27.18 17.48 -10.88
CA GLY A 885 27.97 16.73 -9.89
C GLY A 885 27.15 16.13 -8.73
N LYS A 886 25.82 16.07 -8.85
CA LYS A 886 24.93 15.37 -7.90
C LYS A 886 24.63 13.97 -8.39
N LEU A 887 24.50 12.98 -7.50
CA LEU A 887 24.03 11.64 -7.82
C LEU A 887 22.75 11.64 -8.67
N ASP A 888 22.77 10.91 -9.79
CA ASP A 888 21.62 10.67 -10.66
C ASP A 888 20.95 9.34 -10.32
N ARG A 889 19.91 9.41 -9.46
CA ARG A 889 19.18 8.23 -8.98
C ARG A 889 18.37 7.53 -10.06
N TYR A 890 18.03 8.21 -11.16
CA TYR A 890 17.19 7.66 -12.23
C TYR A 890 17.95 6.72 -13.17
N VAL A 891 19.30 6.76 -13.12
CA VAL A 891 20.18 5.99 -13.99
C VAL A 891 20.80 4.79 -13.27
N LEU A 892 20.47 4.59 -11.98
CA LEU A 892 20.94 3.44 -11.22
C LEU A 892 20.34 2.14 -11.80
N PRO A 893 21.17 1.10 -12.05
CA PRO A 893 20.73 -0.12 -12.71
C PRO A 893 19.86 -0.97 -11.78
N ALA A 894 18.89 -1.70 -12.33
CA ALA A 894 18.14 -2.69 -11.55
C ALA A 894 19.07 -3.81 -11.03
N PRO A 895 18.78 -4.43 -9.87
CA PRO A 895 19.58 -5.52 -9.32
C PRO A 895 19.69 -6.69 -10.31
N SER A 896 20.92 -7.10 -10.60
CA SER A 896 21.20 -8.35 -11.31
C SER A 896 21.11 -9.55 -10.35
N ASN A 897 21.12 -10.77 -10.89
CA ASN A 897 21.12 -12.00 -10.08
C ASN A 897 22.29 -12.07 -9.08
N GLU A 898 23.43 -11.44 -9.40
CA GLU A 898 24.65 -11.40 -8.57
C GLU A 898 24.55 -10.38 -7.43
N ALA A 899 23.60 -9.44 -7.49
CA ALA A 899 23.37 -8.48 -6.42
C ALA A 899 22.67 -9.10 -5.20
N PHE A 900 22.14 -10.31 -5.32
CA PHE A 900 21.54 -11.04 -4.21
C PHE A 900 22.59 -11.89 -3.49
N ALA A 901 22.50 -11.97 -2.17
CA ALA A 901 23.35 -12.81 -1.35
C ALA A 901 23.08 -14.31 -1.63
N ARG A 902 23.82 -14.93 -2.56
CA ARG A 902 23.73 -16.36 -2.93
C ARG A 902 24.93 -17.17 -2.44
N GLN A 903 24.71 -18.36 -1.87
CA GLN A 903 25.81 -19.29 -1.61
C GLN A 903 26.20 -20.07 -2.89
N VAL A 904 27.34 -20.78 -2.87
CA VAL A 904 27.81 -21.62 -3.98
C VAL A 904 26.70 -22.59 -4.39
N TYR A 905 26.34 -22.59 -5.68
CA TYR A 905 25.21 -23.38 -6.18
C TYR A 905 25.46 -24.89 -6.11
N GLU A 906 24.62 -25.57 -5.31
CA GLU A 906 24.44 -27.02 -5.26
C GLU A 906 22.95 -27.38 -5.40
N THR A 907 22.64 -28.45 -6.16
CA THR A 907 21.27 -28.88 -6.49
C THR A 907 20.50 -29.43 -5.29
N PRO A 908 19.19 -29.10 -5.13
CA PRO A 908 18.32 -29.72 -4.13
C PRO A 908 18.30 -31.25 -4.19
N GLN A 909 18.35 -31.92 -3.04
CA GLN A 909 18.41 -33.38 -2.90
C GLN A 909 17.19 -33.93 -2.16
N GLY A 910 16.55 -34.97 -2.73
CA GLY A 910 15.35 -35.58 -2.14
C GLY A 910 14.06 -34.79 -2.36
N GLU A 911 12.92 -35.45 -2.16
CA GLU A 911 11.60 -34.93 -2.56
C GLU A 911 11.23 -33.62 -1.86
N THR A 912 11.53 -33.49 -0.55
CA THR A 912 11.22 -32.30 0.23
C THR A 912 12.02 -31.07 -0.19
N GLU A 913 13.35 -31.20 -0.44
CA GLU A 913 14.17 -30.08 -0.92
C GLU A 913 13.73 -29.62 -2.31
N ILE A 914 13.40 -30.56 -3.22
CA ILE A 914 12.98 -30.25 -4.59
C ILE A 914 11.66 -29.48 -4.61
N VAL A 915 10.68 -29.89 -3.81
CA VAL A 915 9.39 -29.20 -3.68
C VAL A 915 9.57 -27.81 -3.07
N LEU A 916 10.34 -27.68 -1.99
CA LEU A 916 10.62 -26.39 -1.37
C LEU A 916 11.35 -25.45 -2.33
N ALA A 917 12.33 -25.94 -3.10
CA ALA A 917 13.06 -25.14 -4.06
C ALA A 917 12.16 -24.63 -5.20
N ALA A 918 11.20 -25.45 -5.65
CA ALA A 918 10.21 -25.03 -6.64
C ALA A 918 9.29 -23.91 -6.11
N ILE A 919 8.82 -24.05 -4.87
CA ILE A 919 8.00 -23.04 -4.18
C ILE A 919 8.79 -21.73 -4.00
N TRP A 920 10.05 -21.82 -3.60
CA TRP A 920 10.90 -20.64 -3.38
C TRP A 920 11.19 -19.90 -4.69
N ARG A 921 11.45 -20.62 -5.78
CA ARG A 921 11.61 -20.02 -7.11
C ARG A 921 10.36 -19.23 -7.53
N GLU A 922 9.17 -19.82 -7.36
CA GLU A 922 7.92 -19.17 -7.74
C GLU A 922 7.65 -17.93 -6.87
N LEU A 923 7.88 -18.02 -5.57
CA LEU A 923 7.60 -16.94 -4.63
C LEU A 923 8.60 -15.78 -4.70
N LEU A 924 9.89 -16.09 -4.85
CA LEU A 924 10.97 -15.11 -4.79
C LEU A 924 11.36 -14.59 -6.19
N GLY A 925 10.82 -15.17 -7.26
CA GLY A 925 11.11 -14.75 -8.63
C GLY A 925 12.55 -15.03 -9.07
N VAL A 926 13.22 -16.02 -8.46
CA VAL A 926 14.63 -16.38 -8.74
C VAL A 926 14.71 -17.59 -9.67
N GLU A 927 15.53 -17.56 -10.73
CA GLU A 927 15.57 -18.65 -11.72
C GLU A 927 16.02 -20.01 -11.16
N GLN A 928 16.94 -20.00 -10.18
CA GLN A 928 17.50 -21.19 -9.54
C GLN A 928 17.62 -20.99 -8.02
N VAL A 929 17.32 -22.04 -7.25
CA VAL A 929 17.46 -22.11 -5.79
C VAL A 929 18.42 -23.24 -5.46
N SER A 930 19.52 -22.93 -4.78
CA SER A 930 20.46 -23.89 -4.24
C SER A 930 19.95 -24.47 -2.92
N ARG A 931 20.37 -25.69 -2.59
CA ARG A 931 20.11 -26.29 -1.28
C ARG A 931 20.68 -25.52 -0.08
N HIS A 932 21.73 -24.72 -0.31
CA HIS A 932 22.36 -23.89 0.72
C HIS A 932 21.83 -22.45 0.73
N ASP A 933 20.88 -22.13 -0.16
CA ASP A 933 20.31 -20.79 -0.20
C ASP A 933 19.46 -20.54 1.04
N ASN A 934 19.57 -19.32 1.55
CA ASN A 934 18.78 -18.81 2.65
C ASN A 934 17.55 -18.08 2.10
N PHE A 935 16.37 -18.43 2.60
CA PHE A 935 15.10 -17.87 2.16
C PHE A 935 15.07 -16.33 2.20
N PHE A 936 15.57 -15.75 3.29
CA PHE A 936 15.53 -14.31 3.53
C PHE A 936 16.62 -13.57 2.73
N ALA A 937 17.79 -14.19 2.54
CA ALA A 937 18.87 -13.64 1.72
C ALA A 937 18.50 -13.54 0.23
N LEU A 938 17.60 -14.41 -0.25
CA LEU A 938 17.03 -14.37 -1.60
C LEU A 938 15.89 -13.36 -1.76
N GLY A 939 15.68 -12.47 -0.78
CA GLY A 939 14.58 -11.49 -0.78
C GLY A 939 13.28 -12.01 -0.16
N GLY A 940 13.31 -13.19 0.47
CA GLY A 940 12.22 -13.68 1.30
C GLY A 940 11.98 -12.80 2.52
N HIS A 941 10.73 -12.71 2.96
CA HIS A 941 10.35 -12.00 4.18
C HIS A 941 9.13 -12.67 4.79
N SER A 942 8.68 -12.23 5.98
CA SER A 942 7.60 -12.87 6.73
C SER A 942 6.24 -12.97 5.99
N LEU A 943 6.08 -12.36 4.81
CA LEU A 943 4.92 -12.59 3.92
C LEU A 943 5.16 -13.79 3.00
N PHE A 944 6.28 -13.78 2.28
CA PHE A 944 6.66 -14.90 1.44
C PHE A 944 6.86 -16.17 2.26
N ALA A 945 7.34 -16.05 3.50
CA ALA A 945 7.43 -17.15 4.44
C ALA A 945 6.07 -17.79 4.72
N MET A 946 5.03 -16.99 4.98
CA MET A 946 3.67 -17.49 5.19
C MET A 946 3.05 -18.08 3.93
N ARG A 947 3.28 -17.47 2.76
CA ARG A 947 2.88 -18.06 1.47
C ARG A 947 3.61 -19.37 1.20
N MET A 948 4.89 -19.44 1.50
CA MET A 948 5.73 -20.64 1.38
C MET A 948 5.18 -21.74 2.28
N ILE A 949 4.85 -21.44 3.54
CA ILE A 949 4.24 -22.41 4.46
C ILE A 949 2.90 -22.91 3.93
N ASN A 950 2.03 -22.03 3.44
CA ASN A 950 0.74 -22.43 2.87
C ASN A 950 0.91 -23.27 1.59
N LEU A 951 1.84 -22.91 0.71
CA LEU A 951 2.15 -23.69 -0.48
C LEU A 951 2.80 -25.04 -0.13
N ALA A 952 3.72 -25.06 0.84
CA ALA A 952 4.34 -26.27 1.36
C ALA A 952 3.28 -27.20 1.98
N ALA A 953 2.31 -26.65 2.72
CA ALA A 953 1.18 -27.40 3.27
C ALA A 953 0.31 -28.01 2.16
N ASN A 954 0.08 -27.31 1.04
CA ASN A 954 -0.61 -27.88 -0.13
C ASN A 954 0.15 -29.06 -0.78
N HIS A 955 1.45 -29.15 -0.55
CA HIS A 955 2.30 -30.26 -0.95
C HIS A 955 2.52 -31.30 0.17
N GLY A 956 1.73 -31.26 1.25
CA GLY A 956 1.81 -32.21 2.36
C GLY A 956 3.00 -31.99 3.29
N LEU A 957 3.69 -30.86 3.17
CA LEU A 957 4.87 -30.50 3.95
C LEU A 957 4.46 -29.52 5.07
N THR A 958 4.53 -29.99 6.32
CA THR A 958 4.20 -29.19 7.51
C THR A 958 5.43 -28.45 8.02
N CYS A 959 5.45 -27.12 7.93
CA CYS A 959 6.44 -26.26 8.59
C CYS A 959 5.72 -25.11 9.28
N THR A 960 6.23 -24.70 10.44
CA THR A 960 5.79 -23.47 11.08
C THR A 960 6.64 -22.30 10.61
N LEU A 961 6.15 -21.08 10.83
CA LEU A 961 6.94 -19.88 10.58
C LEU A 961 8.20 -19.86 11.43
N ASN A 962 8.10 -20.33 12.68
CA ASN A 962 9.24 -20.46 13.57
C ASN A 962 10.31 -21.43 13.00
N ASP A 963 9.90 -22.53 12.37
CA ASP A 963 10.84 -23.46 11.72
C ASP A 963 11.62 -22.77 10.59
N LEU A 964 10.98 -21.95 9.76
CA LEU A 964 11.68 -21.21 8.71
C LEU A 964 12.62 -20.13 9.26
N PHE A 965 12.24 -19.44 10.34
CA PHE A 965 13.13 -18.45 10.96
C PHE A 965 14.33 -19.10 11.66
N GLN A 966 14.13 -20.27 12.28
CA GLN A 966 15.23 -21.01 12.91
C GLN A 966 16.12 -21.74 11.91
N PHE A 967 15.54 -22.25 10.83
CA PHE A 967 16.21 -23.03 9.79
C PHE A 967 15.94 -22.41 8.42
N PRO A 968 16.49 -21.22 8.13
CA PRO A 968 16.18 -20.48 6.90
C PRO A 968 16.88 -21.04 5.65
N VAL A 969 17.73 -22.05 5.80
CA VAL A 969 18.45 -22.72 4.71
C VAL A 969 17.62 -23.89 4.18
N LEU A 970 17.51 -24.01 2.85
CA LEU A 970 16.61 -24.99 2.20
C LEU A 970 16.83 -26.44 2.72
N SER A 971 18.09 -26.90 2.79
CA SER A 971 18.42 -28.25 3.27
C SER A 971 18.07 -28.48 4.74
N ASP A 972 18.28 -27.47 5.59
CA ASP A 972 18.06 -27.56 7.03
C ASP A 972 16.56 -27.58 7.34
N LEU A 973 15.78 -26.75 6.63
CA LEU A 973 14.33 -26.73 6.70
C LEU A 973 13.73 -28.07 6.27
N ALA A 974 14.17 -28.60 5.12
CA ALA A 974 13.70 -29.88 4.61
C ALA A 974 13.95 -31.01 5.62
N THR A 975 15.15 -31.05 6.21
CA THR A 975 15.53 -32.04 7.22
C THR A 975 14.63 -31.98 8.46
N LYS A 976 14.33 -30.76 8.95
CA LYS A 976 13.45 -30.56 10.11
C LYS A 976 12.03 -31.08 9.84
N MET A 977 11.51 -30.84 8.64
CA MET A 977 10.15 -31.24 8.26
C MET A 977 10.01 -32.77 8.16
N THR A 978 10.98 -33.45 7.56
CA THR A 978 10.98 -34.92 7.43
C THR A 978 11.05 -35.63 8.80
N SER A 979 11.77 -35.07 9.78
CA SER A 979 11.86 -35.65 11.13
C SER A 979 10.57 -35.50 11.96
N ALA A 980 9.81 -34.43 11.75
CA ALA A 980 8.58 -34.16 12.52
C ALA A 980 7.41 -35.07 12.10
N GLN A 981 7.29 -35.39 10.82
CA GLN A 981 6.23 -36.23 10.26
C GLN A 981 6.26 -37.69 10.75
N LEU A 982 7.43 -38.21 11.15
CA LEU A 982 7.56 -39.59 11.65
C LEU A 982 7.14 -39.77 13.12
N SER A 983 6.89 -38.67 13.86
CA SER A 983 6.79 -38.68 15.33
C SER A 983 5.42 -38.26 15.89
N GLN A 984 4.51 -37.68 15.09
CA GLN A 984 3.22 -37.15 15.58
C GLN A 984 2.01 -37.98 15.07
N PRO A 985 1.07 -38.36 15.94
CA PRO A 985 -0.18 -39.02 15.54
C PRO A 985 -1.10 -38.04 14.79
N LEU A 986 -1.64 -38.47 13.65
CA LEU A 986 -2.63 -37.72 12.88
C LEU A 986 -4.05 -38.06 13.36
N ASN A 987 -4.84 -37.03 13.69
CA ASN A 987 -6.18 -37.19 14.27
C ASN A 987 -7.34 -36.97 13.28
N HIS A 988 -7.06 -36.77 11.98
CA HIS A 988 -8.09 -36.50 10.97
C HIS A 988 -7.69 -37.06 9.59
N ALA A 989 -8.66 -37.23 8.70
CA ALA A 989 -8.42 -37.58 7.30
C ALA A 989 -7.70 -36.42 6.58
N ILE A 990 -6.71 -36.73 5.76
CA ILE A 990 -5.88 -35.75 5.06
C ILE A 990 -6.62 -35.30 3.81
N SER A 991 -6.90 -33.99 3.70
CA SER A 991 -7.53 -33.43 2.50
C SER A 991 -6.52 -33.31 1.37
N VAL A 992 -6.74 -34.06 0.29
CA VAL A 992 -5.94 -33.99 -0.94
C VAL A 992 -6.53 -32.94 -1.89
N ARG A 993 -7.86 -32.81 -1.89
CA ARG A 993 -8.60 -31.77 -2.61
C ARG A 993 -9.91 -31.51 -1.88
N SER A 994 -10.04 -30.36 -1.23
CA SER A 994 -11.23 -29.97 -0.45
C SER A 994 -12.37 -29.39 -1.29
N GLY A 995 -12.09 -28.94 -2.52
CA GLY A 995 -13.08 -28.37 -3.44
C GLY A 995 -13.90 -29.41 -4.22
N GLY A 996 -15.17 -29.10 -4.46
CA GLY A 996 -16.12 -29.93 -5.23
C GLY A 996 -17.52 -29.95 -4.61
N THR A 997 -18.56 -30.18 -5.41
CA THR A 997 -19.96 -30.34 -4.92
C THR A 997 -20.41 -31.79 -4.88
N GLY A 998 -19.60 -32.72 -5.39
CA GLY A 998 -19.88 -34.17 -5.34
C GLY A 998 -19.54 -34.79 -3.98
N ARG A 999 -19.91 -36.07 -3.80
CA ARG A 999 -19.57 -36.82 -2.58
C ARG A 999 -18.06 -37.08 -2.46
N PRO A 1000 -17.47 -36.94 -1.27
CA PRO A 1000 -16.07 -37.25 -1.00
C PRO A 1000 -15.66 -38.67 -1.44
N LEU A 1001 -14.44 -38.79 -1.96
CA LEU A 1001 -13.78 -40.06 -2.25
C LEU A 1001 -12.65 -40.28 -1.25
N PHE A 1002 -12.71 -41.37 -0.49
CA PHE A 1002 -11.75 -41.73 0.54
C PHE A 1002 -10.78 -42.79 0.03
N PHE A 1003 -9.48 -42.50 0.10
CA PHE A 1003 -8.42 -43.43 -0.27
C PHE A 1003 -7.70 -44.01 0.96
N VAL A 1004 -7.57 -45.33 0.98
CA VAL A 1004 -6.89 -46.08 2.05
C VAL A 1004 -5.41 -46.28 1.72
N PRO A 1005 -4.47 -45.94 2.61
CA PRO A 1005 -3.04 -46.11 2.38
C PRO A 1005 -2.67 -47.57 2.08
N SER A 1006 -1.59 -47.77 1.33
CA SER A 1006 -1.04 -49.10 1.04
C SER A 1006 -0.51 -49.78 2.32
N GLY A 1007 -0.26 -51.09 2.27
CA GLY A 1007 0.33 -51.82 3.41
C GLY A 1007 1.73 -51.38 3.81
N MET A 1008 2.38 -50.54 3.00
CA MET A 1008 3.68 -49.92 3.29
C MET A 1008 3.53 -48.53 3.95
N GLY A 1009 2.29 -48.13 4.26
CA GLY A 1009 1.96 -46.81 4.79
C GLY A 1009 2.09 -45.68 3.78
N ASP A 1010 2.03 -46.00 2.49
CA ASP A 1010 2.07 -45.02 1.42
C ASP A 1010 0.66 -44.58 1.02
N TYR A 1011 0.42 -43.28 1.09
CA TYR A 1011 -0.78 -42.60 0.57
C TYR A 1011 -0.44 -41.55 -0.49
N SER A 1012 0.84 -41.39 -0.85
CA SER A 1012 1.32 -40.39 -1.82
C SER A 1012 0.70 -40.58 -3.21
N TYR A 1013 0.38 -41.83 -3.57
CA TYR A 1013 -0.25 -42.17 -4.84
C TYR A 1013 -1.59 -41.44 -5.07
N VAL A 1014 -2.29 -41.05 -4.00
CA VAL A 1014 -3.57 -40.36 -4.07
C VAL A 1014 -3.41 -38.95 -4.66
N PHE A 1015 -2.30 -38.27 -4.36
CA PHE A 1015 -2.00 -36.94 -4.92
C PHE A 1015 -1.74 -37.02 -6.43
N GLY A 1016 -1.13 -38.10 -6.91
CA GLY A 1016 -0.96 -38.34 -8.34
C GLY A 1016 -2.29 -38.62 -9.05
N LEU A 1017 -3.18 -39.40 -8.42
CA LEU A 1017 -4.50 -39.70 -8.99
C LEU A 1017 -5.43 -38.47 -8.98
N SER A 1018 -5.36 -37.62 -7.95
CA SER A 1018 -6.26 -36.47 -7.77
C SER A 1018 -6.14 -35.43 -8.88
N GLN A 1019 -4.97 -35.33 -9.52
CA GLN A 1019 -4.72 -34.42 -10.65
C GLN A 1019 -5.61 -34.74 -11.87
N TYR A 1020 -5.95 -36.01 -12.06
CA TYR A 1020 -6.71 -36.48 -13.24
C TYR A 1020 -8.15 -36.90 -12.90
N LEU A 1021 -8.48 -37.05 -11.60
CA LEU A 1021 -9.84 -37.36 -11.15
C LEU A 1021 -10.74 -36.15 -11.33
N HIS A 1022 -12.00 -36.38 -11.72
CA HIS A 1022 -12.96 -35.32 -12.04
C HIS A 1022 -13.01 -34.24 -10.95
N SER A 1023 -12.85 -32.97 -11.33
CA SER A 1023 -12.65 -31.84 -10.40
C SER A 1023 -13.81 -31.60 -9.42
N GLY A 1024 -15.00 -32.14 -9.73
CA GLY A 1024 -16.18 -32.04 -8.89
C GLY A 1024 -16.19 -32.91 -7.61
N TYR A 1025 -15.25 -33.84 -7.43
CA TYR A 1025 -15.18 -34.68 -6.23
C TYR A 1025 -14.16 -34.15 -5.21
N PRO A 1026 -14.55 -33.90 -3.96
CA PRO A 1026 -13.62 -33.79 -2.85
C PRO A 1026 -12.84 -35.10 -2.66
N ILE A 1027 -11.53 -35.04 -2.41
CA ILE A 1027 -10.65 -36.21 -2.27
C ILE A 1027 -9.92 -36.15 -0.93
N TYR A 1028 -10.00 -37.26 -0.20
CA TYR A 1028 -9.35 -37.44 1.09
C TYR A 1028 -8.55 -38.73 1.10
N THR A 1029 -7.41 -38.72 1.79
CA THR A 1029 -6.67 -39.93 2.11
C THR A 1029 -6.61 -40.16 3.60
N LEU A 1030 -6.64 -41.42 4.01
CA LEU A 1030 -6.67 -41.81 5.42
C LEU A 1030 -5.24 -41.96 5.95
N PRO A 1031 -4.94 -41.47 7.17
CA PRO A 1031 -3.58 -41.46 7.67
C PRO A 1031 -3.11 -42.86 8.09
N TRP A 1032 -1.85 -43.18 7.81
CA TRP A 1032 -1.18 -44.35 8.40
C TRP A 1032 -0.94 -44.14 9.91
N PRO A 1033 -0.94 -45.19 10.75
CA PRO A 1033 -0.59 -45.05 12.17
C PRO A 1033 0.82 -44.49 12.38
N SER A 1034 0.96 -43.53 13.29
CA SER A 1034 2.27 -43.04 13.74
C SER A 1034 3.04 -44.14 14.48
N ILE A 1035 4.38 -44.05 14.48
CA ILE A 1035 5.27 -44.95 15.26
C ILE A 1035 4.98 -44.85 16.78
N SER A 1036 4.41 -43.73 17.24
CA SER A 1036 4.02 -43.51 18.62
C SER A 1036 2.64 -44.07 19.00
N GLU A 1037 1.82 -44.47 18.02
CA GLU A 1037 0.49 -45.04 18.27
C GLU A 1037 0.56 -46.48 18.78
N VAL A 1038 -0.42 -46.88 19.58
CA VAL A 1038 -0.53 -48.26 20.08
C VAL A 1038 -0.77 -49.21 18.89
N PRO A 1039 -0.01 -50.30 18.76
CA PRO A 1039 -0.24 -51.28 17.69
C PRO A 1039 -1.65 -51.88 17.78
N MET A 1040 -2.38 -51.84 16.67
CA MET A 1040 -3.63 -52.59 16.48
C MET A 1040 -3.29 -54.01 16.01
N PHE A 1041 -4.13 -54.98 16.36
CA PHE A 1041 -3.85 -56.41 16.12
C PHE A 1041 -4.90 -57.11 15.25
N THR A 1042 -5.99 -56.42 14.90
CA THR A 1042 -7.08 -56.95 14.08
C THR A 1042 -7.44 -56.03 12.93
N MET A 1043 -8.06 -56.58 11.87
CA MET A 1043 -8.50 -55.78 10.72
C MET A 1043 -9.68 -54.88 11.12
N GLU A 1044 -10.48 -55.35 12.07
CA GLU A 1044 -11.64 -54.64 12.59
C GLU A 1044 -11.24 -53.36 13.35
N GLU A 1045 -10.19 -53.41 14.16
CA GLU A 1045 -9.64 -52.23 14.85
C GLU A 1045 -9.13 -51.19 13.85
N GLN A 1046 -8.42 -51.64 12.80
CA GLN A 1046 -7.92 -50.77 11.73
C GLN A 1046 -9.08 -50.11 10.99
N ALA A 1047 -10.11 -50.88 10.61
CA ALA A 1047 -11.29 -50.36 9.93
C ALA A 1047 -12.04 -49.34 10.79
N THR A 1048 -12.23 -49.61 12.09
CA THR A 1048 -12.90 -48.68 13.01
C THR A 1048 -12.15 -47.35 13.13
N ARG A 1049 -10.81 -47.39 13.22
CA ARG A 1049 -9.98 -46.17 13.22
C ARG A 1049 -10.21 -45.35 11.95
N MET A 1050 -10.20 -46.00 10.79
CA MET A 1050 -10.40 -45.33 9.50
C MET A 1050 -11.82 -44.72 9.37
N ILE A 1051 -12.85 -45.44 9.82
CA ILE A 1051 -14.24 -44.96 9.84
C ILE A 1051 -14.37 -43.69 10.69
N ASN A 1052 -13.71 -43.63 11.85
CA ASN A 1052 -13.75 -42.44 12.70
C ASN A 1052 -13.20 -41.21 11.96
N PHE A 1053 -12.12 -41.35 11.19
CA PHE A 1053 -11.60 -40.24 10.38
C PHE A 1053 -12.54 -39.87 9.22
N MET A 1054 -13.16 -40.87 8.57
CA MET A 1054 -14.13 -40.62 7.51
C MET A 1054 -15.35 -39.87 8.04
N LYS A 1055 -15.85 -40.23 9.22
CA LYS A 1055 -17.03 -39.60 9.85
C LYS A 1055 -16.83 -38.15 10.28
N VAL A 1056 -15.59 -37.73 10.52
CA VAL A 1056 -15.26 -36.30 10.73
C VAL A 1056 -15.50 -35.49 9.46
N VAL A 1057 -15.23 -36.08 8.29
CA VAL A 1057 -15.39 -35.41 6.98
C VAL A 1057 -16.82 -35.55 6.45
N GLN A 1058 -17.38 -36.74 6.55
CA GLN A 1058 -18.73 -37.07 6.10
C GLN A 1058 -19.42 -37.91 7.18
N PRO A 1059 -20.29 -37.31 8.02
CA PRO A 1059 -20.89 -37.99 9.17
C PRO A 1059 -21.78 -39.19 8.83
N GLU A 1060 -22.45 -39.16 7.66
CA GLU A 1060 -23.42 -40.17 7.21
C GLU A 1060 -23.16 -40.57 5.75
N GLY A 1061 -23.47 -41.82 5.40
CA GLY A 1061 -23.35 -42.33 4.02
C GLY A 1061 -24.25 -41.60 3.00
N PRO A 1062 -24.06 -41.86 1.68
CA PRO A 1062 -23.29 -42.97 1.13
C PRO A 1062 -21.79 -42.70 1.00
N TYR A 1063 -20.96 -43.65 1.41
CA TYR A 1063 -19.49 -43.56 1.34
C TYR A 1063 -18.90 -44.12 0.04
N ARG A 1064 -17.86 -43.46 -0.46
CA ARG A 1064 -17.03 -43.92 -1.59
C ARG A 1064 -15.61 -44.21 -1.12
N ILE A 1065 -15.17 -45.45 -1.28
CA ILE A 1065 -13.93 -45.94 -0.69
C ILE A 1065 -13.10 -46.61 -1.78
N CYS A 1066 -11.81 -46.27 -1.82
CA CYS A 1066 -10.87 -46.89 -2.72
C CYS A 1066 -9.57 -47.25 -1.99
N GLY A 1067 -8.94 -48.37 -2.34
CA GLY A 1067 -7.65 -48.76 -1.76
C GLY A 1067 -6.77 -49.44 -2.80
N TYR A 1068 -5.46 -49.27 -2.63
CA TYR A 1068 -4.44 -49.86 -3.49
C TYR A 1068 -3.67 -50.97 -2.76
N SER A 1069 -3.34 -52.05 -3.49
CA SER A 1069 -2.59 -53.18 -2.95
C SER A 1069 -3.26 -53.74 -1.68
N SER A 1070 -2.52 -54.13 -0.65
CA SER A 1070 -3.10 -54.58 0.62
C SER A 1070 -3.94 -53.51 1.35
N GLY A 1071 -3.85 -52.23 0.98
CA GLY A 1071 -4.75 -51.17 1.45
C GLY A 1071 -6.19 -51.35 0.96
N GLY A 1072 -6.38 -51.99 -0.21
CA GLY A 1072 -7.70 -52.36 -0.71
C GLY A 1072 -8.41 -53.40 0.17
N ILE A 1073 -7.67 -54.27 0.85
CA ILE A 1073 -8.26 -55.22 1.81
C ILE A 1073 -8.84 -54.48 3.02
N LEU A 1074 -8.14 -53.44 3.49
CA LEU A 1074 -8.66 -52.57 4.54
C LEU A 1074 -9.85 -51.74 4.03
N ALA A 1075 -9.84 -51.27 2.78
CA ALA A 1075 -11.02 -50.64 2.16
C ALA A 1075 -12.25 -51.57 2.18
N TYR A 1076 -12.06 -52.86 1.89
CA TYR A 1076 -13.11 -53.88 1.97
C TYR A 1076 -13.62 -54.06 3.41
N ALA A 1077 -12.73 -54.13 4.40
CA ALA A 1077 -13.10 -54.25 5.80
C ALA A 1077 -13.84 -53.01 6.33
N ILE A 1078 -13.45 -51.81 5.89
CA ILE A 1078 -14.16 -50.56 6.19
C ILE A 1078 -15.58 -50.63 5.63
N ALA A 1079 -15.75 -51.01 4.36
CA ALA A 1079 -17.07 -51.16 3.74
C ALA A 1079 -17.93 -52.19 4.47
N GLN A 1080 -17.34 -53.32 4.90
CA GLN A 1080 -18.04 -54.34 5.69
C GLN A 1080 -18.59 -53.77 7.00
N GLN A 1081 -17.77 -53.04 7.77
CA GLN A 1081 -18.20 -52.45 9.03
C GLN A 1081 -19.27 -51.37 8.84
N LEU A 1082 -19.12 -50.51 7.83
CA LEU A 1082 -20.11 -49.48 7.51
C LEU A 1082 -21.47 -50.12 7.18
N LEU A 1083 -21.50 -51.11 6.29
CA LEU A 1083 -22.73 -51.82 5.92
C LEU A 1083 -23.37 -52.54 7.13
N TYR A 1084 -22.57 -53.14 8.01
CA TYR A 1084 -23.09 -53.79 9.24
C TYR A 1084 -23.61 -52.79 10.28
N SER A 1085 -23.09 -51.57 10.26
CA SER A 1085 -23.58 -50.47 11.10
C SER A 1085 -24.82 -49.75 10.53
N GLY A 1086 -25.32 -50.18 9.36
CA GLY A 1086 -26.50 -49.60 8.71
C GLY A 1086 -26.20 -48.40 7.81
N GLU A 1087 -24.93 -48.09 7.55
CA GLU A 1087 -24.50 -47.02 6.63
C GLU A 1087 -24.52 -47.50 5.18
N GLU A 1088 -24.74 -46.58 4.24
CA GLU A 1088 -24.69 -46.89 2.80
C GLU A 1088 -23.27 -46.73 2.23
N VAL A 1089 -22.86 -47.65 1.36
CA VAL A 1089 -21.58 -47.56 0.61
C VAL A 1089 -21.92 -47.70 -0.86
N ASN A 1090 -21.73 -46.64 -1.64
CA ASN A 1090 -22.14 -46.59 -3.05
C ASN A 1090 -20.99 -46.87 -4.04
N PHE A 1091 -19.74 -46.87 -3.56
CA PHE A 1091 -18.59 -47.24 -4.37
C PHE A 1091 -17.50 -47.90 -3.52
N LEU A 1092 -17.06 -49.08 -3.93
CA LEU A 1092 -15.90 -49.78 -3.39
C LEU A 1092 -14.96 -50.18 -4.54
N GLY A 1093 -13.84 -49.46 -4.66
CA GLY A 1093 -12.83 -49.66 -5.69
C GLY A 1093 -11.54 -50.27 -5.14
N LEU A 1094 -11.09 -51.38 -5.71
CA LEU A 1094 -9.83 -52.02 -5.36
C LEU A 1094 -8.84 -51.89 -6.52
N ILE A 1095 -7.72 -51.23 -6.29
CA ILE A 1095 -6.65 -51.05 -7.27
C ILE A 1095 -5.60 -52.13 -7.01
N ASP A 1096 -5.48 -53.04 -7.97
CA ASP A 1096 -4.57 -54.18 -8.02
C ASP A 1096 -4.40 -54.89 -6.68
N THR A 1097 -5.54 -55.23 -6.06
CA THR A 1097 -5.62 -55.79 -4.71
C THR A 1097 -5.98 -57.28 -4.76
N PRO A 1098 -5.06 -58.19 -4.40
CA PRO A 1098 -5.36 -59.61 -4.23
C PRO A 1098 -6.22 -59.89 -3.00
N ALA A 1099 -7.01 -60.95 -3.04
CA ALA A 1099 -7.77 -61.41 -1.88
C ALA A 1099 -6.83 -61.92 -0.76
N PRO A 1100 -7.23 -61.80 0.53
CA PRO A 1100 -6.39 -62.09 1.69
C PRO A 1100 -5.69 -63.47 1.69
N HIS A 1101 -6.31 -64.50 1.12
CA HIS A 1101 -5.74 -65.86 1.08
C HIS A 1101 -4.48 -65.97 0.21
N TYR A 1102 -4.24 -65.05 -0.74
CA TYR A 1102 -2.99 -64.99 -1.50
C TYR A 1102 -1.80 -64.61 -0.61
N TYR A 1103 -2.03 -63.80 0.42
CA TYR A 1103 -0.98 -63.38 1.36
C TYR A 1103 -0.60 -64.48 2.35
N ARG A 1104 -1.45 -65.51 2.56
CA ARG A 1104 -1.16 -66.65 3.45
C ARG A 1104 -0.04 -67.56 2.95
N GLN A 1105 0.29 -67.49 1.66
CA GLN A 1105 1.31 -68.33 1.03
C GLN A 1105 2.74 -67.74 1.15
N GLN A 1106 2.89 -66.52 1.68
CA GLN A 1106 4.19 -65.84 1.81
C GLN A 1106 4.48 -65.48 3.26
N ILE A 1107 5.55 -66.07 3.81
CA ILE A 1107 6.15 -65.65 5.09
C ILE A 1107 7.52 -65.07 4.75
N THR A 1108 7.63 -63.74 4.79
CA THR A 1108 8.88 -63.00 4.55
C THR A 1108 9.22 -62.23 5.82
N SER A 1109 10.47 -62.31 6.31
CA SER A 1109 10.85 -61.55 7.52
C SER A 1109 10.98 -60.05 7.23
N PRO A 1110 10.76 -59.14 8.21
CA PRO A 1110 10.90 -57.69 8.02
C PRO A 1110 12.26 -57.26 7.48
N LYS A 1111 13.33 -57.96 7.89
CA LYS A 1111 14.69 -57.74 7.40
C LYS A 1111 14.83 -58.03 5.92
N LEU A 1112 14.17 -59.10 5.46
CA LEU A 1112 14.21 -59.51 4.06
C LEU A 1112 13.36 -58.58 3.20
N GLN A 1113 12.20 -58.15 3.70
CA GLN A 1113 11.34 -57.20 3.00
C GLN A 1113 11.98 -55.82 2.87
N PHE A 1114 12.67 -55.35 3.92
CA PHE A 1114 13.46 -54.12 3.88
C PHE A 1114 14.56 -54.17 2.80
N LEU A 1115 15.31 -55.28 2.71
CA LEU A 1115 16.34 -55.43 1.68
C LEU A 1115 15.78 -55.56 0.27
N ILE A 1116 14.63 -56.21 0.10
CA ILE A 1116 13.96 -56.31 -1.21
C ILE A 1116 13.51 -54.92 -1.68
N GLU A 1117 12.96 -54.09 -0.79
CA GLU A 1117 12.56 -52.72 -1.13
C GLU A 1117 13.77 -51.83 -1.41
N LEU A 1118 14.86 -51.99 -0.64
CA LEU A 1118 16.13 -51.32 -0.91
C LEU A 1118 16.69 -51.69 -2.29
N ALA A 1119 16.67 -52.98 -2.65
CA ALA A 1119 17.12 -53.47 -3.95
C ALA A 1119 16.25 -52.94 -5.11
N ARG A 1120 14.96 -52.68 -4.88
CA ARG A 1120 14.05 -52.11 -5.89
C ARG A 1120 14.39 -50.66 -6.25
N GLN A 1121 14.96 -49.91 -5.30
CA GLN A 1121 15.26 -48.48 -5.42
C GLN A 1121 16.73 -48.18 -5.72
N ALA A 1122 17.56 -49.22 -5.81
CA ALA A 1122 19.01 -49.15 -5.96
C ALA A 1122 19.45 -48.87 -7.41
N GLU A 1123 20.53 -48.12 -7.61
CA GLU A 1123 21.18 -47.97 -8.92
C GLU A 1123 22.13 -49.16 -9.21
N ASP A 1124 22.52 -49.39 -10.48
CA ASP A 1124 23.28 -50.59 -10.91
C ASP A 1124 24.57 -50.87 -10.08
N GLY A 1125 25.16 -49.85 -9.44
CA GLY A 1125 26.35 -49.98 -8.57
C GLY A 1125 26.08 -50.47 -7.15
N ASP A 1126 24.85 -50.33 -6.65
CA ASP A 1126 24.48 -50.61 -5.26
C ASP A 1126 24.10 -52.07 -5.02
N ILE A 1127 23.83 -52.82 -6.09
CA ILE A 1127 23.33 -54.20 -6.06
C ILE A 1127 24.36 -55.16 -5.42
N GLU A 1128 25.66 -54.94 -5.63
CA GLU A 1128 26.72 -55.75 -5.00
C GLU A 1128 26.77 -55.56 -3.47
N GLU A 1129 26.57 -54.33 -3.00
CA GLU A 1129 26.56 -54.01 -1.58
C GLU A 1129 25.31 -54.57 -0.88
N ILE A 1130 24.16 -54.51 -1.55
CA ILE A 1130 22.90 -55.09 -1.07
C ILE A 1130 23.00 -56.63 -1.02
N ALA A 1131 23.65 -57.27 -1.98
CA ALA A 1131 23.91 -58.71 -1.95
C ALA A 1131 24.83 -59.11 -0.76
N ALA A 1132 25.85 -58.30 -0.45
CA ALA A 1132 26.71 -58.52 0.71
C ALA A 1132 25.97 -58.32 2.05
N LEU A 1133 25.03 -57.38 2.11
CA LEU A 1133 24.14 -57.18 3.26
C LEU A 1133 23.20 -58.37 3.47
N TYR A 1134 22.64 -58.92 2.40
CA TYR A 1134 21.81 -60.11 2.45
C TYR A 1134 22.55 -61.32 3.05
N GLN A 1135 23.81 -61.57 2.69
CA GLN A 1135 24.59 -62.67 3.28
C GLN A 1135 24.76 -62.55 4.81
N ARG A 1136 24.56 -61.36 5.37
CA ARG A 1136 24.65 -61.05 6.79
C ARG A 1136 23.29 -60.85 7.46
N ILE A 1137 22.18 -61.04 6.74
CA ILE A 1137 20.82 -60.76 7.21
C ILE A 1137 20.47 -61.52 8.50
N ASP A 1138 20.96 -62.74 8.66
CA ASP A 1138 20.73 -63.55 9.87
C ASP A 1138 21.61 -63.13 11.06
N LYS A 1139 22.70 -62.42 10.80
CA LYS A 1139 23.66 -61.95 11.81
C LYS A 1139 23.32 -60.57 12.37
N LEU A 1140 22.41 -59.83 11.74
CA LEU A 1140 22.01 -58.49 12.13
C LEU A 1140 20.53 -58.48 12.57
N ASN A 1141 20.22 -57.71 13.61
CA ASN A 1141 18.83 -57.32 13.86
C ASN A 1141 18.42 -56.17 12.91
N LEU A 1142 17.14 -55.83 12.85
CA LEU A 1142 16.64 -54.85 11.87
C LEU A 1142 17.27 -53.46 12.04
N VAL A 1143 17.44 -53.00 13.28
CA VAL A 1143 18.11 -51.72 13.59
C VAL A 1143 19.56 -51.73 13.11
N GLN A 1144 20.31 -52.79 13.44
CA GLN A 1144 21.71 -52.95 13.03
C GLN A 1144 21.86 -53.07 11.51
N LEU A 1145 20.89 -53.71 10.84
CA LEU A 1145 20.85 -53.80 9.39
C LEU A 1145 20.66 -52.42 8.76
N ILE A 1146 19.71 -51.62 9.27
CA ILE A 1146 19.47 -50.24 8.82
C ILE A 1146 20.67 -49.34 9.11
N GLU A 1147 21.28 -49.43 10.29
CA GLU A 1147 22.51 -48.68 10.60
C GLU A 1147 23.65 -49.03 9.64
N THR A 1148 23.74 -50.28 9.19
CA THR A 1148 24.75 -50.71 8.23
C THR A 1148 24.45 -50.17 6.83
N VAL A 1149 23.18 -50.17 6.41
CA VAL A 1149 22.71 -49.55 5.15
C VAL A 1149 22.99 -48.05 5.14
N GLN A 1150 22.71 -47.33 6.25
CA GLN A 1150 22.99 -45.90 6.38
C GLN A 1150 24.49 -45.59 6.34
N LYS A 1151 25.34 -46.44 6.93
CA LYS A 1151 26.81 -46.30 6.86
C LYS A 1151 27.38 -46.51 5.46
N LEU A 1152 26.71 -47.31 4.64
CA LEU A 1152 27.06 -47.53 3.25
C LEU A 1152 26.48 -46.44 2.32
N ALA A 1153 25.81 -45.42 2.88
CA ALA A 1153 25.14 -44.35 2.14
C ALA A 1153 24.03 -44.83 1.17
N LEU A 1154 23.59 -46.09 1.30
CA LEU A 1154 22.48 -46.67 0.54
C LEU A 1154 21.10 -46.15 1.01
N CYS A 1155 21.06 -45.39 2.13
CA CYS A 1155 19.87 -44.73 2.66
C CYS A 1155 20.31 -43.51 3.51
N PRO A 1156 19.55 -42.40 3.59
CA PRO A 1156 19.93 -41.22 4.35
C PRO A 1156 20.26 -41.50 5.83
N ALA A 1157 21.27 -40.80 6.36
CA ALA A 1157 21.72 -40.97 7.76
C ALA A 1157 20.71 -40.47 8.81
N ASN A 1158 19.68 -39.75 8.39
CA ASN A 1158 18.59 -39.26 9.23
C ASN A 1158 17.28 -39.54 8.47
N PRO A 1159 16.26 -40.23 9.04
CA PRO A 1159 15.97 -40.46 10.46
C PRO A 1159 16.80 -41.56 11.15
N ARG A 1160 16.75 -41.62 12.49
CA ARG A 1160 17.44 -42.65 13.29
C ARG A 1160 17.02 -44.07 12.88
N ALA A 1161 17.99 -44.99 12.82
CA ALA A 1161 17.76 -46.39 12.43
C ALA A 1161 16.68 -47.11 13.27
N ASP A 1162 16.53 -46.77 14.54
CA ASP A 1162 15.52 -47.37 15.42
C ASP A 1162 14.08 -46.94 15.06
N LEU A 1163 13.89 -45.71 14.56
CA LEU A 1163 12.59 -45.23 14.07
C LEU A 1163 12.21 -45.92 12.75
N ILE A 1164 13.19 -46.06 11.84
CA ILE A 1164 13.01 -46.82 10.59
C ILE A 1164 12.65 -48.26 10.91
N ALA A 1165 13.35 -48.91 11.84
CA ALA A 1165 13.06 -50.29 12.24
C ALA A 1165 11.64 -50.46 12.79
N ARG A 1166 11.18 -49.56 13.67
CA ARG A 1166 9.81 -49.60 14.20
C ARG A 1166 8.75 -49.46 13.12
N ARG A 1167 8.98 -48.61 12.10
CA ARG A 1167 8.07 -48.48 10.96
C ARG A 1167 7.95 -49.78 10.19
N TRP A 1168 9.05 -50.47 9.95
CA TRP A 1168 9.06 -51.78 9.30
C TRP A 1168 8.40 -52.89 10.14
N GLU A 1169 8.53 -52.83 11.46
CA GLU A 1169 7.79 -53.71 12.38
C GLU A 1169 6.28 -53.47 12.31
N GLN A 1170 5.83 -52.21 12.20
CA GLN A 1170 4.42 -51.88 12.00
C GLN A 1170 3.87 -52.41 10.67
N ILE A 1171 4.66 -52.31 9.59
CA ILE A 1171 4.32 -52.85 8.26
C ILE A 1171 4.12 -54.37 8.32
N GLU A 1172 5.04 -55.11 8.97
CA GLU A 1172 4.88 -56.56 9.13
C GLU A 1172 3.68 -56.92 10.01
N ASN A 1173 3.44 -56.17 11.09
CA ASN A 1173 2.25 -56.37 11.92
C ASN A 1173 0.96 -56.21 11.09
N TYR A 1174 0.88 -55.18 10.23
CA TYR A 1174 -0.25 -55.02 9.31
C TYR A 1174 -0.33 -56.16 8.29
N ALA A 1175 0.79 -56.61 7.72
CA ALA A 1175 0.81 -57.76 6.82
C ALA A 1175 0.27 -59.03 7.50
N GLN A 1176 0.59 -59.25 8.78
CA GLN A 1176 0.04 -60.36 9.55
C GLN A 1176 -1.47 -60.25 9.78
N ILE A 1177 -1.98 -59.04 10.04
CA ILE A 1177 -3.42 -58.76 10.14
C ILE A 1177 -4.12 -59.12 8.82
N VAL A 1178 -3.54 -58.69 7.69
CA VAL A 1178 -4.06 -59.01 6.35
C VAL A 1178 -4.12 -60.52 6.12
N ARG A 1179 -3.08 -61.29 6.47
CA ARG A 1179 -3.06 -62.76 6.31
C ARG A 1179 -4.15 -63.46 7.12
N ASN A 1180 -4.40 -62.95 8.33
CA ASN A 1180 -5.36 -63.51 9.28
C ASN A 1180 -6.80 -63.09 8.99
N TYR A 1181 -7.03 -62.07 8.17
CA TYR A 1181 -8.36 -61.57 7.85
C TYR A 1181 -9.13 -62.55 6.94
N GLU A 1182 -10.39 -62.83 7.31
CA GLU A 1182 -11.33 -63.63 6.53
C GLU A 1182 -12.49 -62.77 6.06
N PRO A 1183 -12.49 -62.32 4.79
CA PRO A 1183 -13.50 -61.41 4.30
C PRO A 1183 -14.86 -62.12 4.20
N GLN A 1184 -15.92 -61.45 4.66
CA GLN A 1184 -17.29 -61.95 4.52
C GLN A 1184 -17.93 -61.43 3.23
N VAL A 1185 -18.97 -62.11 2.74
CA VAL A 1185 -19.72 -61.70 1.55
C VAL A 1185 -20.42 -60.37 1.81
N LEU A 1186 -20.22 -59.37 0.95
CA LEU A 1186 -20.88 -58.05 1.03
C LEU A 1186 -21.94 -57.88 -0.05
N ALA A 1187 -23.03 -57.21 0.31
CA ALA A 1187 -24.09 -56.82 -0.62
C ALA A 1187 -23.75 -55.50 -1.35
N ILE A 1188 -22.59 -55.46 -2.02
CA ILE A 1188 -22.11 -54.31 -2.79
C ILE A 1188 -21.39 -54.80 -4.05
N THR A 1189 -21.44 -54.00 -5.13
CA THR A 1189 -20.62 -54.24 -6.31
C THR A 1189 -19.16 -53.85 -6.03
N LEU A 1190 -18.25 -54.83 -6.08
CA LEU A 1190 -16.81 -54.62 -5.96
C LEU A 1190 -16.21 -54.28 -7.33
N HIS A 1191 -15.59 -53.10 -7.45
CA HIS A 1191 -14.89 -52.69 -8.66
C HIS A 1191 -13.39 -52.99 -8.53
N GLN A 1192 -12.93 -54.07 -9.17
CA GLN A 1192 -11.53 -54.47 -9.21
C GLN A 1192 -10.85 -53.87 -10.44
N PHE A 1193 -9.79 -53.09 -10.26
CA PHE A 1193 -8.93 -52.58 -11.32
C PHE A 1193 -7.60 -53.34 -11.26
N TYR A 1194 -7.31 -54.24 -12.21
CA TYR A 1194 -6.15 -55.13 -12.12
C TYR A 1194 -5.10 -54.83 -13.20
N ALA A 1195 -3.83 -54.97 -12.82
CA ALA A 1195 -2.70 -54.81 -13.72
C ALA A 1195 -2.64 -55.94 -14.74
N THR A 1196 -2.38 -55.63 -16.01
CA THR A 1196 -2.28 -56.65 -17.08
C THR A 1196 -0.87 -57.23 -17.27
N GLU A 1197 0.16 -56.53 -16.77
CA GLU A 1197 1.57 -56.94 -16.89
C GLU A 1197 2.09 -57.46 -15.55
N PRO A 1198 2.95 -58.50 -15.55
CA PRO A 1198 3.57 -59.00 -14.33
C PRO A 1198 4.56 -57.98 -13.76
N SER A 1199 4.69 -57.93 -12.44
CA SER A 1199 5.75 -57.15 -11.78
C SER A 1199 7.13 -57.68 -12.17
N PRO A 1200 8.11 -56.80 -12.44
CA PRO A 1200 9.47 -57.23 -12.77
C PRO A 1200 10.10 -57.99 -11.59
N PRO A 1201 10.83 -59.10 -11.83
CA PRO A 1201 11.50 -59.84 -10.77
C PRO A 1201 12.60 -58.99 -10.14
N VAL A 1202 12.72 -59.01 -8.81
CA VAL A 1202 13.85 -58.41 -8.10
C VAL A 1202 14.98 -59.44 -8.05
N THR A 1203 15.99 -59.28 -8.91
CA THR A 1203 17.11 -60.23 -9.00
C THR A 1203 18.21 -59.87 -8.00
N ILE A 1204 18.35 -60.66 -6.94
CA ILE A 1204 19.51 -60.58 -6.03
C ILE A 1204 20.42 -61.79 -6.32
N VAL A 1205 21.57 -61.56 -6.96
CA VAL A 1205 22.50 -62.65 -7.34
C VAL A 1205 23.42 -62.98 -6.16
N ILE A 1206 23.39 -64.23 -5.67
CA ILE A 1206 24.29 -64.71 -4.61
C ILE A 1206 24.85 -66.10 -4.97
N ASP A 1207 26.18 -66.22 -5.06
CA ASP A 1207 26.98 -67.45 -5.20
C ASP A 1207 26.27 -68.65 -5.88
N THR A 1208 25.99 -68.52 -7.18
CA THR A 1208 25.48 -69.59 -8.07
C THR A 1208 24.11 -70.21 -7.74
N LYS A 1209 23.29 -69.58 -6.87
CA LYS A 1209 21.85 -69.81 -6.81
C LYS A 1209 21.10 -68.50 -6.99
N VAL A 1210 20.39 -68.37 -8.12
CA VAL A 1210 19.42 -67.28 -8.32
C VAL A 1210 18.24 -67.55 -7.39
N MET A 1211 18.03 -66.70 -6.39
CA MET A 1211 16.71 -66.56 -5.81
C MET A 1211 15.98 -65.53 -6.66
N ASP A 1212 15.19 -66.01 -7.61
CA ASP A 1212 14.04 -65.23 -8.05
C ASP A 1212 13.10 -65.19 -6.85
N VAL A 1213 13.13 -64.09 -6.10
CA VAL A 1213 11.97 -63.77 -5.27
C VAL A 1213 10.91 -63.35 -6.28
N GLU A 1214 10.20 -64.33 -6.85
CA GLU A 1214 9.09 -64.04 -7.75
C GLU A 1214 8.13 -63.13 -6.97
N PRO A 1215 7.98 -61.84 -7.36
CA PRO A 1215 6.89 -61.05 -6.85
C PRO A 1215 5.64 -61.81 -7.22
N LEU A 1216 4.72 -62.01 -6.26
CA LEU A 1216 3.44 -62.70 -6.39
C LEU A 1216 3.06 -62.87 -7.87
N SER A 1217 3.47 -63.99 -8.49
CA SER A 1217 2.98 -64.35 -9.83
C SER A 1217 1.53 -64.80 -9.59
N LEU A 1218 0.68 -63.82 -9.34
CA LEU A 1218 -0.75 -63.98 -9.27
C LEU A 1218 -1.13 -64.62 -10.60
N ASN A 1219 -1.54 -65.89 -10.54
CA ASN A 1219 -2.17 -66.53 -11.67
C ASN A 1219 -3.19 -65.54 -12.23
N ARG A 1220 -3.16 -65.35 -13.55
CA ARG A 1220 -3.84 -64.32 -14.36
C ARG A 1220 -5.38 -64.42 -14.30
N ASP A 1221 -5.93 -64.51 -13.11
CA ASP A 1221 -7.34 -64.42 -12.80
C ASP A 1221 -7.67 -62.93 -12.62
N PRO A 1222 -8.50 -62.33 -13.49
CA PRO A 1222 -8.97 -60.95 -13.36
C PRO A 1222 -9.59 -60.64 -11.98
N SER A 1223 -10.08 -61.65 -11.27
CA SER A 1223 -10.67 -61.49 -9.94
C SER A 1223 -9.63 -61.31 -8.82
N LEU A 1224 -8.36 -61.65 -9.07
CA LEU A 1224 -7.29 -61.74 -8.07
C LEU A 1224 -7.71 -62.50 -6.79
N GLY A 1225 -8.56 -63.52 -6.93
CA GLY A 1225 -9.09 -64.34 -5.84
C GLY A 1225 -10.41 -63.88 -5.24
N TRP A 1226 -10.91 -62.69 -5.57
CA TRP A 1226 -12.16 -62.17 -4.99
C TRP A 1226 -13.40 -62.95 -5.45
N ALA A 1227 -13.34 -63.69 -6.57
CA ALA A 1227 -14.41 -64.59 -7.01
C ALA A 1227 -14.66 -65.77 -6.03
N GLN A 1228 -13.73 -66.05 -5.10
CA GLN A 1228 -13.95 -67.04 -4.03
C GLN A 1228 -14.72 -66.46 -2.83
N VAL A 1229 -14.83 -65.12 -2.74
CA VAL A 1229 -15.44 -64.39 -1.63
C VAL A 1229 -16.79 -63.81 -2.04
N LEU A 1230 -16.89 -63.24 -3.24
CA LEU A 1230 -18.12 -62.66 -3.78
C LEU A 1230 -18.63 -63.46 -4.97
N PRO A 1231 -19.96 -63.53 -5.18
CA PRO A 1231 -20.50 -64.11 -6.40
C PRO A 1231 -20.11 -63.25 -7.62
N ASP A 1232 -19.92 -63.88 -8.79
CA ASP A 1232 -19.50 -63.20 -10.03
C ASP A 1232 -20.39 -62.01 -10.42
N SER A 1233 -21.67 -62.03 -10.06
CA SER A 1233 -22.61 -60.92 -10.31
C SER A 1233 -22.29 -59.65 -9.52
N SER A 1234 -21.51 -59.74 -8.45
CA SER A 1234 -21.12 -58.62 -7.57
C SER A 1234 -19.68 -58.18 -7.77
N LEU A 1235 -18.97 -58.72 -8.76
CA LEU A 1235 -17.58 -58.39 -9.07
C LEU A 1235 -17.45 -57.80 -10.48
N ARG A 1236 -16.97 -56.56 -10.58
CA ARG A 1236 -16.64 -55.90 -11.85
C ARG A 1236 -15.13 -55.75 -11.99
N SER A 1237 -14.52 -56.56 -12.85
CA SER A 1237 -13.07 -56.54 -13.09
C SER A 1237 -12.71 -55.72 -14.34
N THR A 1238 -11.86 -54.71 -14.19
CA THR A 1238 -11.41 -53.79 -15.24
C THR A 1238 -9.89 -53.92 -15.45
N PRO A 1239 -9.41 -54.29 -16.64
CA PRO A 1239 -7.98 -54.38 -16.93
C PRO A 1239 -7.35 -52.99 -17.10
N ILE A 1240 -6.18 -52.78 -16.52
CA ILE A 1240 -5.38 -51.56 -16.69
C ILE A 1240 -3.97 -51.93 -17.18
N SER A 1241 -3.44 -51.17 -18.15
CA SER A 1241 -2.09 -51.37 -18.69
C SER A 1241 -1.02 -51.16 -17.62
N GLY A 1242 0.12 -51.83 -17.78
CA GLY A 1242 1.21 -51.79 -16.82
C GLY A 1242 1.14 -52.88 -15.76
N ASN A 1243 2.05 -52.77 -14.78
CA ASN A 1243 2.21 -53.69 -13.65
C ASN A 1243 1.80 -53.03 -12.33
N HIS A 1244 1.83 -53.78 -11.22
CA HIS A 1244 1.42 -53.33 -9.88
C HIS A 1244 1.90 -51.90 -9.54
N PHE A 1245 3.17 -51.60 -9.82
CA PHE A 1245 3.81 -50.32 -9.49
C PHE A 1245 3.59 -49.25 -10.57
N SER A 1246 3.72 -49.62 -11.85
CA SER A 1246 3.63 -48.65 -12.95
C SER A 1246 2.25 -47.99 -13.04
N LEU A 1247 1.19 -48.67 -12.56
CA LEU A 1247 -0.17 -48.11 -12.44
C LEU A 1247 -0.22 -46.78 -11.67
N LEU A 1248 0.70 -46.55 -10.74
CA LEU A 1248 0.75 -45.35 -9.89
C LEU A 1248 2.01 -44.51 -10.13
N GLU A 1249 3.08 -45.09 -10.65
CA GLU A 1249 4.35 -44.41 -10.90
C GLU A 1249 4.43 -43.84 -12.35
N ASN A 1250 3.93 -44.56 -13.37
CA ASN A 1250 3.95 -44.13 -14.77
C ASN A 1250 2.74 -43.25 -15.09
N ASN A 1251 2.97 -42.08 -15.70
CA ASN A 1251 1.90 -41.14 -16.05
C ASN A 1251 0.90 -41.68 -17.09
N GLU A 1252 1.31 -42.52 -18.05
CA GLU A 1252 0.41 -43.07 -19.06
C GLU A 1252 -0.58 -44.08 -18.45
N ASP A 1253 -0.06 -45.06 -17.69
CA ASP A 1253 -0.88 -46.08 -17.01
C ASP A 1253 -1.80 -45.45 -15.95
N LYS A 1254 -1.30 -44.45 -15.20
CA LYS A 1254 -2.06 -43.68 -14.22
C LYS A 1254 -3.25 -42.96 -14.84
N VAL A 1255 -3.08 -42.35 -16.02
CA VAL A 1255 -4.19 -41.70 -16.74
C VAL A 1255 -5.25 -42.72 -17.18
N VAL A 1256 -4.84 -43.92 -17.60
CA VAL A 1256 -5.77 -45.01 -17.94
C VAL A 1256 -6.53 -45.48 -16.69
N LEU A 1257 -5.85 -45.69 -15.57
CA LEU A 1257 -6.44 -46.04 -14.27
C LEU A 1257 -7.48 -45.01 -13.84
N VAL A 1258 -7.13 -43.71 -13.87
CA VAL A 1258 -8.04 -42.64 -13.45
C VAL A 1258 -9.25 -42.53 -14.38
N ARG A 1259 -9.08 -42.76 -15.69
CA ARG A 1259 -10.21 -42.81 -16.63
C ARG A 1259 -11.17 -43.93 -16.27
N ALA A 1260 -10.66 -45.12 -15.97
CA ALA A 1260 -11.47 -46.26 -15.54
C ALA A 1260 -12.19 -45.99 -14.20
N LEU A 1261 -11.49 -45.37 -13.23
CA LEU A 1261 -12.07 -44.96 -11.95
C LEU A 1261 -13.21 -43.96 -12.14
N ASN A 1262 -13.02 -42.91 -12.95
CA ASN A 1262 -14.07 -41.93 -13.25
C ASN A 1262 -15.30 -42.58 -13.91
N MET A 1263 -15.09 -43.53 -14.84
CA MET A 1263 -16.19 -44.27 -15.48
C MET A 1263 -16.96 -45.12 -14.47
N ALA A 1264 -16.26 -45.83 -13.59
CA ALA A 1264 -16.90 -46.64 -12.55
C ALA A 1264 -17.70 -45.79 -11.55
N LEU A 1265 -17.12 -44.65 -11.13
CA LEU A 1265 -17.78 -43.68 -10.23
C LEU A 1265 -19.03 -43.05 -10.85
N ALA A 1266 -19.06 -42.85 -12.17
CA ALA A 1266 -20.22 -42.31 -12.88
C ALA A 1266 -21.37 -43.33 -12.99
N VAL A 1267 -21.06 -44.61 -13.26
CA VAL A 1267 -22.08 -45.68 -13.33
C VAL A 1267 -22.77 -45.90 -11.98
N SER A 1268 -22.05 -45.72 -10.86
CA SER A 1268 -22.62 -45.76 -9.51
C SER A 1268 -23.54 -44.56 -9.19
N CYS A 1269 -23.57 -43.50 -9.99
CA CYS A 1269 -24.50 -42.36 -9.84
C CYS A 1269 -25.82 -42.55 -10.60
N ASP A 1270 -25.84 -43.25 -11.74
CA ASP A 1270 -27.05 -43.39 -12.57
C ASP A 1270 -28.05 -44.43 -12.00
N GLU A 1271 -27.60 -45.37 -11.16
CA GLU A 1271 -28.50 -46.30 -10.44
C GLU A 1271 -29.29 -45.60 -9.30
N GLU A 1272 -28.86 -44.41 -8.83
CA GLU A 1272 -29.61 -43.60 -7.84
C GLU A 1272 -30.83 -42.89 -8.46
N VAL A 1273 -30.86 -42.64 -9.78
CA VAL A 1273 -31.99 -41.93 -10.44
C VAL A 1273 -33.19 -42.86 -10.72
N GLN A 1274 -33.04 -44.17 -10.56
CA GLN A 1274 -34.12 -45.16 -10.78
C GLN A 1274 -34.78 -45.69 -9.50
N ARG A 1275 -34.46 -45.13 -8.32
CA ARG A 1275 -35.06 -45.52 -7.02
C ARG A 1275 -35.67 -44.38 -6.21
N ASP A 1276 -36.04 -43.28 -6.86
CA ASP A 1276 -36.95 -42.25 -6.32
C ASP A 1276 -38.35 -42.33 -6.96
#